data_AF-A0AAQ3KVA1-F1
#
_entry.id   AF-A0AAQ3KVA1-F1
#
_cell.length_a   1.000
_cell.length_b   1.000
_cell.length_c   1.000
_cell.angle_alpha   90.00
_cell.angle_beta   90.00
_cell.angle_gamma   90.00
#
_symmetry.space_group_name_H-M   'P 1'
#
loop_
_entity.id
_entity.type
_entity.pdbx_description
1 polymer ?
#
loop_
_entity_poly.entity_id
_entity_poly.type
_entity_poly.pdbx_seq_one_letter_code
_entity_poly.pdbx_strand_id
1 'polypeptide(L)'
;MSVILTALGWLTDSFIGSLVQKASDYAIEQWFGVQEGDEDGNDLSKLKSTLLKIQPIISKAENMWIKDDILKRSVNALLMQLKDAAYDADDLLDEFRYRALQQQIEQQANEASSISSSSSNVPPTKKIKLTLSNVAGRFFGKWDNDDDGDVVKVTKELQGRLDSIATDIKEAITWIEADGGRKKLEINSENRSTSSIPIESQLFGREKELEKLKGLLRKPEDGAGFSDSSISVLTIVGIGGVGKTTLAQHVYNKLSGDCFDCKFWVCVSENFSVERLTREIIESTTRQKCDLMNFDTLRMVMQEKIASKKFLLVLDDVWHLDTQKWESFCAPLRSGARGSKILITTRHKHVADMVSSADPINLHGLDDKSYWEYFEKCAFGSLNSANYPQLEAMAKRNICKLKGLPLAARTLGGLLKQNMDEKHWETILESEIWKLQHEEDDVLPVLQLSYQYLPTHLKRCFAFCSLFPKDHRFDEHNLIEIWMAEGFIASKENRRMEDIGSNYFRELVNRSFFHRSQDERCYVMHDLIHDLAVLISEGECCRVEDDKSDEIFPNMPRHLSMISTKLQAFNDYSKLRTLMLHSSSPKLSQSLIENCQLFERLRSINVLILTYSGLQELPESIGRLIHLRYLNISSNSEIQNLPDSLCRLYNLQTLILTNCDRLQSLPQGISKLINLRHLDAQCKIISNISQVGKLTSLQELPVFKVLKQQGHKIKELNPLRQLHGTLRITNLENVESKAGATSSKLQNKRYLEALKLKWAYAEESSMGKKEVIALEDVLEGLQPHRALKSLTISGYSGARSPSWLKAEAVPNLENLKLKRCRRWQDLSFIAQLPHLKFFLMEGNREIKEMISRELHSPKDQSRFFPMLEELVLTNLSTLEVLPNLGQLPRLKILRVEGVPEMKTIGRGFFGGDFGKCFPSLGILTVRDMPELEEWSWIEDQELFPCLHTLEIYDCVNLKRLPPLPYSLKQLDLSKLGLTELPTLQIDGDTRSNMTSLLSVLHINNCPNLRSLQGFLTHHFPVIKSIQICACKELVWLPAKNFKELTSLEELSIKRCPKLMTQDEESRLVLPSSIKKLELQNCGDLSKSLPNCLRNLSSLTKLSIKECLHVASLPREPLIDLKELEGLSIEYCEELRSIEGLGVLKSLKSLTIIGCPYLASLLSEPQIELEQLKSMSIEDCDELRSIEGLGMLKALKSLTITGCENLRSITGFHALSSLQSLSIEECPEIESVSSKGLPASLTNLYFSDCHPMLEKQLRHHKEKRNNTI
;
A
#
# COMPACT_ATOMS: atom_id res chain seq x y z
N MET A 1 2.64 -39.47 14.42
CA MET A 1 1.38 -39.00 13.82
C MET A 1 0.45 -40.17 13.47
N SER A 2 -0.71 -40.35 14.12
CA SER A 2 -1.76 -41.27 13.60
C SER A 2 -3.20 -40.95 14.08
N VAL A 3 -3.68 -39.71 13.97
CA VAL A 3 -5.08 -39.38 14.41
C VAL A 3 -6.13 -39.47 13.27
N ILE A 4 -5.80 -39.99 12.09
CA ILE A 4 -6.63 -39.79 10.89
C ILE A 4 -7.86 -40.71 10.82
N LEU A 5 -9.03 -40.17 11.18
CA LEU A 5 -10.23 -40.22 10.32
C LEU A 5 -10.82 -38.85 10.00
N THR A 6 -10.33 -37.79 10.65
CA THR A 6 -10.85 -36.44 10.50
C THR A 6 -10.42 -35.72 9.22
N ALA A 7 -9.40 -36.22 8.51
CA ALA A 7 -8.86 -35.59 7.30
C ALA A 7 -9.79 -35.67 6.08
N LEU A 8 -10.80 -36.55 6.12
CA LEU A 8 -11.63 -36.85 4.96
C LEU A 8 -13.00 -36.16 4.98
N GLY A 9 -13.36 -35.49 6.09
CA GLY A 9 -14.66 -34.90 6.45
C GLY A 9 -15.32 -33.85 5.53
N TRP A 10 -15.01 -33.83 4.23
CA TRP A 10 -15.52 -32.88 3.25
C TRP A 10 -15.99 -33.50 1.93
N LEU A 11 -15.72 -34.79 1.65
CA LEU A 11 -16.24 -35.46 0.45
C LEU A 11 -17.78 -35.49 0.45
N THR A 12 -18.35 -35.68 1.63
CA THR A 12 -19.75 -36.07 1.84
C THR A 12 -20.78 -35.05 1.42
N ASP A 13 -20.89 -33.93 2.13
CA ASP A 13 -22.02 -33.02 1.90
C ASP A 13 -21.75 -31.96 0.83
N SER A 14 -20.51 -31.50 0.68
CA SER A 14 -20.21 -30.40 -0.23
C SER A 14 -19.78 -30.87 -1.62
N PHE A 15 -18.90 -31.86 -1.73
CA PHE A 15 -18.35 -32.27 -3.02
C PHE A 15 -19.30 -33.19 -3.79
N ILE A 16 -19.81 -34.25 -3.15
CA ILE A 16 -20.82 -35.12 -3.76
C ILE A 16 -22.13 -34.36 -3.98
N GLY A 17 -22.54 -33.51 -3.04
CA GLY A 17 -23.68 -32.60 -3.25
C GLY A 17 -23.49 -31.71 -4.49
N SER A 18 -22.28 -31.17 -4.70
CA SER A 18 -21.95 -30.40 -5.91
C SER A 18 -21.98 -31.27 -7.18
N LEU A 19 -21.48 -32.50 -7.13
CA LEU A 19 -21.54 -33.46 -8.24
C LEU A 19 -23.00 -33.80 -8.61
N VAL A 20 -23.85 -34.04 -7.63
CA VAL A 20 -25.29 -34.28 -7.82
C VAL A 20 -25.95 -33.05 -8.46
N GLN A 21 -25.58 -31.84 -8.04
CA GLN A 21 -26.07 -30.60 -8.64
C GLN A 21 -25.58 -30.42 -10.07
N LYS A 22 -24.29 -30.69 -10.35
CA LYS A 22 -23.72 -30.65 -11.71
C LYS A 22 -24.37 -31.69 -12.62
N ALA A 23 -24.62 -32.90 -12.13
CA ALA A 23 -25.34 -33.94 -12.86
C ALA A 23 -26.81 -33.57 -13.15
N SER A 24 -27.35 -32.57 -12.44
CA SER A 24 -28.69 -32.01 -12.68
C SER A 24 -28.64 -30.70 -13.49
N ASP A 25 -27.50 -30.35 -14.09
CA ASP A 25 -27.35 -29.16 -14.90
C ASP A 25 -28.13 -29.33 -16.21
N TYR A 26 -29.06 -28.41 -16.46
CA TYR A 26 -29.94 -28.42 -17.62
C TYR A 26 -29.19 -28.50 -18.97
N ALA A 27 -27.99 -27.90 -19.05
CA ALA A 27 -27.18 -27.96 -20.27
C ALA A 27 -26.67 -29.40 -20.54
N ILE A 28 -26.39 -30.15 -19.48
CA ILE A 28 -26.00 -31.56 -19.56
C ILE A 28 -27.23 -32.40 -19.91
N GLU A 29 -28.39 -32.14 -19.29
CA GLU A 29 -29.65 -32.84 -19.59
C GLU A 29 -30.10 -32.67 -21.05
N GLN A 30 -29.98 -31.46 -21.63
CA GLN A 30 -30.25 -31.21 -23.05
C GLN A 30 -29.29 -31.95 -23.98
N TRP A 31 -28.01 -32.07 -23.61
CA TRP A 31 -27.02 -32.78 -24.40
C TRP A 31 -27.31 -34.29 -24.46
N PHE A 32 -27.76 -34.88 -23.35
CA PHE A 32 -28.23 -36.27 -23.28
C PHE A 32 -29.58 -36.52 -23.97
N GLY A 33 -30.33 -35.48 -24.34
CA GLY A 33 -31.54 -35.60 -25.15
C GLY A 33 -32.76 -36.15 -24.40
N VAL A 34 -32.95 -35.78 -23.13
CA VAL A 34 -34.13 -36.17 -22.35
C VAL A 34 -35.40 -35.52 -22.95
N GLN A 35 -36.25 -36.31 -23.60
CA GLN A 35 -37.67 -35.94 -23.80
C GLN A 35 -38.47 -36.41 -22.58
N GLU A 36 -39.45 -35.61 -22.15
CA GLU A 36 -40.43 -36.02 -21.14
C GLU A 36 -41.18 -37.28 -21.63
N GLY A 37 -40.83 -38.46 -21.10
CA GLY A 37 -41.57 -39.71 -21.37
C GLY A 37 -40.78 -41.01 -21.47
N ASP A 38 -39.44 -41.00 -21.54
CA ASP A 38 -38.64 -42.24 -21.52
C ASP A 38 -38.46 -42.76 -20.07
N GLU A 39 -39.29 -43.73 -19.67
CA GLU A 39 -39.32 -44.34 -18.34
C GLU A 39 -38.19 -45.37 -18.09
N ASP A 40 -37.36 -45.70 -19.09
CA ASP A 40 -36.14 -46.51 -18.90
C ASP A 40 -34.92 -45.60 -18.64
N GLY A 41 -34.62 -45.42 -17.34
CA GLY A 41 -33.70 -44.42 -16.80
C GLY A 41 -32.36 -44.23 -17.52
N ASN A 42 -32.16 -43.01 -18.02
CA ASN A 42 -30.91 -42.47 -18.57
C ASN A 42 -29.75 -42.68 -17.58
N ASP A 43 -28.57 -43.09 -18.05
CA ASP A 43 -27.41 -43.43 -17.22
C ASP A 43 -26.89 -42.26 -16.35
N LEU A 44 -27.18 -41.01 -16.73
CA LEU A 44 -26.94 -39.82 -15.87
C LEU A 44 -27.81 -39.84 -14.60
N SER A 45 -29.07 -40.28 -14.70
CA SER A 45 -29.97 -40.41 -13.55
C SER A 45 -29.53 -41.53 -12.60
N LYS A 46 -28.90 -42.58 -13.15
CA LYS A 46 -28.33 -43.69 -12.37
C LYS A 46 -27.06 -43.27 -11.64
N LEU A 47 -26.14 -42.54 -12.29
CA LEU A 47 -24.98 -41.94 -11.65
C LEU A 47 -25.40 -41.00 -10.50
N LYS A 48 -26.42 -40.17 -10.72
CA LYS A 48 -27.00 -39.30 -9.68
C LYS A 48 -27.55 -40.10 -8.50
N SER A 49 -28.28 -41.18 -8.78
CA SER A 49 -28.81 -42.10 -7.75
C SER A 49 -27.68 -42.76 -6.94
N THR A 50 -26.62 -43.23 -7.61
CA THR A 50 -25.42 -43.80 -6.96
C THR A 50 -24.74 -42.76 -6.07
N LEU A 51 -24.47 -41.54 -6.55
CA LEU A 51 -23.87 -40.47 -5.75
C LEU A 51 -24.69 -40.14 -4.49
N LEU A 52 -26.02 -40.07 -4.60
CA LEU A 52 -26.93 -39.85 -3.46
C LEU A 52 -26.92 -41.01 -2.44
N LYS A 53 -26.80 -42.26 -2.91
CA LYS A 53 -26.70 -43.44 -2.03
C LYS A 53 -25.37 -43.51 -1.28
N ILE A 54 -24.29 -43.04 -1.90
CA ILE A 54 -22.94 -43.04 -1.34
C ILE A 54 -22.77 -41.97 -0.26
N GLN A 55 -23.40 -40.80 -0.42
CA GLN A 55 -23.29 -39.67 0.50
C GLN A 55 -23.44 -40.02 2.00
N PRO A 56 -24.49 -40.74 2.46
CA PRO A 56 -24.61 -41.11 3.87
C PRO A 56 -23.57 -42.14 4.33
N ILE A 57 -23.08 -43.02 3.43
CA ILE A 57 -22.07 -44.04 3.74
C ILE A 57 -20.73 -43.36 4.06
N ILE A 58 -20.33 -42.40 3.24
CA ILE A 58 -19.09 -41.64 3.48
C ILE A 58 -19.25 -40.76 4.72
N SER A 59 -20.43 -40.17 4.96
CA SER A 59 -20.65 -39.28 6.12
C SER A 59 -20.50 -40.05 7.42
N LYS A 60 -20.95 -41.31 7.41
CA LYS A 60 -20.70 -42.24 8.49
C LYS A 60 -19.21 -42.61 8.59
N ALA A 61 -18.55 -42.94 7.47
CA ALA A 61 -17.13 -43.30 7.44
C ALA A 61 -16.20 -42.18 7.95
N GLU A 62 -16.41 -40.93 7.52
CA GLU A 62 -15.61 -39.76 7.90
C GLU A 62 -15.70 -39.40 9.39
N ASN A 63 -16.83 -39.71 10.01
CA ASN A 63 -17.11 -39.43 11.42
C ASN A 63 -16.82 -40.62 12.34
N MET A 64 -16.43 -41.77 11.77
CA MET A 64 -16.08 -42.95 12.55
C MET A 64 -14.67 -42.86 13.11
N TRP A 65 -14.47 -43.45 14.28
CA TRP A 65 -13.16 -43.56 14.92
C TRP A 65 -12.65 -45.01 14.82
N ILE A 66 -11.61 -45.24 14.01
CA ILE A 66 -11.01 -46.57 13.78
C ILE A 66 -9.71 -46.65 14.59
N LYS A 67 -9.66 -47.63 15.49
CA LYS A 67 -8.51 -47.86 16.38
C LYS A 67 -7.42 -48.72 15.75
N ASP A 68 -7.79 -49.67 14.90
CA ASP A 68 -6.87 -50.61 14.25
C ASP A 68 -6.18 -49.92 13.06
N ASP A 69 -4.85 -49.86 13.07
CA ASP A 69 -4.06 -49.15 12.06
C ASP A 69 -4.10 -49.82 10.68
N ILE A 70 -4.34 -51.13 10.60
CA ILE A 70 -4.45 -51.86 9.33
C ILE A 70 -5.81 -51.56 8.71
N LEU A 71 -6.89 -51.73 9.45
CA LEU A 71 -8.26 -51.38 9.04
C LEU A 71 -8.39 -49.91 8.68
N LYS A 72 -7.74 -49.02 9.44
CA LYS A 72 -7.70 -47.58 9.16
C LYS A 72 -6.95 -47.27 7.88
N ARG A 73 -5.80 -47.91 7.61
CA ARG A 73 -5.11 -47.79 6.31
C ARG A 73 -5.98 -48.30 5.18
N SER A 74 -6.70 -49.40 5.37
CA SER A 74 -7.62 -49.96 4.38
C SER A 74 -8.81 -49.03 4.09
N VAL A 75 -9.48 -48.49 5.12
CA VAL A 75 -10.58 -47.53 4.95
C VAL A 75 -10.08 -46.23 4.33
N ASN A 76 -8.90 -45.73 4.73
CA ASN A 76 -8.30 -44.55 4.10
C ASN A 76 -7.97 -44.80 2.63
N ALA A 77 -7.46 -45.99 2.28
CA ALA A 77 -7.21 -46.37 0.89
C ALA A 77 -8.51 -46.41 0.06
N LEU A 78 -9.59 -46.99 0.61
CA LEU A 78 -10.91 -47.00 -0.03
C LEU A 78 -11.50 -45.59 -0.20
N LEU A 79 -11.37 -44.74 0.81
CA LEU A 79 -11.83 -43.34 0.73
C LEU A 79 -11.01 -42.53 -0.28
N MET A 80 -9.71 -42.80 -0.43
CA MET A 80 -8.88 -42.21 -1.49
C MET A 80 -9.30 -42.71 -2.88
N GLN A 81 -9.61 -44.00 -3.04
CA GLN A 81 -10.16 -44.53 -4.30
C GLN A 81 -11.51 -43.89 -4.65
N LEU A 82 -12.35 -43.66 -3.65
CA LEU A 82 -13.63 -42.99 -3.82
C LEU A 82 -13.47 -41.53 -4.23
N LYS A 83 -12.52 -40.81 -3.63
CA LYS A 83 -12.13 -39.45 -4.06
C LYS A 83 -11.70 -39.44 -5.51
N ASP A 84 -10.83 -40.39 -5.88
CA ASP A 84 -10.37 -40.52 -7.26
C ASP A 84 -11.53 -40.73 -8.21
N ALA A 85 -12.45 -41.66 -7.91
CA ALA A 85 -13.64 -41.89 -8.72
C ALA A 85 -14.58 -40.67 -8.77
N ALA A 86 -14.72 -39.92 -7.67
CA ALA A 86 -15.53 -38.71 -7.62
C ALA A 86 -14.90 -37.55 -8.42
N TYR A 87 -13.57 -37.41 -8.41
CA TYR A 87 -12.86 -36.47 -9.28
C TYR A 87 -12.96 -36.87 -10.76
N ASP A 88 -12.84 -38.17 -11.07
CA ASP A 88 -13.05 -38.67 -12.44
C ASP A 88 -14.47 -38.34 -12.94
N ALA A 89 -15.48 -38.49 -12.07
CA ALA A 89 -16.86 -38.12 -12.38
C ALA A 89 -17.03 -36.60 -12.56
N ASP A 90 -16.34 -35.79 -11.75
CA ASP A 90 -16.36 -34.33 -11.85
C ASP A 90 -15.75 -33.85 -13.18
N ASP A 91 -14.60 -34.40 -13.57
CA ASP A 91 -13.91 -34.10 -14.83
C ASP A 91 -14.81 -34.49 -16.02
N LEU A 92 -15.46 -35.65 -15.97
CA LEU A 92 -16.38 -36.09 -17.02
C LEU A 92 -17.59 -35.14 -17.18
N LEU A 93 -18.23 -34.75 -16.07
CA LEU A 93 -19.35 -33.81 -16.08
C LEU A 93 -18.92 -32.43 -16.61
N ASP A 94 -17.72 -31.98 -16.25
CA ASP A 94 -17.17 -30.71 -16.72
C ASP A 94 -16.81 -30.75 -18.21
N GLU A 95 -16.38 -31.89 -18.76
CA GLU A 95 -16.16 -32.07 -20.20
C GLU A 95 -17.49 -32.03 -20.98
N PHE A 96 -18.57 -32.61 -20.47
CA PHE A 96 -19.89 -32.48 -21.11
C PHE A 96 -20.34 -31.02 -21.16
N ARG A 97 -20.19 -30.30 -20.04
CA ARG A 97 -20.49 -28.87 -19.99
C ARG A 97 -19.64 -28.08 -20.96
N TYR A 98 -18.34 -28.36 -21.03
CA TYR A 98 -17.44 -27.74 -21.99
C TYR A 98 -17.92 -27.92 -23.44
N ARG A 99 -18.29 -29.14 -23.83
CA ARG A 99 -18.75 -29.44 -25.19
C ARG A 99 -20.09 -28.76 -25.52
N ALA A 100 -20.99 -28.65 -24.54
CA ALA A 100 -22.23 -27.89 -24.69
C ALA A 100 -21.93 -26.40 -24.95
N LEU A 101 -21.01 -25.80 -24.18
CA LEU A 101 -20.56 -24.41 -24.39
C LEU A 101 -19.89 -24.23 -25.75
N GLN A 102 -19.03 -25.17 -26.16
CA GLN A 102 -18.38 -25.16 -27.47
C GLN A 102 -19.40 -25.12 -28.59
N GLN A 103 -20.39 -26.03 -28.56
CA GLN A 103 -21.45 -26.09 -29.56
C GLN A 103 -22.24 -24.78 -29.63
N GLN A 104 -22.60 -24.21 -28.47
CA GLN A 104 -23.35 -22.96 -28.40
C GLN A 104 -22.57 -21.78 -29.01
N ILE A 105 -21.28 -21.66 -28.69
CA ILE A 105 -20.42 -20.56 -29.17
C ILE A 105 -20.15 -20.71 -30.68
N GLU A 106 -19.91 -21.92 -31.16
CA GLU A 106 -19.63 -22.20 -32.58
C GLU A 106 -20.87 -22.03 -33.45
N GLN A 107 -22.06 -22.43 -32.98
CA GLN A 107 -23.32 -22.17 -33.68
C GLN A 107 -23.59 -20.67 -33.85
N GLN A 108 -23.38 -19.88 -32.79
CA GLN A 108 -23.53 -18.41 -32.86
C GLN A 108 -22.54 -17.77 -33.84
N ALA A 109 -21.34 -18.34 -34.04
CA ALA A 109 -20.38 -17.86 -35.03
C ALA A 109 -20.80 -18.20 -36.48
N ASN A 110 -21.42 -19.37 -36.70
CA ASN A 110 -21.90 -19.82 -38.01
C ASN A 110 -23.18 -19.07 -38.45
N GLU A 111 -24.06 -18.73 -37.51
CA GLU A 111 -25.24 -17.89 -37.79
C GLU A 111 -24.84 -16.44 -38.12
N ALA A 112 -23.83 -15.90 -37.44
CA ALA A 112 -23.32 -14.55 -37.72
C ALA A 112 -22.60 -14.43 -39.08
N SER A 113 -22.03 -15.52 -39.60
CA SER A 113 -21.33 -15.56 -40.89
C SER A 113 -22.27 -15.86 -42.08
N SER A 114 -23.33 -16.65 -41.88
CA SER A 114 -24.32 -16.99 -42.93
C SER A 114 -25.28 -15.85 -43.31
N ILE A 115 -25.40 -14.80 -42.48
CA ILE A 115 -26.16 -13.57 -42.82
C ILE A 115 -25.45 -12.73 -43.93
N SER A 116 -24.23 -13.08 -44.32
CA SER A 116 -23.47 -12.39 -45.38
C SER A 116 -23.52 -13.01 -46.78
N SER A 117 -24.21 -14.15 -46.97
CA SER A 117 -24.39 -14.77 -48.29
C SER A 117 -25.80 -15.30 -48.48
N SER A 118 -26.57 -14.67 -49.36
CA SER A 118 -27.90 -15.13 -49.77
C SER A 118 -27.83 -16.46 -50.55
N SER A 119 -28.80 -17.34 -50.26
CA SER A 119 -29.19 -18.60 -50.92
C SER A 119 -28.48 -19.90 -50.49
N SER A 120 -29.07 -20.61 -49.52
CA SER A 120 -29.59 -21.98 -49.71
C SER A 120 -30.34 -22.45 -48.46
N ASN A 121 -31.61 -22.83 -48.61
CA ASN A 121 -32.41 -23.47 -47.56
C ASN A 121 -31.85 -24.88 -47.27
N VAL A 122 -31.16 -25.04 -46.14
CA VAL A 122 -30.94 -26.34 -45.49
C VAL A 122 -31.19 -26.14 -43.98
N PRO A 123 -32.03 -26.95 -43.32
CA PRO A 123 -32.28 -26.80 -41.88
C PRO A 123 -31.04 -27.24 -41.08
N PRO A 124 -30.56 -26.47 -40.08
CA PRO A 124 -29.44 -26.89 -39.26
C PRO A 124 -29.96 -27.72 -38.07
N THR A 125 -30.41 -28.95 -38.35
CA THR A 125 -30.58 -30.00 -37.33
C THR A 125 -29.82 -31.26 -37.73
N LYS A 126 -28.59 -31.11 -38.23
CA LYS A 126 -27.61 -32.20 -38.12
C LYS A 126 -26.90 -32.02 -36.78
N LYS A 127 -27.30 -32.81 -35.77
CA LYS A 127 -26.43 -33.10 -34.61
C LYS A 127 -25.05 -33.39 -35.17
N ILE A 128 -24.05 -32.55 -34.88
CA ILE A 128 -22.67 -32.86 -35.25
C ILE A 128 -22.34 -34.15 -34.47
N LYS A 129 -22.24 -35.26 -35.21
CA LYS A 129 -21.86 -36.58 -34.67
C LYS A 129 -20.38 -36.47 -34.28
N LEU A 130 -20.11 -35.97 -33.07
CA LEU A 130 -18.75 -35.85 -32.52
C LEU A 130 -18.38 -37.19 -31.87
N THR A 131 -17.49 -37.94 -32.50
CA THR A 131 -16.94 -39.19 -32.00
C THR A 131 -16.19 -38.98 -30.68
N LEU A 132 -16.48 -39.82 -29.68
CA LEU A 132 -15.97 -39.75 -28.31
C LEU A 132 -14.74 -40.64 -28.06
N SER A 133 -14.13 -41.16 -29.13
CA SER A 133 -13.01 -42.10 -29.09
C SER A 133 -11.81 -41.63 -28.25
N ASN A 134 -11.69 -40.32 -28.00
CA ASN A 134 -10.64 -39.74 -27.16
C ASN A 134 -10.94 -39.73 -25.63
N VAL A 135 -12.18 -39.95 -25.18
CA VAL A 135 -12.57 -39.92 -23.74
C VAL A 135 -12.24 -41.26 -23.08
N ALA A 136 -12.73 -42.33 -23.70
CA ALA A 136 -12.31 -43.72 -23.59
C ALA A 136 -10.83 -43.95 -23.20
N GLY A 137 -9.91 -43.56 -24.10
CA GLY A 137 -8.48 -43.80 -23.92
C GLY A 137 -7.81 -42.95 -22.84
N ARG A 138 -8.49 -41.91 -22.31
CA ARG A 138 -8.00 -41.07 -21.20
C ARG A 138 -8.21 -41.70 -19.83
N PHE A 139 -9.28 -42.47 -19.65
CA PHE A 139 -9.63 -43.11 -18.38
C PHE A 139 -9.11 -44.55 -18.27
N PHE A 140 -8.91 -45.25 -19.40
CA PHE A 140 -8.76 -46.72 -19.38
C PHE A 140 -7.58 -47.31 -20.19
N GLY A 141 -6.70 -46.49 -20.80
CA GLY A 141 -5.56 -46.98 -21.59
C GLY A 141 -5.90 -47.31 -23.06
N LYS A 142 -5.13 -48.20 -23.72
CA LYS A 142 -5.35 -48.57 -25.15
C LYS A 142 -6.77 -49.14 -25.34
N TRP A 143 -7.65 -48.38 -25.98
CA TRP A 143 -8.95 -48.82 -26.46
C TRP A 143 -8.93 -48.86 -27.99
N ASP A 144 -9.31 -50.00 -28.57
CA ASP A 144 -9.46 -50.17 -30.01
C ASP A 144 -10.75 -49.50 -30.50
N ASN A 145 -10.63 -48.82 -31.64
CA ASN A 145 -11.69 -48.01 -32.25
C ASN A 145 -12.84 -48.87 -32.82
N ASP A 146 -13.98 -48.20 -33.00
CA ASP A 146 -15.09 -48.52 -33.92
C ASP A 146 -16.40 -49.10 -33.35
N ASP A 147 -16.94 -48.57 -32.24
CA ASP A 147 -18.40 -48.71 -32.02
C ASP A 147 -19.08 -47.53 -31.29
N ASP A 148 -20.30 -47.20 -31.70
CA ASP A 148 -21.11 -45.98 -31.45
C ASP A 148 -21.68 -45.90 -29.99
N GLY A 149 -20.96 -46.45 -28.98
CA GLY A 149 -21.45 -46.70 -27.60
C GLY A 149 -20.73 -45.99 -26.44
N ASP A 150 -19.89 -44.98 -26.72
CA ASP A 150 -18.82 -44.50 -25.82
C ASP A 150 -19.26 -43.80 -24.51
N VAL A 151 -20.25 -42.89 -24.51
CA VAL A 151 -20.62 -42.13 -23.28
C VAL A 151 -21.34 -43.01 -22.26
N VAL A 152 -22.28 -43.82 -22.74
CA VAL A 152 -23.07 -44.74 -21.93
C VAL A 152 -22.16 -45.77 -21.26
N LYS A 153 -21.15 -46.25 -21.97
CA LYS A 153 -20.16 -47.21 -21.45
C LYS A 153 -19.26 -46.59 -20.38
N VAL A 154 -18.68 -45.42 -20.62
CA VAL A 154 -17.84 -44.70 -19.63
C VAL A 154 -18.64 -44.33 -18.38
N THR A 155 -19.88 -43.87 -18.54
CA THR A 155 -20.77 -43.51 -17.41
C THR A 155 -21.15 -44.75 -16.59
N LYS A 156 -21.48 -45.88 -17.24
CA LYS A 156 -21.77 -47.16 -16.57
C LYS A 156 -20.57 -47.73 -15.85
N GLU A 157 -19.37 -47.60 -16.40
CA GLU A 157 -18.14 -48.11 -15.79
C GLU A 157 -17.71 -47.27 -14.57
N LEU A 158 -17.81 -45.94 -14.64
CA LEU A 158 -17.65 -45.07 -13.46
C LEU A 158 -18.69 -45.35 -12.39
N GLN A 159 -19.95 -45.57 -12.79
CA GLN A 159 -21.01 -45.97 -11.86
C GLN A 159 -20.67 -47.29 -11.17
N GLY A 160 -20.24 -48.32 -11.93
CA GLY A 160 -19.83 -49.61 -11.37
C GLY A 160 -18.65 -49.51 -10.41
N ARG A 161 -17.64 -48.67 -10.72
CA ARG A 161 -16.52 -48.36 -9.82
C ARG A 161 -17.01 -47.72 -8.51
N LEU A 162 -17.88 -46.72 -8.59
CA LEU A 162 -18.44 -46.03 -7.42
C LEU A 162 -19.28 -46.97 -6.54
N ASP A 163 -20.13 -47.79 -7.14
CA ASP A 163 -20.98 -48.76 -6.43
C ASP A 163 -20.15 -49.86 -5.74
N SER A 164 -19.08 -50.35 -6.39
CA SER A 164 -18.14 -51.32 -5.79
C SER A 164 -17.45 -50.74 -4.56
N ILE A 165 -16.83 -49.56 -4.69
CA ILE A 165 -16.09 -48.93 -3.58
C ILE A 165 -17.03 -48.61 -2.41
N ALA A 166 -18.25 -48.16 -2.69
CA ALA A 166 -19.25 -47.89 -1.66
C ALA A 166 -19.69 -49.15 -0.91
N THR A 167 -19.76 -50.29 -1.61
CA THR A 167 -20.06 -51.58 -1.00
C THR A 167 -18.93 -52.01 -0.07
N ASP A 168 -17.68 -51.90 -0.53
CA ASP A 168 -16.48 -52.24 0.25
C ASP A 168 -16.36 -51.38 1.52
N ILE A 169 -16.67 -50.08 1.43
CA ILE A 169 -16.71 -49.18 2.60
C ILE A 169 -17.82 -49.58 3.57
N LYS A 170 -19.01 -49.90 3.05
CA LYS A 170 -20.15 -50.30 3.87
C LYS A 170 -19.86 -51.61 4.62
N GLU A 171 -19.22 -52.57 3.97
CA GLU A 171 -18.76 -53.80 4.59
C GLU A 171 -17.70 -53.49 5.67
N ALA A 172 -16.67 -52.69 5.36
CA ALA A 172 -15.67 -52.29 6.36
C ALA A 172 -16.29 -51.62 7.60
N ILE A 173 -17.28 -50.73 7.42
CA ILE A 173 -18.03 -50.08 8.52
C ILE A 173 -18.73 -51.12 9.41
N THR A 174 -19.42 -52.10 8.82
CA THR A 174 -20.12 -53.15 9.58
C THR A 174 -19.16 -54.06 10.37
N TRP A 175 -17.94 -54.26 9.89
CA TRP A 175 -16.89 -55.00 10.61
C TRP A 175 -16.27 -54.18 11.75
N ILE A 176 -16.11 -52.87 11.60
CA ILE A 176 -15.58 -51.97 12.63
C ILE A 176 -16.55 -51.82 13.82
N GLU A 177 -17.86 -51.90 13.57
CA GLU A 177 -18.88 -51.88 14.63
C GLU A 177 -18.86 -53.14 15.53
N ALA A 178 -18.14 -54.20 15.12
CA ALA A 178 -18.12 -55.50 15.80
C ALA A 178 -16.88 -55.77 16.67
N ASP A 179 -15.79 -55.00 16.59
CA ASP A 179 -14.56 -55.29 17.34
C ASP A 179 -13.88 -54.03 17.92
N GLY A 180 -13.53 -54.07 19.20
CA GLY A 180 -13.10 -52.91 19.97
C GLY A 180 -11.81 -53.12 20.76
N GLY A 181 -10.76 -52.34 20.48
CA GLY A 181 -9.57 -52.29 21.36
C GLY A 181 -8.44 -51.39 20.87
N ARG A 182 -7.69 -50.75 21.80
CA ARG A 182 -6.68 -49.66 21.59
C ARG A 182 -5.21 -50.15 21.61
N LYS A 183 -4.29 -49.46 20.87
CA LYS A 183 -3.01 -48.78 21.28
C LYS A 183 -2.05 -48.64 20.06
N LYS A 184 -1.61 -47.46 19.58
CA LYS A 184 -0.62 -46.40 20.00
C LYS A 184 0.83 -46.64 19.53
N LEU A 185 1.40 -45.74 18.69
CA LEU A 185 2.84 -45.40 18.55
C LEU A 185 3.05 -44.09 17.72
N GLU A 186 4.04 -43.27 18.10
CA GLU A 186 4.41 -41.92 17.59
C GLU A 186 5.30 -41.96 16.33
N ILE A 187 5.36 -40.92 15.47
CA ILE A 187 6.60 -40.12 15.17
C ILE A 187 6.32 -38.78 14.39
N ASN A 188 7.25 -37.81 14.59
CA ASN A 188 7.83 -36.61 13.89
C ASN A 188 7.06 -35.67 12.91
N SER A 189 7.42 -34.37 12.95
CA SER A 189 6.94 -33.23 12.12
C SER A 189 8.11 -32.34 11.66
N GLU A 190 8.06 -31.73 10.45
CA GLU A 190 9.14 -30.92 9.87
C GLU A 190 8.87 -29.38 9.61
N ASN A 191 9.92 -28.55 9.80
CA ASN A 191 10.29 -27.14 9.44
C ASN A 191 9.30 -25.92 9.50
N ARG A 192 9.68 -24.80 10.18
CA ARG A 192 8.90 -23.57 10.55
C ARG A 192 9.60 -22.20 10.24
N SER A 193 8.87 -21.06 10.19
CA SER A 193 9.41 -19.67 10.06
C SER A 193 8.64 -18.62 10.90
N THR A 194 9.23 -17.46 11.27
CA THR A 194 8.61 -16.39 12.11
C THR A 194 9.23 -14.97 11.89
N SER A 195 8.60 -13.88 12.40
CA SER A 195 9.03 -12.47 12.22
C SER A 195 9.27 -11.66 13.52
N SER A 196 9.83 -10.44 13.44
CA SER A 196 10.31 -9.64 14.59
C SER A 196 9.32 -8.66 15.24
N ILE A 197 8.12 -8.48 14.68
CA ILE A 197 7.14 -7.47 15.14
C ILE A 197 5.93 -8.17 15.78
N PRO A 198 5.44 -7.71 16.94
CA PRO A 198 4.42 -8.43 17.70
C PRO A 198 3.05 -8.33 17.03
N ILE A 199 2.35 -9.46 16.92
CA ILE A 199 0.96 -9.54 16.42
C ILE A 199 -0.03 -8.96 17.43
N GLU A 200 0.32 -8.95 18.72
CA GLU A 200 -0.52 -8.46 19.80
C GLU A 200 0.12 -7.21 20.43
N SER A 201 -0.66 -6.12 20.53
CA SER A 201 -0.20 -4.84 21.10
C SER A 201 0.01 -4.89 22.62
N GLN A 202 -0.63 -5.86 23.29
CA GLN A 202 -0.61 -6.07 24.73
C GLN A 202 -0.03 -7.45 25.01
N LEU A 203 1.01 -7.50 25.84
CA LEU A 203 1.55 -8.73 26.40
C LEU A 203 0.77 -9.05 27.67
N PHE A 204 0.27 -10.28 27.81
CA PHE A 204 -0.52 -10.71 28.97
C PHE A 204 0.33 -11.59 29.89
N GLY A 205 0.46 -11.24 31.17
CA GLY A 205 1.00 -12.11 32.23
C GLY A 205 2.47 -12.51 32.07
N ARG A 206 3.26 -11.77 31.28
CA ARG A 206 4.68 -12.04 31.00
C ARG A 206 5.60 -10.89 31.39
N GLU A 207 5.12 -9.97 32.23
CA GLU A 207 5.86 -8.77 32.63
C GLU A 207 7.14 -9.13 33.39
N LYS A 208 7.10 -10.18 34.22
CA LYS A 208 8.26 -10.65 35.00
C LYS A 208 9.37 -11.17 34.10
N GLU A 209 9.03 -12.02 33.14
CA GLU A 209 9.97 -12.60 32.18
C GLU A 209 10.51 -11.53 31.23
N LEU A 210 9.67 -10.58 30.83
CA LEU A 210 10.06 -9.42 30.02
C LEU A 210 11.13 -8.59 30.73
N GLU A 211 10.91 -8.21 31.99
CA GLU A 211 11.87 -7.42 32.77
C GLU A 211 13.14 -8.20 33.09
N LYS A 212 13.05 -9.51 33.36
CA LYS A 212 14.22 -10.40 33.52
C LYS A 212 15.08 -10.42 32.25
N LEU A 213 14.46 -10.56 31.08
CA LEU A 213 15.17 -10.63 29.78
C LEU A 213 15.80 -9.27 29.42
N LYS A 214 15.10 -8.16 29.66
CA LYS A 214 15.67 -6.80 29.54
C LYS A 214 16.88 -6.60 30.46
N GLY A 215 16.80 -7.08 31.70
CA GLY A 215 17.91 -7.02 32.65
C GLY A 215 19.14 -7.77 32.13
N LEU A 216 18.97 -9.00 31.65
CA LEU A 216 20.06 -9.81 31.09
C LEU A 216 20.68 -9.20 29.83
N LEU A 217 19.87 -8.58 28.96
CA LEU A 217 20.37 -7.89 27.76
C LEU A 217 21.11 -6.58 28.07
N ARG A 218 20.88 -5.98 29.24
CA ARG A 218 21.52 -4.73 29.68
C ARG A 218 22.77 -4.91 30.55
N LYS A 219 23.02 -6.12 31.09
CA LYS A 219 24.19 -6.37 31.94
C LYS A 219 25.52 -6.17 31.18
N PRO A 220 26.46 -5.33 31.67
CA PRO A 220 27.85 -5.34 31.22
C PRO A 220 28.54 -6.63 31.67
N GLU A 221 29.50 -7.14 30.90
CA GLU A 221 30.30 -8.30 31.30
C GLU A 221 31.30 -7.90 32.38
N ASP A 222 31.19 -8.48 33.57
CA ASP A 222 32.12 -8.28 34.67
C ASP A 222 33.47 -8.93 34.33
N GLY A 223 34.53 -8.13 34.36
CA GLY A 223 35.89 -8.60 34.13
C GLY A 223 36.39 -9.46 35.27
N ALA A 224 36.25 -10.78 35.17
CA ALA A 224 37.10 -11.77 35.84
C ALA A 224 36.76 -13.19 35.35
N GLY A 225 37.34 -13.62 34.22
CA GLY A 225 37.26 -15.01 33.80
C GLY A 225 37.70 -15.19 32.35
N PHE A 226 38.82 -15.88 32.15
CA PHE A 226 39.32 -16.27 30.83
C PHE A 226 38.30 -17.21 30.14
N SER A 227 37.43 -16.65 29.29
CA SER A 227 36.76 -17.39 28.22
C SER A 227 36.74 -16.52 26.96
N ASP A 228 37.11 -17.12 25.83
CA ASP A 228 37.55 -16.46 24.60
C ASP A 228 36.42 -15.88 23.72
N SER A 229 35.20 -15.69 24.25
CA SER A 229 34.04 -15.28 23.44
C SER A 229 33.56 -13.85 23.75
N SER A 230 33.65 -12.96 22.76
CA SER A 230 33.14 -11.58 22.77
C SER A 230 31.60 -11.45 22.77
N ILE A 231 30.88 -12.58 22.74
CA ILE A 231 29.42 -12.66 22.54
C ILE A 231 28.79 -13.52 23.63
N SER A 232 27.68 -13.05 24.21
CA SER A 232 26.87 -13.80 25.18
C SER A 232 25.55 -14.27 24.55
N VAL A 233 25.21 -15.54 24.79
CA VAL A 233 24.00 -16.20 24.25
C VAL A 233 22.95 -16.37 25.35
N LEU A 234 21.72 -15.96 25.06
CA LEU A 234 20.54 -16.10 25.93
C LEU A 234 19.50 -16.96 25.22
N THR A 235 18.79 -17.81 25.97
CA THR A 235 17.81 -18.74 25.40
C THR A 235 16.45 -18.65 26.10
N ILE A 236 15.36 -18.60 25.32
CA ILE A 236 13.97 -18.76 25.77
C ILE A 236 13.52 -20.17 25.40
N VAL A 237 13.16 -20.97 26.39
CA VAL A 237 12.77 -22.37 26.22
C VAL A 237 11.31 -22.54 26.61
N GLY A 238 10.54 -23.29 25.84
CA GLY A 238 9.15 -23.56 26.17
C GLY A 238 8.39 -24.24 25.03
N ILE A 239 7.19 -24.69 25.35
CA ILE A 239 6.39 -25.58 24.48
C ILE A 239 5.77 -24.82 23.30
N GLY A 240 5.21 -25.54 22.32
CA GLY A 240 4.57 -24.94 21.15
C GLY A 240 3.41 -24.01 21.55
N GLY A 241 3.28 -22.85 20.91
CA GLY A 241 2.15 -21.93 21.15
C GLY A 241 2.13 -21.21 22.52
N VAL A 242 3.17 -21.36 23.35
CA VAL A 242 3.25 -20.76 24.72
C VAL A 242 3.56 -19.25 24.73
N GLY A 243 3.96 -18.67 23.59
CA GLY A 243 4.27 -17.24 23.45
C GLY A 243 5.76 -16.87 23.47
N LYS A 244 6.68 -17.81 23.17
CA LYS A 244 8.13 -17.53 23.08
C LYS A 244 8.48 -16.41 22.10
N THR A 245 8.05 -16.56 20.84
CA THR A 245 8.23 -15.58 19.78
C THR A 245 7.61 -14.24 20.18
N THR A 246 6.41 -14.24 20.75
CA THR A 246 5.74 -13.03 21.25
C THR A 246 6.58 -12.31 22.31
N LEU A 247 7.16 -13.02 23.27
CA LEU A 247 8.05 -12.43 24.28
C LEU A 247 9.32 -11.85 23.65
N ALA A 248 9.97 -12.60 22.75
CA ALA A 248 11.17 -12.16 22.04
C ALA A 248 10.89 -10.89 21.18
N GLN A 249 9.78 -10.85 20.45
CA GLN A 249 9.33 -9.68 19.69
C GLN A 249 9.11 -8.46 20.61
N HIS A 250 8.46 -8.64 21.76
CA HIS A 250 8.23 -7.54 22.69
C HIS A 250 9.53 -6.98 23.27
N VAL A 251 10.52 -7.82 23.57
CA VAL A 251 11.83 -7.35 24.03
C VAL A 251 12.60 -6.66 22.91
N TYR A 252 12.66 -7.28 21.73
CA TYR A 252 13.37 -6.75 20.56
C TYR A 252 12.93 -5.31 20.21
N ASN A 253 11.62 -5.05 20.28
CA ASN A 253 11.03 -3.76 19.95
C ASN A 253 11.05 -2.74 21.10
N LYS A 254 10.98 -3.18 22.38
CA LYS A 254 10.99 -2.27 23.55
C LYS A 254 12.39 -1.87 24.04
N LEU A 255 13.47 -2.44 23.47
CA LEU A 255 14.84 -2.04 23.76
C LEU A 255 15.21 -0.75 23.01
N SER A 256 15.56 0.30 23.76
CA SER A 256 16.01 1.62 23.28
C SER A 256 17.21 1.52 22.34
N GLY A 257 17.29 2.42 21.36
CA GLY A 257 18.35 2.46 20.32
C GLY A 257 19.78 2.58 20.85
N ASP A 258 19.96 2.98 22.11
CA ASP A 258 21.28 3.25 22.71
C ASP A 258 21.97 1.98 23.24
N CYS A 259 21.30 0.82 23.25
CA CYS A 259 21.84 -0.42 23.85
C CYS A 259 22.70 -1.26 22.88
N PHE A 260 22.39 -1.23 21.57
CA PHE A 260 23.03 -2.02 20.51
C PHE A 260 23.06 -1.20 19.22
N ASP A 261 24.20 -1.17 18.53
CA ASP A 261 24.41 -0.48 17.27
C ASP A 261 23.60 -1.10 16.12
N CYS A 262 23.34 -2.41 16.18
CA CYS A 262 22.58 -3.16 15.18
C CYS A 262 21.70 -4.24 15.84
N LYS A 263 20.50 -4.48 15.27
CA LYS A 263 19.58 -5.54 15.72
C LYS A 263 19.13 -6.38 14.52
N PHE A 264 19.14 -7.70 14.66
CA PHE A 264 18.81 -8.66 13.60
C PHE A 264 17.77 -9.67 14.10
N TRP A 265 16.91 -10.15 13.21
CA TRP A 265 15.97 -11.22 13.48
C TRP A 265 15.97 -12.22 12.34
N VAL A 266 16.15 -13.49 12.67
CA VAL A 266 16.24 -14.60 11.71
C VAL A 266 15.44 -15.76 12.28
N CYS A 267 14.59 -16.38 11.45
CA CYS A 267 13.92 -17.61 11.86
C CYS A 267 14.67 -18.85 11.35
N VAL A 268 14.81 -19.82 12.25
CA VAL A 268 15.56 -21.04 12.03
C VAL A 268 14.59 -22.18 11.71
N SER A 269 14.56 -22.58 10.44
CA SER A 269 13.99 -23.87 10.02
C SER A 269 14.69 -25.02 10.76
N GLU A 270 14.07 -26.21 10.89
CA GLU A 270 14.78 -27.41 11.40
C GLU A 270 16.12 -27.67 10.74
N ASN A 271 16.27 -27.37 9.44
CA ASN A 271 17.58 -27.41 8.81
C ASN A 271 18.38 -26.13 9.14
N PHE A 272 19.35 -26.26 10.06
CA PHE A 272 20.30 -25.19 10.40
C PHE A 272 21.35 -25.01 9.30
N SER A 273 21.00 -24.24 8.27
CA SER A 273 21.91 -23.86 7.16
C SER A 273 22.68 -22.58 7.47
N VAL A 274 23.97 -22.72 7.74
CA VAL A 274 24.87 -21.59 8.04
C VAL A 274 24.89 -20.58 6.90
N GLU A 275 24.87 -21.04 5.65
CA GLU A 275 24.84 -20.17 4.46
C GLU A 275 23.55 -19.37 4.37
N ARG A 276 22.38 -20.01 4.48
CA ARG A 276 21.07 -19.34 4.43
C ARG A 276 20.96 -18.27 5.50
N LEU A 277 21.28 -18.63 6.75
CA LEU A 277 21.18 -17.72 7.89
C LEU A 277 22.14 -16.53 7.74
N THR A 278 23.37 -16.77 7.26
CA THR A 278 24.35 -15.70 7.00
C THR A 278 23.82 -14.72 5.94
N ARG A 279 23.22 -15.23 4.87
CA ARG A 279 22.61 -14.42 3.81
C ARG A 279 21.45 -13.58 4.33
N GLU A 280 20.52 -14.18 5.08
CA GLU A 280 19.36 -13.47 5.65
C GLU A 280 19.79 -12.34 6.59
N ILE A 281 20.86 -12.52 7.37
CA ILE A 281 21.42 -11.46 8.22
C ILE A 281 21.99 -10.30 7.37
N ILE A 282 22.72 -10.61 6.29
CA ILE A 282 23.28 -9.60 5.37
C ILE A 282 22.17 -8.82 4.67
N GLU A 283 21.14 -9.51 4.18
CA GLU A 283 19.97 -8.90 3.53
C GLU A 283 19.19 -8.02 4.51
N SER A 284 19.01 -8.49 5.75
CA SER A 284 18.41 -7.71 6.84
C SER A 284 19.22 -6.44 7.16
N THR A 285 20.55 -6.51 7.09
CA THR A 285 21.46 -5.38 7.34
C THR A 285 21.47 -4.35 6.21
N THR A 286 21.42 -4.81 4.96
CA THR A 286 21.57 -3.95 3.76
C THR A 286 20.23 -3.45 3.21
N ARG A 287 19.12 -4.08 3.59
CA ARG A 287 17.79 -3.90 2.96
C ARG A 287 17.80 -4.12 1.44
N GLN A 288 18.77 -4.88 0.94
CA GLN A 288 18.98 -5.23 -0.46
C GLN A 288 19.16 -6.75 -0.56
N LYS A 289 18.76 -7.32 -1.69
CA LYS A 289 18.90 -8.77 -1.94
C LYS A 289 20.38 -9.12 -2.14
N CYS A 290 20.83 -10.25 -1.60
CA CYS A 290 22.24 -10.63 -1.63
C CYS A 290 22.51 -11.60 -2.80
N ASP A 291 23.18 -11.11 -3.84
CA ASP A 291 23.50 -11.87 -5.07
C ASP A 291 24.80 -12.70 -4.97
N LEU A 292 25.43 -12.76 -3.79
CA LEU A 292 26.69 -13.47 -3.58
C LEU A 292 26.47 -14.99 -3.60
N MET A 293 27.15 -15.71 -4.49
CA MET A 293 27.03 -17.18 -4.62
C MET A 293 28.11 -17.95 -3.84
N ASN A 294 29.12 -17.26 -3.31
CA ASN A 294 30.26 -17.88 -2.64
C ASN A 294 30.18 -17.71 -1.11
N PHE A 295 30.27 -18.82 -0.37
CA PHE A 295 30.12 -18.88 1.08
C PHE A 295 31.25 -18.16 1.85
N ASP A 296 32.50 -18.22 1.40
CA ASP A 296 33.61 -17.48 2.02
C ASP A 296 33.44 -15.98 1.85
N THR A 297 32.88 -15.56 0.72
CA THR A 297 32.58 -14.15 0.45
C THR A 297 31.44 -13.64 1.33
N LEU A 298 30.38 -14.46 1.54
CA LEU A 298 29.30 -14.16 2.49
C LEU A 298 29.85 -13.97 3.91
N ARG A 299 30.78 -14.83 4.34
CA ARG A 299 31.42 -14.72 5.67
C ARG A 299 32.25 -13.46 5.82
N MET A 300 33.06 -13.10 4.82
CA MET A 300 33.87 -11.88 4.84
C MET A 300 33.00 -10.62 4.92
N VAL A 301 31.94 -10.56 4.10
CA VAL A 301 31.00 -9.42 4.12
C VAL A 301 30.27 -9.34 5.47
N MET A 302 29.84 -10.48 6.02
CA MET A 302 29.22 -10.51 7.34
C MET A 302 30.17 -9.97 8.41
N GLN A 303 31.44 -10.41 8.42
CA GLN A 303 32.48 -9.93 9.34
C GLN A 303 32.70 -8.43 9.21
N GLU A 304 32.85 -7.90 7.99
CA GLU A 304 33.03 -6.47 7.74
C GLU A 304 31.86 -5.63 8.29
N LYS A 305 30.62 -6.13 8.15
CA LYS A 305 29.41 -5.39 8.56
C LYS A 305 29.24 -5.26 10.07
N ILE A 306 29.68 -6.28 10.82
CA ILE A 306 29.55 -6.34 12.28
C ILE A 306 30.85 -5.97 13.01
N ALA A 307 31.98 -5.86 12.30
CA ALA A 307 33.26 -5.47 12.86
C ALA A 307 33.14 -4.19 13.70
N SER A 308 33.60 -4.26 14.94
CA SER A 308 33.58 -3.14 15.91
C SER A 308 32.19 -2.60 16.28
N LYS A 309 31.09 -3.30 15.97
CA LYS A 309 29.72 -2.93 16.36
C LYS A 309 29.16 -3.87 17.41
N LYS A 310 28.40 -3.34 18.37
CA LYS A 310 27.66 -4.10 19.38
C LYS A 310 26.29 -4.48 18.82
N PHE A 311 26.01 -5.77 18.65
CA PHE A 311 24.77 -6.22 18.02
C PHE A 311 23.87 -7.07 18.92
N LEU A 312 22.58 -7.12 18.59
CA LEU A 312 21.61 -8.09 19.09
C LEU A 312 21.10 -8.95 17.93
N LEU A 313 21.35 -10.25 17.94
CA LEU A 313 20.84 -11.20 16.95
C LEU A 313 19.77 -12.09 17.58
N VAL A 314 18.56 -12.11 17.05
CA VAL A 314 17.52 -13.07 17.45
C VAL A 314 17.45 -14.23 16.47
N LEU A 315 17.60 -15.45 16.97
CA LEU A 315 17.40 -16.70 16.25
C LEU A 315 16.13 -17.37 16.78
N ASP A 316 15.03 -17.26 16.04
CA ASP A 316 13.72 -17.73 16.50
C ASP A 316 13.44 -19.18 16.05
N ASP A 317 12.84 -19.97 16.96
CA ASP A 317 12.42 -21.37 16.84
C ASP A 317 13.53 -22.35 16.42
N VAL A 318 14.69 -22.33 17.07
CA VAL A 318 15.79 -23.29 16.81
C VAL A 318 15.42 -24.70 17.29
N TRP A 319 15.48 -25.70 16.41
CA TRP A 319 15.07 -27.09 16.71
C TRP A 319 16.23 -28.01 17.09
N HIS A 320 17.16 -28.22 16.14
CA HIS A 320 18.31 -29.08 16.29
C HIS A 320 19.56 -28.33 15.88
N LEU A 321 20.60 -28.46 16.68
CA LEU A 321 21.86 -27.76 16.47
C LEU A 321 22.99 -28.76 16.66
N ASP A 322 23.97 -28.71 15.77
CA ASP A 322 25.21 -29.45 15.89
C ASP A 322 26.32 -28.51 16.33
N THR A 323 27.23 -28.98 17.20
CA THR A 323 28.30 -28.16 17.79
C THR A 323 29.21 -27.57 16.70
N GLN A 324 29.57 -28.35 15.67
CA GLN A 324 30.42 -27.89 14.59
C GLN A 324 29.71 -26.83 13.73
N LYS A 325 28.42 -27.05 13.40
CA LYS A 325 27.61 -26.06 12.66
C LYS A 325 27.41 -24.75 13.43
N TRP A 326 27.20 -24.83 14.75
CA TRP A 326 27.09 -23.66 15.62
C TRP A 326 28.39 -22.86 15.68
N GLU A 327 29.53 -23.53 15.91
CA GLU A 327 30.84 -22.87 15.90
C GLU A 327 31.14 -22.22 14.55
N SER A 328 30.80 -22.91 13.46
CA SER A 328 30.93 -22.43 12.09
C SER A 328 30.06 -21.19 11.81
N PHE A 329 28.87 -21.09 12.39
CA PHE A 329 28.00 -19.91 12.32
C PHE A 329 28.49 -18.76 13.20
N CYS A 330 28.98 -19.05 14.40
CA CYS A 330 29.47 -18.05 15.34
C CYS A 330 30.85 -17.48 14.95
N ALA A 331 31.66 -18.21 14.17
CA ALA A 331 33.00 -17.79 13.76
C ALA A 331 33.05 -16.36 13.18
N PRO A 332 32.24 -15.96 12.18
CA PRO A 332 32.22 -14.59 11.68
C PRO A 332 31.70 -13.59 12.73
N LEU A 333 30.74 -13.98 13.56
CA LEU A 333 30.12 -13.11 14.56
C LEU A 333 31.11 -12.60 15.62
N ARG A 334 32.16 -13.39 15.93
CA ARG A 334 33.17 -13.04 16.95
C ARG A 334 33.94 -11.74 16.67
N SER A 335 33.87 -11.22 15.44
CA SER A 335 34.42 -9.90 15.07
C SER A 335 33.63 -8.70 15.62
N GLY A 336 32.44 -8.94 16.20
CA GLY A 336 31.62 -7.91 16.85
C GLY A 336 32.25 -7.32 18.12
N ALA A 337 31.79 -6.12 18.49
CA ALA A 337 32.24 -5.46 19.72
C ALA A 337 31.77 -6.20 20.98
N ARG A 338 32.55 -6.07 22.06
CA ARG A 338 32.22 -6.65 23.38
C ARG A 338 30.84 -6.19 23.85
N GLY A 339 30.09 -7.13 24.41
CA GLY A 339 28.71 -6.91 24.85
C GLY A 339 27.65 -7.18 23.78
N SER A 340 28.04 -7.74 22.62
CA SER A 340 27.09 -8.28 21.63
C SER A 340 26.34 -9.49 22.20
N LYS A 341 25.06 -9.65 21.83
CA LYS A 341 24.16 -10.66 22.39
C LYS A 341 23.45 -11.46 21.28
N ILE A 342 23.28 -12.75 21.50
CA ILE A 342 22.42 -13.61 20.68
C ILE A 342 21.25 -14.09 21.55
N LEU A 343 20.02 -13.91 21.09
CA LEU A 343 18.80 -14.40 21.73
C LEU A 343 18.23 -15.55 20.90
N ILE A 344 18.12 -16.73 21.48
CA ILE A 344 17.57 -17.93 20.84
C ILE A 344 16.21 -18.23 21.44
N THR A 345 15.21 -18.59 20.63
CA THR A 345 14.02 -19.27 21.14
C THR A 345 14.03 -20.73 20.67
N THR A 346 13.66 -21.66 21.55
CA THR A 346 13.65 -23.09 21.24
C THR A 346 12.59 -23.84 22.03
N ARG A 347 12.22 -25.01 21.54
CA ARG A 347 11.36 -25.98 22.24
C ARG A 347 12.17 -27.02 23.00
N HIS A 348 13.45 -27.17 22.67
CA HIS A 348 14.29 -28.25 23.18
C HIS A 348 15.32 -27.72 24.15
N LYS A 349 15.23 -28.16 25.41
CA LYS A 349 16.17 -27.78 26.47
C LYS A 349 17.63 -28.12 26.09
N HIS A 350 17.85 -29.23 25.40
CA HIS A 350 19.17 -29.62 24.91
C HIS A 350 19.85 -28.57 24.02
N VAL A 351 19.09 -27.87 23.17
CA VAL A 351 19.65 -26.77 22.35
C VAL A 351 20.11 -25.63 23.25
N ALA A 352 19.33 -25.29 24.28
CA ALA A 352 19.70 -24.26 25.24
C ALA A 352 20.95 -24.66 26.05
N ASP A 353 21.03 -25.90 26.52
CA ASP A 353 22.18 -26.41 27.27
C ASP A 353 23.47 -26.41 26.42
N MET A 354 23.35 -26.59 25.09
CA MET A 354 24.47 -26.55 24.16
C MET A 354 25.01 -25.14 23.91
N VAL A 355 24.12 -24.16 23.72
CA VAL A 355 24.50 -22.82 23.21
C VAL A 355 24.58 -21.74 24.26
N SER A 356 23.90 -21.90 25.40
CA SER A 356 23.63 -20.80 26.30
C SER A 356 24.83 -20.45 27.17
N SER A 357 25.10 -19.15 27.32
CA SER A 357 26.09 -18.62 28.26
C SER A 357 25.49 -18.31 29.64
N ALA A 358 24.17 -18.51 29.81
CA ALA A 358 23.40 -18.21 31.02
C ALA A 358 22.22 -19.17 31.20
N ASP A 359 21.57 -19.17 32.36
CA ASP A 359 20.39 -20.02 32.59
C ASP A 359 19.25 -19.70 31.60
N PRO A 360 18.64 -20.71 30.95
CA PRO A 360 17.53 -20.52 30.04
C PRO A 360 16.30 -19.92 30.74
N ILE A 361 15.59 -19.03 30.03
CA ILE A 361 14.29 -18.52 30.46
C ILE A 361 13.23 -19.53 30.04
N ASN A 362 12.81 -20.36 30.99
CA ASN A 362 11.75 -21.34 30.78
C ASN A 362 10.37 -20.65 30.84
N LEU A 363 9.61 -20.73 29.75
CA LEU A 363 8.24 -20.26 29.65
C LEU A 363 7.27 -21.42 29.84
N HIS A 364 6.47 -21.33 30.91
CA HIS A 364 5.34 -22.22 31.21
C HIS A 364 4.03 -21.59 30.73
N GLY A 365 2.89 -22.27 30.84
CA GLY A 365 1.57 -21.68 30.56
C GLY A 365 1.32 -20.37 31.33
N LEU A 366 0.43 -19.51 30.82
CA LEU A 366 -0.01 -18.31 31.53
C LEU A 366 -0.68 -18.69 32.86
N ASP A 367 -0.52 -17.85 33.88
CA ASP A 367 -1.24 -18.02 35.15
C ASP A 367 -2.74 -17.87 34.95
N ASP A 368 -3.54 -18.53 35.80
CA ASP A 368 -4.99 -18.64 35.63
C ASP A 368 -5.70 -17.28 35.46
N LYS A 369 -5.22 -16.24 36.15
CA LYS A 369 -5.81 -14.90 36.08
C LYS A 369 -5.53 -14.26 34.73
N SER A 370 -4.26 -14.14 34.35
CA SER A 370 -3.86 -13.57 33.06
C SER A 370 -4.41 -14.37 31.89
N TYR A 371 -4.51 -15.70 32.06
CA TYR A 371 -5.05 -16.61 31.06
C TYR A 371 -6.55 -16.43 30.86
N TRP A 372 -7.30 -16.25 31.95
CA TRP A 372 -8.72 -15.91 31.88
C TRP A 372 -8.94 -14.58 31.16
N GLU A 373 -8.22 -13.52 31.54
CA GLU A 373 -8.35 -12.20 30.90
C GLU A 373 -8.11 -12.26 29.39
N TYR A 374 -7.11 -13.03 28.97
CA TYR A 374 -6.81 -13.25 27.56
C TYR A 374 -7.89 -14.08 26.85
N PHE A 375 -8.35 -15.18 27.46
CA PHE A 375 -9.41 -16.02 26.90
C PHE A 375 -10.75 -15.30 26.79
N GLU A 376 -11.12 -14.52 27.80
CA GLU A 376 -12.34 -13.71 27.83
C GLU A 376 -12.39 -12.78 26.62
N LYS A 377 -11.28 -12.08 26.36
CA LYS A 377 -11.12 -11.24 25.17
C LYS A 377 -11.27 -12.03 23.87
N CYS A 378 -10.79 -13.27 23.82
CA CYS A 378 -10.90 -14.13 22.63
C CYS A 378 -12.34 -14.64 22.40
N ALA A 379 -13.01 -15.12 23.46
CA ALA A 379 -14.32 -15.77 23.38
C ALA A 379 -15.50 -14.77 23.31
N PHE A 380 -15.40 -13.64 24.00
CA PHE A 380 -16.47 -12.64 24.07
C PHE A 380 -16.18 -11.40 23.20
N GLY A 381 -14.93 -11.15 22.84
CA GLY A 381 -14.56 -10.00 22.01
C GLY A 381 -14.78 -8.67 22.72
N SER A 382 -15.66 -7.82 22.18
CA SER A 382 -16.09 -6.56 22.81
C SER A 382 -17.32 -6.73 23.70
N LEU A 383 -17.90 -7.92 23.77
CA LEU A 383 -19.02 -8.22 24.66
C LEU A 383 -18.48 -8.42 26.08
N ASN A 384 -19.24 -7.96 27.08
CA ASN A 384 -18.91 -8.16 28.48
C ASN A 384 -19.32 -9.58 28.91
N SER A 385 -18.39 -10.40 29.42
CA SER A 385 -18.70 -11.77 29.85
C SER A 385 -19.73 -11.81 30.97
N ALA A 386 -19.79 -10.75 31.79
CA ALA A 386 -20.75 -10.62 32.89
C ALA A 386 -22.21 -10.65 32.43
N ASN A 387 -22.47 -10.35 31.14
CA ASN A 387 -23.82 -10.46 30.55
C ASN A 387 -24.22 -11.91 30.24
N TYR A 388 -23.29 -12.87 30.34
CA TYR A 388 -23.48 -14.28 30.04
C TYR A 388 -22.94 -15.17 31.18
N PRO A 389 -23.49 -15.07 32.41
CA PRO A 389 -22.91 -15.69 33.60
C PRO A 389 -22.81 -17.22 33.51
N GLN A 390 -23.73 -17.88 32.79
CA GLN A 390 -23.70 -19.32 32.58
C GLN A 390 -22.54 -19.74 31.65
N LEU A 391 -22.39 -19.06 30.51
CA LEU A 391 -21.28 -19.30 29.57
C LEU A 391 -19.93 -18.98 30.22
N GLU A 392 -19.87 -17.90 30.99
CA GLU A 392 -18.68 -17.53 31.76
C GLU A 392 -18.29 -18.65 32.75
N ALA A 393 -19.25 -19.17 33.51
CA ALA A 393 -19.02 -20.29 34.43
C ALA A 393 -18.57 -21.57 33.70
N MET A 394 -19.17 -21.88 32.55
CA MET A 394 -18.78 -23.01 31.71
C MET A 394 -17.36 -22.87 31.15
N ALA A 395 -17.00 -21.69 30.64
CA ALA A 395 -15.64 -21.42 30.19
C ALA A 395 -14.63 -21.50 31.34
N LYS A 396 -14.90 -20.86 32.49
CA LYS A 396 -14.01 -20.94 33.67
C LYS A 396 -13.80 -22.36 34.15
N ARG A 397 -14.82 -23.22 34.07
CA ARG A 397 -14.72 -24.64 34.44
C ARG A 397 -13.85 -25.47 33.48
N ASN A 398 -13.77 -25.07 32.20
CA ASN A 398 -13.13 -25.85 31.15
C ASN A 398 -11.81 -25.25 30.63
N ILE A 399 -11.51 -23.99 30.92
CA ILE A 399 -10.30 -23.29 30.45
C ILE A 399 -9.02 -23.94 30.98
N CYS A 400 -9.06 -24.56 32.16
CA CYS A 400 -7.95 -25.31 32.74
C CYS A 400 -7.49 -26.47 31.82
N LYS A 401 -8.38 -27.04 30.99
CA LYS A 401 -8.04 -28.07 29.98
C LYS A 401 -7.06 -27.57 28.92
N LEU A 402 -6.93 -26.26 28.76
CA LEU A 402 -6.04 -25.61 27.80
C LEU A 402 -4.65 -25.27 28.36
N LYS A 403 -4.39 -25.61 29.64
CA LYS A 403 -3.07 -25.55 30.28
C LYS A 403 -2.34 -24.20 30.15
N GLY A 404 -3.09 -23.09 30.10
CA GLY A 404 -2.50 -21.74 30.02
C GLY A 404 -1.89 -21.38 28.66
N LEU A 405 -2.20 -22.11 27.57
CA LEU A 405 -1.61 -21.92 26.24
C LEU A 405 -2.35 -20.82 25.42
N PRO A 406 -1.72 -19.66 25.13
CA PRO A 406 -2.40 -18.56 24.44
C PRO A 406 -3.00 -18.93 23.08
N LEU A 407 -2.32 -19.73 22.26
CA LEU A 407 -2.87 -20.15 20.96
C LEU A 407 -4.13 -21.02 21.12
N ALA A 408 -4.16 -21.89 22.15
CA ALA A 408 -5.31 -22.72 22.44
C ALA A 408 -6.51 -21.88 22.91
N ALA A 409 -6.28 -20.90 23.79
CA ALA A 409 -7.30 -19.94 24.21
C ALA A 409 -7.88 -19.16 23.03
N ARG A 410 -7.03 -18.65 22.14
CA ARG A 410 -7.46 -17.86 20.98
C ARG A 410 -8.28 -18.69 19.99
N THR A 411 -7.84 -19.92 19.74
CA THR A 411 -8.52 -20.83 18.81
C THR A 411 -9.88 -21.27 19.35
N LEU A 412 -9.93 -21.73 20.61
CA LEU A 412 -11.20 -22.14 21.22
C LEU A 412 -12.15 -20.94 21.42
N GLY A 413 -11.63 -19.79 21.85
CA GLY A 413 -12.43 -18.57 21.98
C GLY A 413 -13.02 -18.13 20.64
N GLY A 414 -12.24 -18.16 19.56
CA GLY A 414 -12.72 -17.86 18.21
C GLY A 414 -13.82 -18.80 17.71
N LEU A 415 -13.78 -20.08 18.12
CA LEU A 415 -14.83 -21.06 17.83
C LEU A 415 -16.09 -20.78 18.64
N LEU A 416 -15.97 -20.60 19.95
CA LEU A 416 -17.11 -20.38 20.86
C LEU A 416 -17.85 -19.09 20.57
N LYS A 417 -17.13 -18.04 20.16
CA LYS A 417 -17.70 -16.73 19.81
C LYS A 417 -18.71 -16.77 18.66
N GLN A 418 -18.72 -17.83 17.86
CA GLN A 418 -19.64 -17.97 16.72
C GLN A 418 -21.09 -18.12 17.15
N ASN A 419 -21.33 -18.70 18.33
CA ASN A 419 -22.67 -18.92 18.84
C ASN A 419 -22.68 -18.87 20.37
N MET A 420 -23.38 -17.88 20.92
CA MET A 420 -23.50 -17.63 22.36
C MET A 420 -24.62 -18.45 23.02
N ASP A 421 -24.95 -19.62 22.46
CA ASP A 421 -25.91 -20.57 23.01
C ASP A 421 -25.25 -21.54 24.00
N GLU A 422 -25.90 -21.79 25.14
CA GLU A 422 -25.37 -22.62 26.22
C GLU A 422 -25.14 -24.08 25.78
N LYS A 423 -26.09 -24.68 25.07
CA LYS A 423 -25.99 -26.06 24.60
C LYS A 423 -24.87 -26.23 23.57
N HIS A 424 -24.66 -25.22 22.72
CA HIS A 424 -23.53 -25.20 21.79
C HIS A 424 -22.18 -25.21 22.53
N TRP A 425 -22.02 -24.37 23.55
CA TRP A 425 -20.81 -24.33 24.37
C TRP A 425 -20.58 -25.64 25.11
N GLU A 426 -21.63 -26.23 25.69
CA GLU A 426 -21.56 -27.52 26.39
C GLU A 426 -21.03 -28.62 25.46
N THR A 427 -21.61 -28.72 24.26
CA THR A 427 -21.22 -29.72 23.25
C THR A 427 -19.74 -29.62 22.85
N ILE A 428 -19.21 -28.40 22.69
CA ILE A 428 -17.80 -28.18 22.33
C ILE A 428 -16.87 -28.49 23.51
N LEU A 429 -17.20 -27.99 24.70
CA LEU A 429 -16.36 -28.09 25.89
C LEU A 429 -16.32 -29.51 26.47
N GLU A 430 -17.34 -30.32 26.18
CA GLU A 430 -17.46 -31.74 26.60
C GLU A 430 -17.02 -32.74 25.53
N SER A 431 -16.51 -32.28 24.39
CA SER A 431 -16.08 -33.14 23.27
C SER A 431 -15.08 -34.24 23.68
N GLU A 432 -15.25 -35.44 23.12
CA GLU A 432 -14.35 -36.58 23.32
C GLU A 432 -12.89 -36.31 22.88
N ILE A 433 -12.64 -35.30 22.03
CA ILE A 433 -11.28 -34.89 21.60
C ILE A 433 -10.38 -34.54 22.78
N TRP A 434 -10.95 -34.00 23.86
CA TRP A 434 -10.18 -33.67 25.07
C TRP A 434 -9.49 -34.91 25.69
N LYS A 435 -9.97 -36.12 25.38
CA LYS A 435 -9.38 -37.40 25.84
C LYS A 435 -8.13 -37.81 25.05
N LEU A 436 -7.81 -37.12 23.94
CA LEU A 436 -6.64 -37.37 23.08
C LEU A 436 -5.38 -36.62 23.54
N GLN A 437 -5.45 -35.82 24.61
CA GLN A 437 -4.27 -35.19 25.23
C GLN A 437 -3.35 -36.28 25.77
N HIS A 438 -2.28 -36.59 25.03
CA HIS A 438 -1.39 -37.71 25.35
C HIS A 438 0.00 -37.29 25.83
N GLU A 439 0.28 -35.99 25.92
CA GLU A 439 1.46 -35.42 26.59
C GLU A 439 1.10 -34.11 27.33
N GLU A 440 1.99 -33.67 28.21
CA GLU A 440 1.80 -32.46 29.01
C GLU A 440 1.68 -31.18 28.14
N ASP A 441 2.08 -31.21 26.86
CA ASP A 441 2.43 -30.01 26.08
C ASP A 441 1.78 -29.83 24.67
N ASP A 442 0.69 -30.54 24.33
CA ASP A 442 0.14 -30.54 22.95
C ASP A 442 -1.04 -29.57 22.70
N VAL A 443 -0.88 -28.62 21.77
CA VAL A 443 -1.93 -27.67 21.30
C VAL A 443 -2.81 -28.28 20.19
N LEU A 444 -2.34 -29.33 19.53
CA LEU A 444 -2.96 -29.93 18.35
C LEU A 444 -4.43 -30.36 18.55
N PRO A 445 -4.87 -30.93 19.71
CA PRO A 445 -6.26 -31.31 19.92
C PRO A 445 -7.24 -30.12 19.81
N VAL A 446 -6.84 -28.93 20.25
CA VAL A 446 -7.69 -27.72 20.21
C VAL A 446 -7.81 -27.18 18.78
N LEU A 447 -6.70 -27.22 18.03
CA LEU A 447 -6.71 -26.82 16.62
C LEU A 447 -7.56 -27.81 15.79
N GLN A 448 -7.44 -29.12 16.06
CA GLN A 448 -8.26 -30.16 15.45
C GLN A 448 -9.75 -29.99 15.77
N LEU A 449 -10.10 -29.64 17.02
CA LEU A 449 -11.46 -29.34 17.42
C LEU A 449 -12.02 -28.15 16.61
N SER A 450 -11.25 -27.07 16.47
CA SER A 450 -11.66 -25.90 15.67
C SER A 450 -11.90 -26.25 14.20
N TYR A 451 -11.07 -27.11 13.62
CA TYR A 451 -11.28 -27.61 12.27
C TYR A 451 -12.52 -28.52 12.14
N GLN A 452 -12.77 -29.42 13.11
CA GLN A 452 -13.94 -30.31 13.05
C GLN A 452 -15.27 -29.54 12.96
N TYR A 453 -15.38 -28.45 13.73
CA TYR A 453 -16.54 -27.56 13.76
C TYR A 453 -16.54 -26.49 12.67
N LEU A 454 -15.59 -26.53 11.73
CA LEU A 454 -15.60 -25.68 10.55
C LEU A 454 -16.69 -26.19 9.57
N PRO A 455 -17.48 -25.30 8.93
CA PRO A 455 -18.41 -25.70 7.89
C PRO A 455 -17.71 -26.48 6.77
N THR A 456 -18.37 -27.48 6.20
CA THR A 456 -17.79 -28.40 5.20
C THR A 456 -17.18 -27.68 3.99
N HIS A 457 -17.82 -26.61 3.52
CA HIS A 457 -17.31 -25.79 2.41
C HIS A 457 -16.03 -25.01 2.77
N LEU A 458 -15.84 -24.63 4.03
CA LEU A 458 -14.64 -23.95 4.51
C LEU A 458 -13.49 -24.92 4.79
N LYS A 459 -13.77 -26.18 5.13
CA LYS A 459 -12.73 -27.21 5.31
C LYS A 459 -11.83 -27.36 4.09
N ARG A 460 -12.41 -27.35 2.87
CA ARG A 460 -11.67 -27.43 1.61
C ARG A 460 -10.83 -26.17 1.36
N CYS A 461 -11.43 -24.99 1.58
CA CYS A 461 -10.75 -23.71 1.46
C CYS A 461 -9.52 -23.64 2.38
N PHE A 462 -9.68 -24.09 3.63
CA PHE A 462 -8.60 -24.14 4.61
C PHE A 462 -7.52 -25.18 4.26
N ALA A 463 -7.89 -26.42 3.96
CA ALA A 463 -6.94 -27.48 3.62
C ALA A 463 -6.08 -27.12 2.40
N PHE A 464 -6.68 -26.50 1.38
CA PHE A 464 -5.99 -26.01 0.19
C PHE A 464 -4.89 -25.00 0.50
N CYS A 465 -5.02 -24.22 1.59
CA CYS A 465 -4.03 -23.23 1.96
C CYS A 465 -2.69 -23.86 2.40
N SER A 466 -2.59 -25.19 2.57
CA SER A 466 -1.32 -25.89 2.81
C SER A 466 -0.32 -25.78 1.65
N LEU A 467 -0.80 -25.47 0.44
CA LEU A 467 0.02 -25.24 -0.76
C LEU A 467 0.88 -23.97 -0.68
N PHE A 468 0.48 -23.03 0.17
CA PHE A 468 1.24 -21.82 0.41
C PHE A 468 2.37 -22.09 1.41
N PRO A 469 3.49 -21.36 1.31
CA PRO A 469 4.47 -21.34 2.37
C PRO A 469 3.90 -20.97 3.73
N LYS A 470 4.57 -21.41 4.79
CA LYS A 470 4.41 -20.78 6.10
C LYS A 470 4.73 -19.29 5.98
N ASP A 471 4.02 -18.48 6.76
CA ASP A 471 4.06 -17.01 6.68
C ASP A 471 3.73 -16.39 5.31
N HIS A 472 3.18 -17.17 4.36
CA HIS A 472 2.79 -16.61 3.06
C HIS A 472 1.73 -15.53 3.24
N ARG A 473 2.00 -14.37 2.65
CA ARG A 473 1.06 -13.25 2.61
C ARG A 473 0.19 -13.41 1.38
N PHE A 474 -1.07 -13.76 1.58
CA PHE A 474 -2.04 -13.83 0.50
C PHE A 474 -2.98 -12.62 0.52
N ASP A 475 -3.33 -12.15 -0.67
CA ASP A 475 -4.41 -11.19 -0.91
C ASP A 475 -5.77 -11.90 -0.88
N GLU A 476 -6.78 -11.27 -0.29
CA GLU A 476 -8.13 -11.83 -0.17
C GLU A 476 -8.73 -12.18 -1.54
N HIS A 477 -8.63 -11.29 -2.53
CA HIS A 477 -9.26 -11.46 -3.84
C HIS A 477 -8.62 -12.62 -4.61
N ASN A 478 -7.28 -12.67 -4.64
CA ASN A 478 -6.55 -13.73 -5.33
C ASN A 478 -6.90 -15.12 -4.78
N LEU A 479 -6.98 -15.26 -3.46
CA LEU A 479 -7.32 -16.55 -2.84
C LEU A 479 -8.77 -16.96 -3.13
N ILE A 480 -9.71 -16.01 -3.10
CA ILE A 480 -11.11 -16.24 -3.47
C ILE A 480 -11.22 -16.70 -4.93
N GLU A 481 -10.51 -16.07 -5.85
CA GLU A 481 -10.50 -16.47 -7.27
C GLU A 481 -9.99 -17.90 -7.48
N ILE A 482 -8.97 -18.31 -6.74
CA ILE A 482 -8.48 -19.70 -6.76
C ILE A 482 -9.54 -20.66 -6.20
N TRP A 483 -10.21 -20.31 -5.10
CA TRP A 483 -11.31 -21.12 -4.55
C TRP A 483 -12.51 -21.21 -5.49
N MET A 484 -12.80 -20.15 -6.28
CA MET A 484 -13.81 -20.20 -7.33
C MET A 484 -13.41 -21.16 -8.45
N ALA A 485 -12.14 -21.11 -8.87
CA ALA A 485 -11.61 -21.97 -9.93
C ALA A 485 -11.59 -23.45 -9.52
N GLU A 486 -11.23 -23.78 -8.28
CA GLU A 486 -11.32 -25.15 -7.76
C GLU A 486 -12.77 -25.61 -7.47
N GLY A 487 -13.74 -24.71 -7.58
CA GLY A 487 -15.16 -25.02 -7.36
C GLY A 487 -15.53 -25.18 -5.88
N PHE A 488 -14.75 -24.60 -4.96
CA PHE A 488 -15.09 -24.57 -3.53
C PHE A 488 -16.22 -23.59 -3.22
N ILE A 489 -16.41 -22.61 -4.09
CA ILE A 489 -17.48 -21.62 -4.00
C ILE A 489 -18.55 -21.98 -5.04
N ALA A 490 -19.75 -22.30 -4.54
CA ALA A 490 -20.92 -22.55 -5.38
C ALA A 490 -21.78 -21.28 -5.49
N SER A 491 -22.21 -20.94 -6.71
CA SER A 491 -23.20 -19.87 -6.93
C SER A 491 -24.54 -20.24 -6.31
N LYS A 492 -25.07 -19.39 -5.42
CA LYS A 492 -26.37 -19.55 -4.75
C LYS A 492 -27.24 -18.29 -4.92
N GLU A 493 -28.53 -18.48 -5.21
CA GLU A 493 -29.61 -17.49 -4.99
C GLU A 493 -29.27 -16.03 -5.35
N ASN A 494 -29.01 -15.74 -6.64
CA ASN A 494 -28.75 -14.37 -7.13
C ASN A 494 -27.57 -13.61 -6.46
N ARG A 495 -26.69 -14.28 -5.72
CA ARG A 495 -25.46 -13.73 -5.14
C ARG A 495 -24.25 -14.06 -6.01
N ARG A 496 -23.27 -13.16 -6.06
CA ARG A 496 -22.03 -13.37 -6.82
C ARG A 496 -21.09 -14.29 -6.04
N MET A 497 -20.26 -15.03 -6.76
CA MET A 497 -19.31 -15.97 -6.14
C MET A 497 -18.25 -15.22 -5.31
N GLU A 498 -17.85 -14.03 -5.74
CA GLU A 498 -16.91 -13.15 -5.04
C GLU A 498 -17.48 -12.72 -3.68
N ASP A 499 -18.78 -12.38 -3.63
CA ASP A 499 -19.46 -11.99 -2.38
C ASP A 499 -19.55 -13.19 -1.41
N ILE A 500 -19.79 -14.40 -1.93
CA ILE A 500 -19.80 -15.65 -1.14
C ILE A 500 -18.38 -15.97 -0.65
N GLY A 501 -17.39 -15.86 -1.52
CA GLY A 501 -15.97 -16.09 -1.20
C GLY A 501 -15.44 -15.12 -0.14
N SER A 502 -15.80 -13.83 -0.21
CA SER A 502 -15.41 -12.86 0.83
C SER A 502 -16.06 -13.18 2.16
N ASN A 503 -17.30 -13.71 2.18
CA ASN A 503 -17.89 -14.20 3.42
C ASN A 503 -17.16 -15.43 3.96
N TYR A 504 -16.77 -16.37 3.10
CA TYR A 504 -15.99 -17.56 3.49
C TYR A 504 -14.63 -17.18 4.09
N PHE A 505 -13.92 -16.26 3.41
CA PHE A 505 -12.65 -15.73 3.87
C PHE A 505 -12.80 -15.02 5.24
N ARG A 506 -13.82 -14.17 5.38
CA ARG A 506 -14.12 -13.46 6.63
C ARG A 506 -14.44 -14.41 7.77
N GLU A 507 -15.12 -15.53 7.51
CA GLU A 507 -15.39 -16.53 8.54
C GLU A 507 -14.11 -17.23 9.03
N LEU A 508 -13.17 -17.55 8.14
CA LEU A 508 -11.85 -18.08 8.52
C LEU A 508 -11.04 -17.08 9.34
N VAL A 509 -11.10 -15.78 9.01
CA VAL A 509 -10.51 -14.70 9.82
C VAL A 509 -11.18 -14.63 11.20
N ASN A 510 -12.52 -14.66 11.27
CA ASN A 510 -13.27 -14.59 12.52
C ASN A 510 -12.99 -15.79 13.45
N ARG A 511 -12.71 -16.97 12.88
CA ARG A 511 -12.31 -18.19 13.61
C ARG A 511 -10.82 -18.25 13.92
N SER A 512 -10.06 -17.17 13.65
CA SER A 512 -8.62 -17.07 13.88
C SER A 512 -7.76 -18.06 13.09
N PHE A 513 -8.27 -18.61 11.98
CA PHE A 513 -7.45 -19.39 11.04
C PHE A 513 -6.54 -18.49 10.22
N PHE A 514 -7.01 -17.28 9.89
CA PHE A 514 -6.23 -16.23 9.25
C PHE A 514 -6.13 -14.99 10.15
N HIS A 515 -5.04 -14.27 10.02
CA HIS A 515 -4.80 -13.00 10.70
C HIS A 515 -4.37 -11.94 9.71
N ARG A 516 -4.72 -10.68 10.00
CA ARG A 516 -4.34 -9.55 9.16
C ARG A 516 -2.85 -9.24 9.35
N SER A 517 -2.13 -9.06 8.25
CA SER A 517 -0.72 -8.63 8.20
C SER A 517 -0.56 -7.20 8.72
N GLN A 518 0.67 -6.84 9.09
CA GLN A 518 1.05 -5.52 9.62
C GLN A 518 0.87 -4.38 8.62
N ASP A 519 0.90 -4.68 7.32
CA ASP A 519 0.62 -3.71 6.25
C ASP A 519 -0.88 -3.39 6.09
N GLU A 520 -1.74 -4.04 6.87
CA GLU A 520 -3.21 -4.05 6.80
C GLU A 520 -3.82 -4.50 5.46
N ARG A 521 -2.97 -4.83 4.48
CA ARG A 521 -3.35 -5.13 3.09
C ARG A 521 -3.45 -6.63 2.81
N CYS A 522 -2.67 -7.45 3.52
CA CYS A 522 -2.64 -8.90 3.30
C CYS A 522 -3.03 -9.70 4.56
N TYR A 523 -3.20 -11.01 4.40
CA TYR A 523 -3.47 -11.95 5.49
C TYR A 523 -2.40 -13.05 5.56
N VAL A 524 -2.24 -13.64 6.75
CA VAL A 524 -1.27 -14.71 7.05
C VAL A 524 -1.96 -15.80 7.87
N MET A 525 -1.54 -17.05 7.67
CA MET A 525 -1.96 -18.20 8.49
C MET A 525 -0.87 -18.53 9.52
N HIS A 526 -1.26 -18.76 10.77
CA HIS A 526 -0.31 -19.12 11.83
C HIS A 526 0.31 -20.51 11.60
N ASP A 527 1.60 -20.70 11.87
CA ASP A 527 2.35 -21.96 11.63
C ASP A 527 1.70 -23.24 12.13
N LEU A 528 1.24 -23.29 13.39
CA LEU A 528 0.55 -24.48 13.91
C LEU A 528 -0.81 -24.75 13.23
N ILE A 529 -1.44 -23.72 12.67
CA ILE A 529 -2.66 -23.84 11.86
C ILE A 529 -2.29 -24.30 10.44
N HIS A 530 -1.15 -23.84 9.91
CA HIS A 530 -0.58 -24.36 8.66
C HIS A 530 -0.17 -25.84 8.79
N ASP A 531 0.50 -26.23 9.88
CA ASP A 531 0.84 -27.62 10.21
C ASP A 531 -0.42 -28.50 10.24
N LEU A 532 -1.52 -27.97 10.81
CA LEU A 532 -2.81 -28.63 10.78
C LEU A 532 -3.36 -28.73 9.35
N ALA A 533 -3.26 -27.69 8.52
CA ALA A 533 -3.68 -27.72 7.13
C ALA A 533 -2.89 -28.78 6.33
N VAL A 534 -1.57 -28.82 6.48
CA VAL A 534 -0.68 -29.83 5.88
C VAL A 534 -1.12 -31.24 6.28
N LEU A 535 -1.29 -31.48 7.58
CA LEU A 535 -1.73 -32.76 8.13
C LEU A 535 -3.09 -33.22 7.55
N ILE A 536 -4.05 -32.30 7.42
CA ILE A 536 -5.39 -32.61 6.91
C ILE A 536 -5.39 -32.81 5.39
N SER A 537 -4.49 -32.12 4.68
CA SER A 537 -4.38 -32.17 3.22
C SER A 537 -3.48 -33.29 2.68
N GLU A 538 -2.98 -34.16 3.58
CA GLU A 538 -2.07 -35.25 3.25
C GLU A 538 -2.64 -36.14 2.12
N GLY A 539 -1.83 -36.38 1.10
CA GLY A 539 -2.20 -37.14 -0.11
C GLY A 539 -2.96 -36.33 -1.17
N GLU A 540 -3.39 -35.10 -0.89
CA GLU A 540 -4.09 -34.25 -1.86
C GLU A 540 -3.31 -33.01 -2.25
N CYS A 541 -2.81 -32.27 -1.27
CA CYS A 541 -1.96 -31.11 -1.48
C CYS A 541 -0.52 -31.49 -1.20
N CYS A 542 0.37 -31.09 -2.08
CA CYS A 542 1.80 -31.32 -1.93
C CYS A 542 2.55 -30.02 -2.24
N ARG A 543 3.57 -29.76 -1.43
CA ARG A 543 4.48 -28.64 -1.64
C ARG A 543 5.91 -29.16 -1.70
N VAL A 544 6.65 -28.77 -2.74
CA VAL A 544 8.03 -29.20 -2.99
C VAL A 544 8.95 -27.98 -2.97
N GLU A 545 9.97 -28.04 -2.12
CA GLU A 545 11.02 -27.02 -1.98
C GLU A 545 12.39 -27.60 -2.42
N ASP A 546 13.31 -26.73 -2.84
CA ASP A 546 14.59 -27.11 -3.49
C ASP A 546 15.47 -28.09 -2.66
N ASP A 547 15.43 -28.01 -1.33
CA ASP A 547 16.27 -28.81 -0.43
C ASP A 547 15.83 -30.29 -0.29
N LYS A 548 14.64 -30.65 -0.81
CA LYS A 548 14.05 -32.01 -0.68
C LYS A 548 13.91 -32.75 -2.02
N SER A 549 14.65 -32.32 -3.05
CA SER A 549 14.42 -32.68 -4.46
C SER A 549 14.66 -34.15 -4.87
N ASP A 550 15.09 -35.02 -3.95
CA ASP A 550 15.42 -36.43 -4.23
C ASP A 550 14.40 -37.44 -3.66
N GLU A 551 13.30 -36.98 -3.03
CA GLU A 551 12.24 -37.85 -2.54
C GLU A 551 11.34 -38.35 -3.69
N ILE A 552 11.22 -39.68 -3.83
CA ILE A 552 10.27 -40.31 -4.76
C ILE A 552 8.90 -40.31 -4.10
N PHE A 553 7.97 -39.52 -4.66
CA PHE A 553 6.60 -39.49 -4.19
C PHE A 553 5.81 -40.69 -4.73
N PRO A 554 5.22 -41.54 -3.86
CA PRO A 554 4.58 -42.78 -4.30
C PRO A 554 3.26 -42.57 -5.04
N ASN A 555 2.54 -41.47 -4.78
CA ASN A 555 1.26 -41.13 -5.41
C ASN A 555 1.22 -39.66 -5.87
N MET A 556 0.50 -39.39 -6.96
CA MET A 556 0.32 -38.04 -7.49
C MET A 556 -0.67 -37.21 -6.67
N PRO A 557 -0.26 -36.03 -6.15
CA PRO A 557 -1.19 -35.11 -5.49
C PRO A 557 -2.16 -34.48 -6.51
N ARG A 558 -3.31 -34.01 -6.01
CA ARG A 558 -4.30 -33.25 -6.81
C ARG A 558 -3.91 -31.77 -6.92
N HIS A 559 -3.22 -31.24 -5.92
CA HIS A 559 -2.77 -29.87 -5.90
C HIS A 559 -1.27 -29.83 -5.58
N LEU A 560 -0.49 -29.15 -6.41
CA LEU A 560 0.96 -29.13 -6.32
C LEU A 560 1.47 -27.69 -6.35
N SER A 561 2.33 -27.35 -5.40
CA SER A 561 3.07 -26.10 -5.33
C SER A 561 4.56 -26.41 -5.34
N MET A 562 5.32 -25.82 -6.26
CA MET A 562 6.75 -26.06 -6.37
C MET A 562 7.55 -24.76 -6.49
N ILE A 563 8.64 -24.71 -5.75
CA ILE A 563 9.71 -23.72 -5.86
C ILE A 563 10.98 -24.49 -6.29
N SER A 564 10.91 -25.27 -7.39
CA SER A 564 12.06 -26.09 -7.80
C SER A 564 12.21 -26.28 -9.30
N THR A 565 13.45 -26.60 -9.68
CA THR A 565 13.99 -26.71 -11.05
C THR A 565 13.78 -28.09 -11.71
N LYS A 566 13.30 -29.10 -10.97
CA LYS A 566 13.20 -30.50 -11.43
C LYS A 566 11.74 -30.99 -11.51
N LEU A 567 11.04 -30.67 -12.60
CA LEU A 567 9.74 -31.27 -12.97
C LEU A 567 9.82 -32.75 -13.41
N GLN A 568 10.92 -33.45 -13.14
CA GLN A 568 11.05 -34.88 -13.44
C GLN A 568 10.72 -35.77 -12.23
N ALA A 569 10.38 -35.18 -11.08
CA ALA A 569 10.05 -35.92 -9.86
C ALA A 569 8.78 -36.78 -9.96
N PHE A 570 7.91 -36.50 -10.94
CA PHE A 570 6.64 -37.20 -11.11
C PHE A 570 6.48 -37.75 -12.53
N ASN A 571 6.02 -39.01 -12.64
CA ASN A 571 5.91 -39.70 -13.93
C ASN A 571 4.61 -39.38 -14.70
N ASP A 572 3.55 -38.95 -14.02
CA ASP A 572 2.23 -38.65 -14.61
C ASP A 572 1.60 -37.41 -13.96
N TYR A 573 1.18 -36.42 -14.75
CA TYR A 573 0.52 -35.20 -14.28
C TYR A 573 -0.97 -35.15 -14.59
N SER A 574 -1.53 -36.23 -15.15
CA SER A 574 -2.91 -36.31 -15.65
C SER A 574 -3.96 -35.94 -14.60
N LYS A 575 -3.72 -36.35 -13.34
CA LYS A 575 -4.62 -36.18 -12.20
C LYS A 575 -4.55 -34.81 -11.52
N LEU A 576 -3.62 -33.94 -11.93
CA LEU A 576 -3.34 -32.67 -11.26
C LEU A 576 -4.40 -31.61 -11.60
N ARG A 577 -4.96 -30.97 -10.56
CA ARG A 577 -5.96 -29.90 -10.63
C ARG A 577 -5.38 -28.51 -10.37
N THR A 578 -4.36 -28.40 -9.52
CA THR A 578 -3.62 -27.15 -9.31
C THR A 578 -2.13 -27.35 -9.51
N LEU A 579 -1.50 -26.43 -10.23
CA LEU A 579 -0.05 -26.32 -10.33
C LEU A 579 0.38 -24.88 -10.08
N MET A 580 1.12 -24.65 -9.00
CA MET A 580 1.76 -23.37 -8.71
C MET A 580 3.27 -23.51 -8.88
N LEU A 581 3.82 -22.85 -9.90
CA LEU A 581 5.25 -22.77 -10.16
C LEU A 581 5.72 -21.34 -9.91
N HIS A 582 6.58 -21.19 -8.91
CA HIS A 582 7.25 -19.94 -8.59
C HIS A 582 8.75 -20.13 -8.80
N SER A 583 9.32 -19.42 -9.77
CA SER A 583 10.75 -19.47 -10.04
C SER A 583 11.45 -18.23 -9.49
N SER A 584 12.56 -18.44 -8.80
CA SER A 584 13.43 -17.35 -8.32
C SER A 584 14.51 -16.95 -9.33
N SER A 585 14.64 -17.66 -10.47
CA SER A 585 15.70 -17.39 -11.47
C SER A 585 15.21 -17.46 -12.93
N PRO A 586 15.60 -16.52 -13.81
CA PRO A 586 15.17 -16.51 -15.21
C PRO A 586 15.78 -17.63 -16.08
N LYS A 587 16.87 -18.27 -15.63
CA LYS A 587 17.56 -19.37 -16.34
C LYS A 587 16.72 -20.66 -16.42
N LEU A 588 15.70 -20.78 -15.58
CA LEU A 588 14.77 -21.91 -15.47
C LEU A 588 13.86 -22.10 -16.69
N SER A 589 13.58 -21.01 -17.42
CA SER A 589 12.63 -20.99 -18.53
C SER A 589 13.01 -21.88 -19.70
N GLN A 590 14.30 -21.97 -20.00
CA GLN A 590 14.76 -22.59 -21.24
C GLN A 590 14.49 -24.11 -21.25
N SER A 591 14.74 -24.83 -20.14
CA SER A 591 14.51 -26.28 -20.06
C SER A 591 13.04 -26.70 -19.87
N LEU A 592 12.23 -25.83 -19.25
CA LEU A 592 10.80 -26.05 -18.98
C LEU A 592 9.96 -25.91 -20.25
N ILE A 593 10.30 -24.94 -21.10
CA ILE A 593 9.62 -24.62 -22.35
C ILE A 593 10.13 -25.48 -23.51
N GLU A 594 11.42 -25.85 -23.52
CA GLU A 594 11.96 -26.84 -24.48
C GLU A 594 11.25 -28.21 -24.37
N ASN A 595 10.61 -28.50 -23.23
CA ASN A 595 9.83 -29.71 -22.99
C ASN A 595 8.31 -29.48 -23.12
N CYS A 596 7.82 -28.95 -24.25
CA CYS A 596 6.39 -28.74 -24.62
C CYS A 596 5.36 -29.82 -24.18
N GLN A 597 5.82 -31.00 -23.77
CA GLN A 597 5.05 -32.10 -23.20
C GLN A 597 4.31 -31.77 -21.88
N LEU A 598 4.73 -30.80 -21.06
CA LEU A 598 4.07 -30.54 -19.76
C LEU A 598 2.58 -30.22 -19.93
N PHE A 599 2.26 -29.25 -20.79
CA PHE A 599 0.88 -28.85 -21.09
C PHE A 599 0.06 -29.96 -21.76
N GLU A 600 0.70 -30.96 -22.36
CA GLU A 600 0.01 -32.13 -22.93
C GLU A 600 -0.38 -33.17 -21.85
N ARG A 601 0.26 -33.10 -20.67
CA ARG A 601 0.06 -34.02 -19.55
C ARG A 601 -0.92 -33.48 -18.50
N LEU A 602 -1.13 -32.17 -18.39
CA LEU A 602 -1.99 -31.53 -17.37
C LEU A 602 -3.50 -31.60 -17.67
N ARG A 603 -4.03 -32.79 -17.95
CA ARG A 603 -5.37 -32.93 -18.55
C ARG A 603 -6.53 -32.47 -17.65
N SER A 604 -6.43 -32.61 -16.33
CA SER A 604 -7.48 -32.25 -15.35
C SER A 604 -7.25 -30.90 -14.64
N ILE A 605 -6.38 -30.03 -15.17
CA ILE A 605 -5.96 -28.81 -14.47
C ILE A 605 -7.06 -27.73 -14.44
N ASN A 606 -7.37 -27.21 -13.25
CA ASN A 606 -8.26 -26.08 -12.99
C ASN A 606 -7.49 -24.77 -12.78
N VAL A 607 -6.38 -24.82 -12.04
CA VAL A 607 -5.58 -23.66 -11.63
C VAL A 607 -4.13 -23.84 -12.07
N LEU A 608 -3.64 -22.90 -12.89
CA LEU A 608 -2.26 -22.89 -13.37
C LEU A 608 -1.62 -21.52 -13.09
N ILE A 609 -0.60 -21.52 -12.23
CA ILE A 609 0.15 -20.31 -11.84
C ILE A 609 1.61 -20.50 -12.26
N LEU A 610 2.10 -19.65 -13.17
CA LEU A 610 3.43 -19.72 -13.78
C LEU A 610 4.16 -18.36 -13.66
N THR A 611 4.28 -17.84 -12.45
CA THR A 611 4.88 -16.51 -12.23
C THR A 611 6.40 -16.57 -12.19
N TYR A 612 7.07 -15.53 -12.72
CA TYR A 612 8.54 -15.44 -12.77
C TYR A 612 9.21 -16.66 -13.44
N SER A 613 8.47 -17.37 -14.30
CA SER A 613 8.93 -18.60 -14.95
C SER A 613 9.91 -18.32 -16.09
N GLY A 614 10.09 -17.04 -16.48
CA GLY A 614 10.89 -16.62 -17.62
C GLY A 614 10.27 -17.02 -18.96
N LEU A 615 8.96 -17.26 -18.97
CA LEU A 615 8.20 -17.67 -20.15
C LEU A 615 8.35 -16.63 -21.27
N GLN A 616 8.86 -17.06 -22.43
CA GLN A 616 8.93 -16.20 -23.64
C GLN A 616 7.64 -16.28 -24.46
N GLU A 617 7.03 -17.46 -24.52
CA GLU A 617 5.76 -17.71 -25.22
C GLU A 617 4.96 -18.81 -24.51
N LEU A 618 3.64 -18.78 -24.68
CA LEU A 618 2.74 -19.83 -24.20
C LEU A 618 2.39 -20.77 -25.36
N PRO A 619 2.52 -22.11 -25.22
CA PRO A 619 2.36 -23.03 -26.34
C PRO A 619 0.89 -23.24 -26.74
N GLU A 620 0.66 -23.61 -28.00
CA GLU A 620 -0.69 -23.91 -28.54
C GLU A 620 -1.39 -25.10 -27.84
N SER A 621 -0.65 -25.93 -27.11
CA SER A 621 -1.21 -27.01 -26.29
C SER A 621 -2.07 -26.49 -25.13
N ILE A 622 -1.94 -25.21 -24.72
CA ILE A 622 -2.77 -24.62 -23.66
C ILE A 622 -4.27 -24.77 -23.95
N GLY A 623 -4.70 -24.66 -25.20
CA GLY A 623 -6.11 -24.81 -25.57
C GLY A 623 -6.68 -26.22 -25.41
N ARG A 624 -5.86 -27.22 -25.04
CA ARG A 624 -6.30 -28.59 -24.69
C ARG A 624 -6.72 -28.71 -23.22
N LEU A 625 -6.41 -27.72 -22.38
CA LEU A 625 -6.66 -27.73 -20.94
C LEU A 625 -8.10 -27.29 -20.63
N ILE A 626 -9.10 -28.05 -21.11
CA ILE A 626 -10.52 -27.64 -21.12
C ILE A 626 -11.13 -27.36 -19.74
N HIS A 627 -10.52 -27.90 -18.68
CA HIS A 627 -10.94 -27.69 -17.28
C HIS A 627 -10.36 -26.41 -16.66
N LEU A 628 -9.41 -25.75 -17.33
CA LEU A 628 -8.69 -24.60 -16.79
C LEU A 628 -9.64 -23.43 -16.55
N ARG A 629 -9.65 -22.95 -15.30
CA ARG A 629 -10.50 -21.87 -14.77
C ARG A 629 -9.68 -20.67 -14.30
N TYR A 630 -8.44 -20.87 -13.86
CA TYR A 630 -7.55 -19.81 -13.42
C TYR A 630 -6.18 -19.94 -14.09
N LEU A 631 -5.79 -18.93 -14.85
CA LEU A 631 -4.47 -18.84 -15.47
C LEU A 631 -3.78 -17.56 -15.01
N ASN A 632 -2.67 -17.71 -14.30
CA ASN A 632 -1.80 -16.60 -13.92
C ASN A 632 -0.41 -16.80 -14.51
N ILE A 633 -0.08 -15.96 -15.49
CA ILE A 633 1.25 -15.90 -16.13
C ILE A 633 1.91 -14.54 -15.87
N SER A 634 1.50 -13.86 -14.79
CA SER A 634 2.04 -12.56 -14.42
C SER A 634 3.54 -12.58 -14.17
N SER A 635 4.17 -11.41 -14.29
CA SER A 635 5.61 -11.23 -14.11
C SER A 635 6.48 -12.07 -15.06
N ASN A 636 5.97 -12.34 -16.26
CA ASN A 636 6.76 -12.85 -17.39
C ASN A 636 6.90 -11.73 -18.44
N SER A 637 7.92 -10.88 -18.25
CA SER A 637 8.12 -9.66 -19.05
C SER A 637 8.41 -9.92 -20.52
N GLU A 638 8.83 -11.13 -20.88
CA GLU A 638 9.25 -11.50 -22.24
C GLU A 638 8.09 -11.90 -23.16
N ILE A 639 6.91 -12.18 -22.62
CA ILE A 639 5.74 -12.60 -23.41
C ILE A 639 5.25 -11.44 -24.29
N GLN A 640 5.27 -11.68 -25.61
CA GLN A 640 4.80 -10.70 -26.60
C GLN A 640 3.38 -10.98 -27.09
N ASN A 641 3.01 -12.25 -27.21
CA ASN A 641 1.73 -12.72 -27.74
C ASN A 641 1.21 -13.93 -26.96
N LEU A 642 -0.11 -14.12 -26.95
CA LEU A 642 -0.76 -15.34 -26.45
C LEU A 642 -1.28 -16.16 -27.64
N PRO A 643 -1.30 -17.51 -27.56
CA PRO A 643 -1.76 -18.39 -28.63
C PRO A 643 -3.27 -18.29 -28.84
N ASP A 644 -3.73 -18.44 -30.09
CA ASP A 644 -5.16 -18.38 -30.44
C ASP A 644 -5.96 -19.55 -29.82
N SER A 645 -5.30 -20.68 -29.57
CA SER A 645 -5.91 -21.82 -28.86
C SER A 645 -6.35 -21.51 -27.44
N LEU A 646 -5.80 -20.47 -26.77
CA LEU A 646 -6.27 -20.01 -25.46
C LEU A 646 -7.77 -19.66 -25.48
N CYS A 647 -8.28 -19.20 -26.63
CA CYS A 647 -9.70 -18.88 -26.82
C CYS A 647 -10.63 -20.11 -26.89
N ARG A 648 -10.10 -21.32 -26.76
CA ARG A 648 -10.86 -22.57 -26.61
C ARG A 648 -11.15 -22.90 -25.15
N LEU A 649 -10.61 -22.15 -24.19
CA LEU A 649 -10.78 -22.40 -22.76
C LEU A 649 -12.10 -21.84 -22.22
N TYR A 650 -13.25 -22.36 -22.70
CA TYR A 650 -14.57 -21.80 -22.37
C TYR A 650 -14.92 -21.78 -20.88
N ASN A 651 -14.25 -22.60 -20.07
CA ASN A 651 -14.40 -22.63 -18.61
C ASN A 651 -13.53 -21.59 -17.88
N LEU A 652 -12.63 -20.88 -18.57
CA LEU A 652 -11.71 -19.91 -17.95
C LEU A 652 -12.50 -18.78 -17.26
N GLN A 653 -12.24 -18.58 -15.97
CA GLN A 653 -12.87 -17.58 -15.11
C GLN A 653 -11.93 -16.42 -14.81
N THR A 654 -10.63 -16.69 -14.66
CA THR A 654 -9.62 -15.68 -14.32
C THR A 654 -8.41 -15.79 -15.24
N LEU A 655 -7.99 -14.67 -15.80
CA LEU A 655 -6.76 -14.52 -16.57
C LEU A 655 -5.95 -13.32 -16.04
N ILE A 656 -4.76 -13.60 -15.51
CA ILE A 656 -3.87 -12.58 -14.92
C ILE A 656 -2.60 -12.45 -15.75
N LEU A 657 -2.37 -11.24 -16.26
CA LEU A 657 -1.31 -10.83 -17.18
C LEU A 657 -0.52 -9.61 -16.67
N THR A 658 -0.62 -9.31 -15.37
CA THR A 658 0.06 -8.20 -14.71
C THR A 658 1.58 -8.32 -14.90
N ASN A 659 2.28 -7.20 -15.13
CA ASN A 659 3.73 -7.17 -15.39
C ASN A 659 4.20 -7.98 -16.64
N CYS A 660 3.30 -8.28 -17.58
CA CYS A 660 3.68 -8.77 -18.92
C CYS A 660 3.89 -7.57 -19.87
N ASP A 661 4.97 -6.82 -19.64
CA ASP A 661 5.11 -5.46 -20.20
C ASP A 661 5.27 -5.40 -21.72
N ARG A 662 5.77 -6.48 -22.34
CA ARG A 662 5.93 -6.61 -23.80
C ARG A 662 4.68 -7.13 -24.52
N LEU A 663 3.63 -7.53 -23.81
CA LEU A 663 2.40 -8.04 -24.42
C LEU A 663 1.71 -6.94 -25.25
N GLN A 664 1.51 -7.19 -26.54
CA GLN A 664 0.98 -6.18 -27.47
C GLN A 664 -0.56 -6.21 -27.55
N SER A 665 -1.15 -7.40 -27.64
CA SER A 665 -2.60 -7.60 -27.79
C SER A 665 -3.05 -8.95 -27.22
N LEU A 666 -4.35 -9.05 -26.92
CA LEU A 666 -4.99 -10.34 -26.67
C LEU A 666 -5.37 -11.03 -27.99
N PRO A 667 -5.50 -12.35 -28.03
CA PRO A 667 -5.95 -13.08 -29.22
C PRO A 667 -7.35 -12.62 -29.66
N GLN A 668 -7.62 -12.63 -30.96
CA GLN A 668 -8.90 -12.11 -31.50
C GLN A 668 -10.12 -12.86 -30.96
N GLY A 669 -9.96 -14.14 -30.62
CA GLY A 669 -11.02 -14.98 -30.08
C GLY A 669 -11.34 -14.77 -28.60
N ILE A 670 -10.71 -13.83 -27.88
CA ILE A 670 -10.83 -13.71 -26.41
C ILE A 670 -12.29 -13.54 -25.96
N SER A 671 -13.14 -12.91 -26.79
CA SER A 671 -14.57 -12.74 -26.53
C SER A 671 -15.37 -14.05 -26.48
N LYS A 672 -14.78 -15.18 -26.87
CA LYS A 672 -15.37 -16.53 -26.75
C LYS A 672 -15.34 -17.06 -25.31
N LEU A 673 -14.54 -16.47 -24.43
CA LEU A 673 -14.41 -16.91 -23.03
C LEU A 673 -15.59 -16.40 -22.18
N ILE A 674 -16.80 -16.90 -22.45
CA ILE A 674 -18.05 -16.37 -21.87
C ILE A 674 -18.16 -16.51 -20.34
N ASN A 675 -17.38 -17.42 -19.74
CA ASN A 675 -17.29 -17.60 -18.29
C ASN A 675 -16.21 -16.73 -17.64
N LEU A 676 -15.44 -15.94 -18.42
CA LEU A 676 -14.38 -15.06 -17.91
C LEU A 676 -15.00 -13.97 -17.02
N ARG A 677 -14.53 -13.93 -15.78
CA ARG A 677 -14.97 -13.05 -14.69
C ARG A 677 -13.95 -11.95 -14.42
N HIS A 678 -12.68 -12.33 -14.36
CA HIS A 678 -11.57 -11.45 -14.02
C HIS A 678 -10.51 -11.49 -15.13
N LEU A 679 -10.17 -10.30 -15.62
CA LEU A 679 -9.12 -10.11 -16.61
C LEU A 679 -8.21 -8.98 -16.13
N ASP A 680 -7.07 -9.34 -15.55
CA ASP A 680 -6.06 -8.36 -15.17
C ASP A 680 -5.02 -8.25 -16.29
N ALA A 681 -5.01 -7.11 -16.96
CA ALA A 681 -4.07 -6.75 -18.01
C ALA A 681 -3.95 -5.24 -18.11
N GLN A 682 -2.93 -4.75 -18.83
CA GLN A 682 -2.77 -3.32 -19.07
C GLN A 682 -4.03 -2.74 -19.73
N CYS A 683 -4.51 -1.58 -19.25
CA CYS A 683 -5.72 -0.93 -19.77
C CYS A 683 -5.71 -0.72 -21.29
N LYS A 684 -4.52 -0.48 -21.88
CA LYS A 684 -4.35 -0.34 -23.34
C LYS A 684 -4.81 -1.61 -24.09
N ILE A 685 -4.52 -2.78 -23.52
CA ILE A 685 -4.85 -4.09 -24.09
C ILE A 685 -6.36 -4.36 -23.90
N ILE A 686 -6.87 -4.18 -22.68
CA ILE A 686 -8.31 -4.39 -22.36
C ILE A 686 -9.20 -3.51 -23.25
N SER A 687 -8.79 -2.25 -23.50
CA SER A 687 -9.57 -1.32 -24.32
C SER A 687 -9.74 -1.74 -25.79
N ASN A 688 -8.91 -2.67 -26.27
CA ASN A 688 -8.94 -3.18 -27.65
C ASN A 688 -9.73 -4.49 -27.81
N ILE A 689 -10.36 -5.01 -26.76
CA ILE A 689 -11.18 -6.23 -26.86
C ILE A 689 -12.42 -5.94 -27.71
N SER A 690 -12.53 -6.61 -28.84
CA SER A 690 -13.74 -6.57 -29.68
C SER A 690 -14.82 -7.49 -29.10
N GLN A 691 -16.08 -7.11 -29.25
CA GLN A 691 -17.25 -7.88 -28.80
C GLN A 691 -17.22 -8.23 -27.31
N VAL A 692 -16.72 -7.30 -26.47
CA VAL A 692 -16.63 -7.48 -25.01
C VAL A 692 -17.97 -7.86 -24.38
N GLY A 693 -19.09 -7.50 -25.02
CA GLY A 693 -20.44 -7.88 -24.57
C GLY A 693 -20.69 -9.39 -24.52
N LYS A 694 -19.91 -10.19 -25.24
CA LYS A 694 -19.97 -11.65 -25.14
C LYS A 694 -19.42 -12.19 -23.81
N LEU A 695 -18.57 -11.43 -23.12
CA LEU A 695 -18.01 -11.78 -21.81
C LEU A 695 -19.02 -11.47 -20.68
N THR A 696 -20.19 -12.09 -20.73
CA THR A 696 -21.34 -11.76 -19.88
C THR A 696 -21.08 -11.94 -18.37
N SER A 697 -20.11 -12.78 -18.01
CA SER A 697 -19.70 -13.06 -16.63
C SER A 697 -18.69 -12.06 -16.05
N LEU A 698 -18.19 -11.12 -16.86
CA LEU A 698 -17.11 -10.20 -16.49
C LEU A 698 -17.55 -9.30 -15.32
N GLN A 699 -16.70 -9.24 -14.29
CA GLN A 699 -16.92 -8.49 -13.05
C GLN A 699 -16.30 -7.09 -13.10
N GLU A 700 -15.18 -6.94 -13.82
CA GLU A 700 -14.47 -5.67 -13.91
C GLU A 700 -14.14 -5.33 -15.36
N LEU A 701 -14.34 -4.06 -15.71
CA LEU A 701 -13.93 -3.51 -17.00
C LEU A 701 -13.38 -2.09 -16.76
N PRO A 702 -12.07 -1.94 -16.49
CA PRO A 702 -11.50 -0.66 -16.06
C PRO A 702 -11.59 0.43 -17.13
N VAL A 703 -11.65 0.03 -18.41
CA VAL A 703 -11.81 0.94 -19.55
C VAL A 703 -12.56 0.26 -20.70
N PHE A 704 -13.47 1.00 -21.31
CA PHE A 704 -14.12 0.66 -22.57
C PHE A 704 -13.93 1.81 -23.56
N LYS A 705 -13.43 1.50 -24.76
CA LYS A 705 -13.20 2.48 -25.83
C LYS A 705 -14.26 2.31 -26.91
N VAL A 706 -15.07 3.35 -27.11
CA VAL A 706 -16.09 3.34 -28.17
C VAL A 706 -15.43 3.65 -29.51
N LEU A 707 -15.56 2.73 -30.47
CA LEU A 707 -15.08 2.90 -31.85
C LEU A 707 -16.24 2.73 -32.84
N LYS A 708 -16.09 3.28 -34.05
CA LYS A 708 -17.07 3.11 -35.15
C LYS A 708 -17.12 1.67 -35.68
N GLN A 709 -16.05 0.91 -35.48
CA GLN A 709 -15.94 -0.50 -35.89
C GLN A 709 -16.95 -1.38 -35.14
N GLN A 710 -17.45 -2.42 -35.81
CA GLN A 710 -18.33 -3.42 -35.18
C GLN A 710 -17.60 -4.12 -34.03
N GLY A 711 -18.33 -4.48 -32.97
CA GLY A 711 -17.75 -5.07 -31.76
C GLY A 711 -17.15 -4.06 -30.76
N HIS A 712 -17.07 -2.78 -31.10
CA HIS A 712 -16.60 -1.71 -30.18
C HIS A 712 -17.65 -0.63 -29.93
N LYS A 713 -18.89 -0.86 -30.37
CA LYS A 713 -20.00 0.06 -30.15
C LYS A 713 -20.44 0.01 -28.70
N ILE A 714 -21.01 1.09 -28.18
CA ILE A 714 -21.40 1.18 -26.75
C ILE A 714 -22.46 0.14 -26.34
N LYS A 715 -23.25 -0.40 -27.28
CA LYS A 715 -24.20 -1.50 -27.06
C LYS A 715 -23.57 -2.76 -26.46
N GLU A 716 -22.27 -2.97 -26.67
CA GLU A 716 -21.53 -4.11 -26.12
C GLU A 716 -21.51 -4.11 -24.59
N LEU A 717 -21.76 -2.96 -23.94
CA LEU A 717 -21.88 -2.89 -22.49
C LEU A 717 -23.21 -3.45 -21.96
N ASN A 718 -24.26 -3.56 -22.77
CA ASN A 718 -25.59 -4.00 -22.35
C ASN A 718 -25.61 -5.32 -21.55
N PRO A 719 -25.04 -6.43 -22.07
CA PRO A 719 -25.09 -7.72 -21.38
C PRO A 719 -24.25 -7.77 -20.11
N LEU A 720 -23.31 -6.85 -19.90
CA LEU A 720 -22.36 -6.83 -18.77
C LEU A 720 -23.02 -6.28 -17.49
N ARG A 721 -23.95 -7.03 -16.91
CA ARG A 721 -24.76 -6.60 -15.75
C ARG A 721 -24.02 -6.70 -14.41
N GLN A 722 -22.97 -7.53 -14.34
CA GLN A 722 -22.24 -7.83 -13.11
C GLN A 722 -21.06 -6.87 -12.85
N LEU A 723 -20.83 -5.89 -13.74
CA LEU A 723 -19.73 -4.95 -13.58
C LEU A 723 -19.82 -4.17 -12.27
N HIS A 724 -18.73 -4.18 -11.51
CA HIS A 724 -18.56 -3.42 -10.29
C HIS A 724 -17.34 -2.48 -10.36
N GLY A 725 -17.08 -1.76 -9.26
CA GLY A 725 -15.94 -0.85 -9.17
C GLY A 725 -16.07 0.36 -10.10
N THR A 726 -15.00 0.65 -10.85
CA THR A 726 -14.92 1.83 -11.73
C THR A 726 -14.95 1.45 -13.21
N LEU A 727 -15.94 1.96 -13.96
CA LEU A 727 -16.00 1.85 -15.42
C LEU A 727 -15.64 3.21 -16.06
N ARG A 728 -14.63 3.21 -16.93
CA ARG A 728 -14.28 4.37 -17.75
C ARG A 728 -14.68 4.16 -19.21
N ILE A 729 -15.61 4.95 -19.71
CA ILE A 729 -16.02 4.93 -21.12
C ILE A 729 -15.36 6.10 -21.83
N THR A 730 -14.59 5.80 -22.87
CA THR A 730 -13.82 6.76 -23.65
C THR A 730 -14.28 6.80 -25.09
N ASN A 731 -13.96 7.89 -25.79
CA ASN A 731 -14.30 8.14 -27.18
C ASN A 731 -15.83 8.22 -27.43
N LEU A 732 -16.56 8.81 -26.48
CA LEU A 732 -18.01 8.94 -26.55
C LEU A 732 -18.51 9.81 -27.71
N GLU A 733 -17.64 10.59 -28.35
CA GLU A 733 -17.93 11.31 -29.60
C GLU A 733 -18.29 10.37 -30.77
N ASN A 734 -17.98 9.06 -30.66
CA ASN A 734 -18.37 8.06 -31.66
C ASN A 734 -19.80 7.53 -31.48
N VAL A 735 -20.56 7.99 -30.50
CA VAL A 735 -21.98 7.62 -30.31
C VAL A 735 -22.85 8.64 -31.04
N GLU A 736 -23.71 8.17 -31.94
CA GLU A 736 -24.42 9.05 -32.90
C GLU A 736 -25.80 9.53 -32.42
N SER A 737 -26.38 8.88 -31.39
CA SER A 737 -27.75 9.21 -30.94
C SER A 737 -28.02 8.80 -29.49
N LYS A 738 -29.08 9.38 -28.91
CA LYS A 738 -29.65 8.96 -27.63
C LYS A 738 -29.96 7.47 -27.58
N ALA A 739 -30.60 6.92 -28.62
CA ALA A 739 -30.91 5.49 -28.68
C ALA A 739 -29.63 4.63 -28.68
N GLY A 740 -28.58 5.08 -29.37
CA GLY A 740 -27.25 4.47 -29.35
C GLY A 740 -26.66 4.47 -27.94
N ALA A 741 -26.72 5.59 -27.21
CA ALA A 741 -26.27 5.68 -25.83
C ALA A 741 -27.08 4.79 -24.86
N THR A 742 -28.41 4.84 -24.94
CA THR A 742 -29.32 4.03 -24.10
C THR A 742 -29.16 2.53 -24.32
N SER A 743 -28.65 2.12 -25.48
CA SER A 743 -28.35 0.71 -25.76
C SER A 743 -27.31 0.12 -24.79
N SER A 744 -26.48 0.94 -24.15
CA SER A 744 -25.49 0.49 -23.15
C SER A 744 -26.10 -0.02 -21.83
N LYS A 745 -27.36 0.36 -21.55
CA LYS A 745 -28.11 0.00 -20.33
C LYS A 745 -27.32 0.20 -19.03
N LEU A 746 -26.61 1.33 -18.90
CA LEU A 746 -25.87 1.69 -17.68
C LEU A 746 -26.74 1.66 -16.41
N GLN A 747 -28.03 2.02 -16.54
CA GLN A 747 -29.03 1.92 -15.48
C GLN A 747 -29.24 0.50 -14.94
N ASN A 748 -28.79 -0.56 -15.62
CA ASN A 748 -28.90 -1.94 -15.15
C ASN A 748 -27.65 -2.43 -14.41
N LYS A 749 -26.59 -1.61 -14.32
CA LYS A 749 -25.29 -1.96 -13.70
C LYS A 749 -25.30 -1.65 -12.21
N ARG A 750 -26.05 -2.45 -11.44
CA ARG A 750 -26.35 -2.17 -10.03
C ARG A 750 -25.14 -2.13 -9.09
N TYR A 751 -24.05 -2.81 -9.46
CA TYR A 751 -22.84 -2.94 -8.65
C TYR A 751 -21.75 -1.90 -8.97
N LEU A 752 -21.97 -1.05 -9.97
CA LEU A 752 -21.00 -0.05 -10.37
C LEU A 752 -20.94 1.09 -9.34
N GLU A 753 -19.76 1.35 -8.79
CA GLU A 753 -19.56 2.38 -7.77
C GLU A 753 -19.18 3.72 -8.38
N ALA A 754 -18.38 3.68 -9.45
CA ALA A 754 -17.87 4.87 -10.12
C ALA A 754 -17.95 4.78 -11.65
N LEU A 755 -18.37 5.87 -12.28
CA LEU A 755 -18.51 5.99 -13.72
C LEU A 755 -17.71 7.20 -14.22
N LYS A 756 -16.86 6.98 -15.22
CA LYS A 756 -16.07 8.04 -15.87
C LYS A 756 -16.42 8.10 -17.35
N LEU A 757 -17.10 9.16 -17.77
CA LEU A 757 -17.48 9.42 -19.16
C LEU A 757 -16.49 10.41 -19.79
N LYS A 758 -15.88 10.03 -20.91
CA LYS A 758 -14.85 10.83 -21.57
C LYS A 758 -15.09 10.94 -23.09
N TRP A 759 -15.15 12.18 -23.55
CA TRP A 759 -15.08 12.56 -24.95
C TRP A 759 -13.66 12.98 -25.33
N ALA A 760 -13.32 12.86 -26.61
CA ALA A 760 -12.14 13.49 -27.18
C ALA A 760 -12.24 15.02 -27.10
N TYR A 761 -11.10 15.68 -26.97
CA TYR A 761 -11.05 17.14 -26.97
C TYR A 761 -11.33 17.65 -28.39
N ALA A 762 -12.43 18.35 -28.58
CA ALA A 762 -12.72 19.05 -29.83
C ALA A 762 -12.14 20.47 -29.80
N GLU A 763 -11.57 20.92 -30.91
CA GLU A 763 -11.20 22.32 -31.12
C GLU A 763 -12.47 23.19 -31.29
N GLU A 764 -12.47 24.38 -30.70
CA GLU A 764 -13.68 25.21 -30.48
C GLU A 764 -14.33 25.76 -31.75
N SER A 765 -13.59 25.83 -32.85
CA SER A 765 -13.94 26.62 -34.04
C SER A 765 -14.80 25.87 -35.07
N SER A 766 -15.13 24.59 -34.88
CA SER A 766 -15.70 23.77 -35.97
C SER A 766 -17.04 23.06 -35.69
N MET A 767 -17.58 23.07 -34.47
CA MET A 767 -18.80 22.29 -34.18
C MET A 767 -20.11 23.02 -34.47
N GLY A 768 -20.92 22.47 -35.36
CA GLY A 768 -22.25 22.99 -35.72
C GLY A 768 -23.33 22.69 -34.67
N LYS A 769 -24.44 23.45 -34.66
CA LYS A 769 -25.56 23.27 -33.71
C LYS A 769 -26.10 21.83 -33.64
N LYS A 770 -26.12 21.11 -34.77
CA LYS A 770 -26.59 19.71 -34.84
C LYS A 770 -25.70 18.75 -34.06
N GLU A 771 -24.38 18.95 -34.09
CA GLU A 771 -23.41 18.09 -33.39
C GLU A 771 -23.50 18.27 -31.88
N VAL A 772 -23.74 19.50 -31.41
CA VAL A 772 -24.00 19.81 -29.99
C VAL A 772 -25.24 19.08 -29.49
N ILE A 773 -26.35 19.15 -30.23
CA ILE A 773 -27.60 18.45 -29.87
C ILE A 773 -27.36 16.95 -29.81
N ALA A 774 -26.60 16.39 -30.75
CA ALA A 774 -26.26 14.96 -30.73
C ALA A 774 -25.46 14.57 -29.47
N LEU A 775 -24.51 15.40 -29.03
CA LEU A 775 -23.77 15.17 -27.78
C LEU A 775 -24.68 15.22 -26.54
N GLU A 776 -25.59 16.19 -26.48
CA GLU A 776 -26.59 16.32 -25.41
C GLU A 776 -27.51 15.09 -25.36
N ASP A 777 -28.00 14.64 -26.52
CA ASP A 777 -28.79 13.42 -26.67
C ASP A 777 -28.03 12.17 -26.20
N VAL A 778 -26.73 12.08 -26.50
CA VAL A 778 -25.87 10.99 -26.04
C VAL A 778 -25.75 11.00 -24.52
N LEU A 779 -25.41 12.13 -23.89
CA LEU A 779 -25.29 12.23 -22.44
C LEU A 779 -26.63 11.92 -21.74
N GLU A 780 -27.74 12.38 -22.30
CA GLU A 780 -29.10 12.08 -21.84
C GLU A 780 -29.38 10.57 -21.86
N GLY A 781 -28.86 9.84 -22.85
CA GLY A 781 -29.01 8.38 -22.95
C GLY A 781 -28.10 7.56 -22.04
N LEU A 782 -27.11 8.18 -21.36
CA LEU A 782 -26.12 7.51 -20.50
C LEU A 782 -26.49 7.50 -19.01
N GLN A 783 -27.78 7.34 -18.69
CA GLN A 783 -28.26 7.29 -17.31
C GLN A 783 -27.61 6.14 -16.51
N PRO A 784 -26.88 6.42 -15.42
CA PRO A 784 -26.31 5.39 -14.56
C PRO A 784 -27.35 4.78 -13.61
N HIS A 785 -26.97 3.69 -12.94
CA HIS A 785 -27.79 3.10 -11.88
C HIS A 785 -27.83 4.01 -10.63
N ARG A 786 -28.95 4.01 -9.89
CA ARG A 786 -29.21 4.90 -8.74
C ARG A 786 -28.23 4.71 -7.57
N ALA A 787 -27.52 3.57 -7.53
CA ALA A 787 -26.53 3.23 -6.50
C ALA A 787 -25.14 3.85 -6.74
N LEU A 788 -24.92 4.55 -7.87
CA LEU A 788 -23.64 5.15 -8.22
C LEU A 788 -23.20 6.18 -7.16
N LYS A 789 -21.94 6.08 -6.70
CA LYS A 789 -21.36 6.98 -5.69
C LYS A 789 -20.43 8.04 -6.28
N SER A 790 -19.82 7.78 -7.44
CA SER A 790 -18.91 8.73 -8.09
C SER A 790 -19.15 8.84 -9.59
N LEU A 791 -19.21 10.08 -10.08
CA LEU A 791 -19.38 10.40 -11.49
C LEU A 791 -18.30 11.40 -11.93
N THR A 792 -17.62 11.10 -13.04
CA THR A 792 -16.76 12.05 -13.73
C THR A 792 -17.21 12.20 -15.17
N ILE A 793 -17.47 13.43 -15.61
CA ILE A 793 -17.75 13.76 -17.01
C ILE A 793 -16.60 14.62 -17.50
N SER A 794 -15.99 14.23 -18.61
CA SER A 794 -14.82 14.91 -19.16
C SER A 794 -14.87 15.12 -20.67
N GLY A 795 -14.51 16.33 -21.11
CA GLY A 795 -14.47 16.70 -22.53
C GLY A 795 -15.84 16.89 -23.19
N TYR A 796 -16.93 16.82 -22.44
CA TYR A 796 -18.29 16.97 -22.98
C TYR A 796 -18.53 18.41 -23.46
N SER A 797 -18.91 18.57 -24.73
CA SER A 797 -19.06 19.88 -25.38
C SER A 797 -20.52 20.30 -25.61
N GLY A 798 -21.48 19.62 -24.97
CA GLY A 798 -22.89 20.05 -24.93
C GLY A 798 -23.12 21.16 -23.90
N ALA A 799 -24.19 21.94 -24.07
CA ALA A 799 -24.49 23.07 -23.18
C ALA A 799 -25.34 22.67 -21.97
N ARG A 800 -26.18 21.66 -22.15
CA ARG A 800 -27.19 21.26 -21.16
C ARG A 800 -26.73 20.11 -20.25
N SER A 801 -27.19 20.17 -19.00
CA SER A 801 -27.17 19.06 -18.05
C SER A 801 -28.22 18.01 -18.41
N PRO A 802 -27.95 16.70 -18.25
CA PRO A 802 -28.93 15.66 -18.54
C PRO A 802 -30.02 15.62 -17.45
N SER A 803 -31.24 15.23 -17.84
CA SER A 803 -32.42 15.21 -16.96
C SER A 803 -32.31 14.21 -15.79
N TRP A 804 -31.41 13.23 -15.90
CA TRP A 804 -31.14 12.22 -14.87
C TRP A 804 -30.10 12.65 -13.83
N LEU A 805 -29.36 13.75 -14.02
CA LEU A 805 -28.37 14.23 -13.03
C LEU A 805 -29.06 15.06 -11.93
N LYS A 806 -30.01 14.43 -11.24
CA LYS A 806 -30.84 15.01 -10.18
C LYS A 806 -31.14 13.98 -9.08
N ALA A 807 -31.64 14.46 -7.94
CA ALA A 807 -31.81 13.67 -6.72
C ALA A 807 -32.65 12.38 -6.91
N GLU A 808 -33.69 12.39 -7.75
CA GLU A 808 -34.52 11.20 -7.93
C GLU A 808 -33.78 10.08 -8.67
N ALA A 809 -32.89 10.42 -9.60
CA ALA A 809 -32.23 9.47 -10.48
C ALA A 809 -30.86 9.02 -9.96
N VAL A 810 -30.11 9.87 -9.26
CA VAL A 810 -28.79 9.52 -8.66
C VAL A 810 -28.70 9.96 -7.19
N PRO A 811 -29.55 9.43 -6.30
CA PRO A 811 -29.65 9.89 -4.92
C PRO A 811 -28.35 9.69 -4.12
N ASN A 812 -27.60 8.61 -4.41
CA ASN A 812 -26.41 8.21 -3.64
C ASN A 812 -25.10 8.82 -4.16
N LEU A 813 -25.16 9.81 -5.06
CA LEU A 813 -23.97 10.40 -5.64
C LEU A 813 -23.23 11.27 -4.61
N GLU A 814 -22.02 10.84 -4.23
CA GLU A 814 -21.19 11.53 -3.24
C GLU A 814 -20.10 12.41 -3.90
N ASN A 815 -19.64 12.03 -5.09
CA ASN A 815 -18.52 12.67 -5.78
C ASN A 815 -18.87 13.00 -7.22
N LEU A 816 -18.83 14.27 -7.60
CA LEU A 816 -19.04 14.73 -8.98
C LEU A 816 -17.85 15.53 -9.49
N LYS A 817 -17.36 15.18 -10.68
CA LYS A 817 -16.26 15.89 -11.36
C LYS A 817 -16.67 16.25 -12.79
N LEU A 818 -16.73 17.54 -13.10
CA LEU A 818 -16.90 18.06 -14.46
C LEU A 818 -15.56 18.63 -14.92
N LYS A 819 -14.96 18.03 -15.95
CA LYS A 819 -13.63 18.40 -16.43
C LYS A 819 -13.67 18.76 -17.91
N ARG A 820 -13.35 20.00 -18.23
CA ARG A 820 -13.27 20.56 -19.58
C ARG A 820 -14.59 20.41 -20.31
N CYS A 821 -15.72 20.57 -19.60
CA CYS A 821 -17.05 20.56 -20.21
C CYS A 821 -17.41 21.98 -20.70
N ARG A 822 -16.76 22.41 -21.77
CA ARG A 822 -16.55 23.84 -22.08
C ARG A 822 -17.83 24.65 -22.25
N ARG A 823 -18.87 24.07 -22.88
CA ARG A 823 -20.15 24.74 -23.16
C ARG A 823 -21.19 24.62 -22.04
N TRP A 824 -20.88 23.91 -20.96
CA TRP A 824 -21.84 23.63 -19.88
C TRP A 824 -22.29 24.92 -19.18
N GLN A 825 -23.61 25.19 -19.16
CA GLN A 825 -24.15 26.50 -18.73
C GLN A 825 -24.98 26.48 -17.43
N ASP A 826 -25.45 25.33 -16.93
CA ASP A 826 -26.39 25.28 -15.78
C ASP A 826 -26.06 24.15 -14.77
N LEU A 827 -26.06 24.46 -13.47
CA LEU A 827 -25.81 23.51 -12.37
C LEU A 827 -27.03 23.30 -11.45
N SER A 828 -28.21 23.82 -11.81
CA SER A 828 -29.42 23.83 -10.98
C SER A 828 -29.79 22.44 -10.41
N PHE A 829 -29.70 21.38 -11.22
CA PHE A 829 -30.00 20.01 -10.76
C PHE A 829 -28.90 19.39 -9.88
N ILE A 830 -27.65 19.77 -10.11
CA ILE A 830 -26.47 19.28 -9.35
C ILE A 830 -26.51 19.83 -7.93
N ALA A 831 -26.92 21.10 -7.79
CA ALA A 831 -27.04 21.79 -6.53
C ALA A 831 -28.01 21.13 -5.52
N GLN A 832 -28.97 20.36 -6.00
CA GLN A 832 -30.00 19.71 -5.17
C GLN A 832 -29.65 18.27 -4.77
N LEU A 833 -28.46 17.77 -5.11
CA LEU A 833 -28.06 16.40 -4.81
C LEU A 833 -27.86 16.20 -3.30
N PRO A 834 -28.61 15.28 -2.65
CA PRO A 834 -28.72 15.24 -1.19
C PRO A 834 -27.48 14.71 -0.48
N HIS A 835 -26.64 13.91 -1.16
CA HIS A 835 -25.48 13.24 -0.57
C HIS A 835 -24.15 13.69 -1.18
N LEU A 836 -24.15 14.72 -2.03
CA LEU A 836 -22.93 15.20 -2.68
C LEU A 836 -21.99 15.84 -1.66
N LYS A 837 -20.80 15.25 -1.49
CA LYS A 837 -19.75 15.70 -0.55
C LYS A 837 -18.61 16.42 -1.26
N PHE A 838 -18.28 15.99 -2.48
CA PHE A 838 -17.20 16.56 -3.28
C PHE A 838 -17.70 16.98 -4.65
N PHE A 839 -17.46 18.24 -5.01
CA PHE A 839 -17.76 18.77 -6.34
C PHE A 839 -16.56 19.50 -6.93
N LEU A 840 -16.12 19.06 -8.11
CA LEU A 840 -15.06 19.69 -8.91
C LEU A 840 -15.61 20.14 -10.26
N MET A 841 -15.34 21.39 -10.62
CA MET A 841 -15.54 21.93 -11.95
C MET A 841 -14.22 22.54 -12.44
N GLU A 842 -13.70 22.02 -13.56
CA GLU A 842 -12.38 22.37 -14.07
C GLU A 842 -12.44 22.66 -15.57
N GLY A 843 -12.09 23.86 -16.02
CA GLY A 843 -11.94 24.16 -17.46
C GLY A 843 -13.26 24.31 -18.22
N ASN A 844 -14.34 24.70 -17.54
CA ASN A 844 -15.64 24.99 -18.13
C ASN A 844 -15.71 26.48 -18.51
N ARG A 845 -15.85 26.78 -19.80
CA ARG A 845 -15.53 28.10 -20.37
C ARG A 845 -16.73 28.99 -20.67
N GLU A 846 -17.95 28.47 -20.72
CA GLU A 846 -19.15 29.26 -21.05
C GLU A 846 -20.09 29.44 -19.86
N ILE A 847 -19.72 28.95 -18.67
CA ILE A 847 -20.50 29.18 -17.46
C ILE A 847 -20.31 30.62 -17.00
N LYS A 848 -21.39 31.42 -17.00
CA LYS A 848 -21.37 32.82 -16.55
C LYS A 848 -21.85 32.99 -15.12
N GLU A 849 -22.93 32.27 -14.78
CA GLU A 849 -23.52 32.20 -13.46
C GLU A 849 -23.68 30.70 -13.12
N MET A 850 -23.33 30.29 -11.90
CA MET A 850 -23.44 28.86 -11.51
C MET A 850 -24.90 28.39 -11.33
N ILE A 851 -25.83 29.31 -11.08
CA ILE A 851 -27.25 29.04 -10.85
C ILE A 851 -28.05 30.09 -11.60
N SER A 852 -29.08 29.68 -12.35
CA SER A 852 -29.97 30.62 -13.02
C SER A 852 -30.81 31.40 -12.00
N ARG A 853 -31.24 32.62 -12.38
CA ARG A 853 -32.06 33.52 -11.55
C ARG A 853 -33.42 32.96 -11.11
N GLU A 854 -33.80 31.78 -11.59
CA GLU A 854 -35.10 31.16 -11.35
C GLU A 854 -35.20 30.42 -10.00
N LEU A 855 -34.07 30.17 -9.31
CA LEU A 855 -34.02 29.46 -8.01
C LEU A 855 -34.05 30.38 -6.77
N HIS A 856 -34.41 31.66 -6.91
CA HIS A 856 -34.35 32.66 -5.84
C HIS A 856 -35.50 32.61 -4.81
N SER A 857 -36.27 31.52 -4.71
CA SER A 857 -37.23 31.38 -3.60
C SER A 857 -36.46 31.09 -2.29
N PRO A 858 -36.75 31.78 -1.18
CA PRO A 858 -36.08 31.54 0.11
C PRO A 858 -36.23 30.10 0.62
N LYS A 859 -37.26 29.36 0.17
CA LYS A 859 -37.47 27.95 0.54
C LYS A 859 -36.51 26.99 -0.16
N ASP A 860 -36.07 27.31 -1.39
CA ASP A 860 -35.20 26.44 -2.20
C ASP A 860 -33.72 26.55 -1.81
N GLN A 861 -33.32 27.66 -1.19
CA GLN A 861 -31.95 27.89 -0.71
C GLN A 861 -31.53 26.92 0.40
N SER A 862 -32.47 26.42 1.21
CA SER A 862 -32.21 25.43 2.27
C SER A 862 -31.78 24.04 1.77
N ARG A 863 -31.92 23.78 0.45
CA ARG A 863 -31.57 22.50 -0.19
C ARG A 863 -30.33 22.59 -1.07
N PHE A 864 -29.65 23.74 -1.07
CA PHE A 864 -28.46 23.98 -1.87
C PHE A 864 -27.25 23.27 -1.24
N PHE A 865 -26.71 22.25 -1.91
CA PHE A 865 -25.53 21.47 -1.51
C PHE A 865 -25.50 21.07 -0.02
N PRO A 866 -26.51 20.34 0.48
CA PRO A 866 -26.74 20.14 1.91
C PRO A 866 -25.62 19.36 2.63
N MET A 867 -24.86 18.53 1.89
CA MET A 867 -23.80 17.67 2.41
C MET A 867 -22.42 18.01 1.86
N LEU A 868 -22.26 19.11 1.12
CA LEU A 868 -21.02 19.42 0.43
C LEU A 868 -19.92 19.80 1.42
N GLU A 869 -18.81 19.07 1.36
CA GLU A 869 -17.63 19.25 2.20
C GLU A 869 -16.48 19.94 1.46
N GLU A 870 -16.37 19.69 0.15
CA GLU A 870 -15.31 20.27 -0.69
C GLU A 870 -15.87 20.74 -2.04
N LEU A 871 -15.58 22.00 -2.35
CA LEU A 871 -15.89 22.64 -3.63
C LEU A 871 -14.62 23.17 -4.27
N VAL A 872 -14.35 22.72 -5.50
CA VAL A 872 -13.19 23.15 -6.28
C VAL A 872 -13.65 23.68 -7.65
N LEU A 873 -13.38 24.95 -7.89
CA LEU A 873 -13.67 25.67 -9.12
C LEU A 873 -12.35 26.11 -9.74
N THR A 874 -12.01 25.60 -10.92
CA THR A 874 -10.70 25.80 -11.55
C THR A 874 -10.86 26.14 -13.02
N ASN A 875 -10.13 27.14 -13.53
CA ASN A 875 -10.10 27.51 -14.95
C ASN A 875 -11.50 27.79 -15.55
N LEU A 876 -12.30 28.64 -14.91
CA LEU A 876 -13.64 29.02 -15.34
C LEU A 876 -13.63 30.40 -16.00
N SER A 877 -13.27 30.44 -17.29
CA SER A 877 -12.89 31.67 -17.98
C SER A 877 -13.97 32.75 -18.03
N THR A 878 -15.26 32.41 -18.14
CA THR A 878 -16.35 33.39 -18.26
C THR A 878 -17.17 33.56 -16.99
N LEU A 879 -16.78 32.95 -15.88
CA LEU A 879 -17.59 33.00 -14.66
C LEU A 879 -17.52 34.42 -14.08
N GLU A 880 -18.66 35.10 -14.05
CA GLU A 880 -18.77 36.49 -13.60
C GLU A 880 -19.23 36.56 -12.13
N VAL A 881 -20.02 35.58 -11.65
CA VAL A 881 -20.64 35.61 -10.31
C VAL A 881 -20.61 34.23 -9.62
N LEU A 882 -20.18 34.19 -8.35
CA LEU A 882 -20.28 33.01 -7.48
C LEU A 882 -21.67 32.89 -6.83
N PRO A 883 -22.17 31.66 -6.60
CA PRO A 883 -23.42 31.45 -5.89
C PRO A 883 -23.28 31.73 -4.38
N ASN A 884 -24.41 31.69 -3.67
CA ASN A 884 -24.45 31.72 -2.22
C ASN A 884 -23.79 30.46 -1.63
N LEU A 885 -22.51 30.56 -1.27
CA LEU A 885 -21.73 29.47 -0.67
C LEU A 885 -21.59 29.62 0.84
N GLY A 886 -21.81 30.83 1.38
CA GLY A 886 -21.61 31.15 2.80
C GLY A 886 -22.57 30.44 3.75
N GLN A 887 -23.74 30.02 3.29
CA GLN A 887 -24.71 29.31 4.14
C GLN A 887 -24.52 27.78 4.13
N LEU A 888 -23.49 27.26 3.46
CA LEU A 888 -23.26 25.82 3.37
C LEU A 888 -22.76 25.27 4.72
N PRO A 889 -23.53 24.38 5.39
CA PRO A 889 -23.26 24.03 6.79
C PRO A 889 -22.04 23.11 6.96
N ARG A 890 -21.64 22.38 5.92
CA ARG A 890 -20.60 21.34 5.98
C ARG A 890 -19.37 21.64 5.12
N LEU A 891 -19.35 22.77 4.41
CA LEU A 891 -18.25 23.11 3.51
C LEU A 891 -16.99 23.36 4.34
N LYS A 892 -15.96 22.52 4.16
CA LYS A 892 -14.67 22.57 4.85
C LYS A 892 -13.58 23.17 3.97
N ILE A 893 -13.65 22.92 2.66
CA ILE A 893 -12.65 23.34 1.68
C ILE A 893 -13.33 24.05 0.51
N LEU A 894 -12.92 25.28 0.25
CA LEU A 894 -13.32 26.05 -0.92
C LEU A 894 -12.09 26.51 -1.69
N ARG A 895 -12.00 26.12 -2.96
CA ARG A 895 -10.91 26.53 -3.86
C ARG A 895 -11.50 27.15 -5.11
N VAL A 896 -11.09 28.39 -5.41
CA VAL A 896 -11.45 29.12 -6.62
C VAL A 896 -10.15 29.55 -7.30
N GLU A 897 -9.88 29.03 -8.49
CA GLU A 897 -8.63 29.23 -9.21
C GLU A 897 -8.88 29.49 -10.69
N GLY A 898 -8.20 30.46 -11.29
CA GLY A 898 -8.26 30.71 -12.74
C GLY A 898 -9.64 31.18 -13.18
N VAL A 899 -10.12 32.26 -12.58
CA VAL A 899 -11.42 32.90 -12.90
C VAL A 899 -11.18 34.36 -13.31
N PRO A 900 -10.66 34.59 -14.53
CA PRO A 900 -10.09 35.88 -14.92
C PRO A 900 -11.11 37.00 -15.16
N GLU A 901 -12.35 36.71 -15.56
CA GLU A 901 -13.36 37.74 -15.85
C GLU A 901 -14.10 38.25 -14.60
N MET A 902 -13.87 37.62 -13.43
CA MET A 902 -14.57 37.98 -12.20
C MET A 902 -14.00 39.27 -11.60
N LYS A 903 -14.81 40.33 -11.66
CA LYS A 903 -14.43 41.65 -11.12
C LYS A 903 -14.72 41.83 -9.64
N THR A 904 -15.77 41.17 -9.14
CA THR A 904 -16.20 41.35 -7.76
C THR A 904 -16.63 40.04 -7.11
N ILE A 905 -16.26 39.86 -5.83
CA ILE A 905 -16.89 38.89 -4.93
C ILE A 905 -17.90 39.67 -4.08
N GLY A 906 -19.15 39.69 -4.52
CA GLY A 906 -20.21 40.48 -3.88
C GLY A 906 -20.81 39.83 -2.62
N ARG A 907 -21.63 40.61 -1.89
CA ARG A 907 -22.30 40.19 -0.63
C ARG A 907 -23.11 38.88 -0.77
N GLY A 908 -23.63 38.58 -1.96
CA GLY A 908 -24.37 37.35 -2.25
C GLY A 908 -23.57 36.06 -2.02
N PHE A 909 -22.24 36.13 -2.02
CA PHE A 909 -21.35 35.02 -1.69
C PHE A 909 -21.58 34.46 -0.27
N PHE A 910 -21.93 35.35 0.68
CA PHE A 910 -22.13 35.04 2.10
C PHE A 910 -23.54 34.57 2.45
N GLY A 911 -24.54 35.02 1.68
CA GLY A 911 -25.82 34.33 1.59
C GLY A 911 -26.98 34.76 2.47
N GLY A 912 -26.89 35.90 3.15
CA GLY A 912 -28.02 36.50 3.86
C GLY A 912 -27.57 37.53 4.89
N ASP A 913 -28.53 38.32 5.38
CA ASP A 913 -28.28 39.43 6.32
C ASP A 913 -28.24 38.99 7.80
N PHE A 914 -28.40 37.69 8.11
CA PHE A 914 -28.47 37.19 9.49
C PHE A 914 -27.62 35.91 9.71
N GLY A 915 -26.70 35.92 10.68
CA GLY A 915 -26.00 34.72 11.19
C GLY A 915 -24.50 34.61 10.84
N LYS A 916 -23.88 33.49 11.25
CA LYS A 916 -22.47 33.14 10.95
C LYS A 916 -22.35 32.67 9.50
N CYS A 917 -21.48 33.29 8.71
CA CYS A 917 -21.16 32.80 7.37
C CYS A 917 -20.08 31.72 7.45
N PHE A 918 -20.07 30.81 6.48
CA PHE A 918 -19.11 29.71 6.35
C PHE A 918 -18.84 28.96 7.67
N PRO A 919 -19.87 28.38 8.30
CA PRO A 919 -19.78 27.87 9.68
C PRO A 919 -18.75 26.75 9.88
N SER A 920 -18.37 26.02 8.82
CA SER A 920 -17.44 24.88 8.86
C SER A 920 -16.17 25.06 8.01
N LEU A 921 -16.00 26.20 7.33
CA LEU A 921 -14.92 26.38 6.36
C LEU A 921 -13.58 26.49 7.06
N GLY A 922 -12.67 25.55 6.80
CA GLY A 922 -11.32 25.51 7.36
C GLY A 922 -10.24 26.02 6.40
N ILE A 923 -10.41 25.78 5.10
CA ILE A 923 -9.45 26.15 4.05
C ILE A 923 -10.16 26.95 2.95
N LEU A 924 -9.67 28.16 2.70
CA LEU A 924 -10.08 29.01 1.58
C LEU A 924 -8.88 29.35 0.70
N THR A 925 -8.98 29.02 -0.58
CA THR A 925 -7.95 29.32 -1.57
C THR A 925 -8.56 30.11 -2.73
N VAL A 926 -8.01 31.28 -3.03
CA VAL A 926 -8.41 32.15 -4.16
C VAL A 926 -7.17 32.44 -5.00
N ARG A 927 -7.13 31.99 -6.26
CA ARG A 927 -5.93 32.10 -7.09
C ARG A 927 -6.22 32.52 -8.52
N ASP A 928 -5.29 33.21 -9.16
CA ASP A 928 -5.34 33.52 -10.60
C ASP A 928 -6.67 34.17 -11.00
N MET A 929 -6.95 35.32 -10.35
CA MET A 929 -8.13 36.16 -10.60
C MET A 929 -7.67 37.60 -10.83
N PRO A 930 -7.00 37.89 -11.95
CA PRO A 930 -6.33 39.17 -12.19
C PRO A 930 -7.29 40.38 -12.23
N GLU A 931 -8.51 40.24 -12.76
CA GLU A 931 -9.50 41.33 -12.84
C GLU A 931 -10.29 41.54 -11.54
N LEU A 932 -10.07 40.73 -10.49
CA LEU A 932 -10.78 40.87 -9.23
C LEU A 932 -10.38 42.18 -8.54
N GLU A 933 -11.26 43.17 -8.56
CA GLU A 933 -11.05 44.52 -8.01
C GLU A 933 -11.60 44.66 -6.58
N GLU A 934 -12.79 44.10 -6.34
CA GLU A 934 -13.55 44.29 -5.10
C GLU A 934 -13.98 42.97 -4.46
N TRP A 935 -13.81 42.86 -3.14
CA TRP A 935 -14.44 41.84 -2.32
C TRP A 935 -15.34 42.53 -1.31
N SER A 936 -16.65 42.47 -1.49
CA SER A 936 -17.63 43.17 -0.64
C SER A 936 -18.19 42.23 0.44
N TRP A 937 -18.30 42.70 1.69
CA TRP A 937 -18.88 41.96 2.81
C TRP A 937 -19.98 42.75 3.52
N ILE A 938 -20.65 42.11 4.49
CA ILE A 938 -21.64 42.73 5.37
C ILE A 938 -20.95 43.11 6.68
N GLU A 939 -21.06 44.37 7.08
CA GLU A 939 -20.52 44.88 8.34
C GLU A 939 -21.28 44.22 9.52
N ASP A 940 -20.56 43.90 10.61
CA ASP A 940 -21.08 43.27 11.85
C ASP A 940 -21.47 41.76 11.79
N GLN A 941 -21.19 41.03 10.71
CA GLN A 941 -21.40 39.57 10.62
C GLN A 941 -20.12 38.73 10.75
N GLU A 942 -20.11 37.70 11.58
CA GLU A 942 -19.00 36.73 11.68
C GLU A 942 -18.84 35.93 10.36
N LEU A 943 -17.76 36.19 9.60
CA LEU A 943 -17.65 35.71 8.22
C LEU A 943 -17.08 34.29 8.08
N PHE A 944 -16.12 33.92 8.94
CA PHE A 944 -15.29 32.71 8.77
C PHE A 944 -14.91 32.08 10.13
N PRO A 945 -15.86 31.61 10.95
CA PRO A 945 -15.60 31.19 12.34
C PRO A 945 -14.52 30.08 12.47
N CYS A 946 -14.46 29.15 11.52
CA CYS A 946 -13.58 27.96 11.58
C CYS A 946 -12.33 28.04 10.71
N LEU A 947 -12.08 29.16 10.02
CA LEU A 947 -11.04 29.24 8.99
C LEU A 947 -9.65 29.25 9.63
N HIS A 948 -8.85 28.23 9.30
CA HIS A 948 -7.49 28.09 9.81
C HIS A 948 -6.42 28.33 8.73
N THR A 949 -6.77 28.27 7.44
CA THR A 949 -5.84 28.52 6.33
C THR A 949 -6.49 29.39 5.26
N LEU A 950 -5.87 30.52 4.95
CA LEU A 950 -6.26 31.42 3.86
C LEU A 950 -5.09 31.63 2.91
N GLU A 951 -5.31 31.33 1.63
CA GLU A 951 -4.32 31.50 0.57
C GLU A 951 -4.91 32.33 -0.57
N ILE A 952 -4.29 33.48 -0.86
CA ILE A 952 -4.67 34.35 -1.97
C ILE A 952 -3.46 34.62 -2.86
N TYR A 953 -3.52 34.22 -4.13
CA TYR A 953 -2.39 34.29 -5.05
C TYR A 953 -2.80 34.85 -6.43
N ASP A 954 -2.07 35.85 -6.95
CA ASP A 954 -2.29 36.38 -8.32
C ASP A 954 -3.69 37.01 -8.51
N CYS A 955 -4.05 37.91 -7.59
CA CYS A 955 -5.23 38.77 -7.67
C CYS A 955 -4.77 40.24 -7.66
N VAL A 956 -4.10 40.65 -8.74
CA VAL A 956 -3.30 41.88 -8.81
C VAL A 956 -4.10 43.18 -8.68
N ASN A 957 -5.39 43.18 -9.04
CA ASN A 957 -6.27 44.35 -8.91
C ASN A 957 -7.02 44.42 -7.57
N LEU A 958 -6.92 43.39 -6.73
CA LEU A 958 -7.68 43.30 -5.49
C LEU A 958 -7.14 44.30 -4.46
N LYS A 959 -7.97 45.26 -4.06
CA LYS A 959 -7.54 46.39 -3.20
C LYS A 959 -7.72 46.14 -1.70
N ARG A 960 -8.73 45.36 -1.31
CA ARG A 960 -9.10 45.10 0.09
C ARG A 960 -9.55 43.66 0.31
N LEU A 961 -9.44 43.20 1.56
CA LEU A 961 -9.90 41.89 2.01
C LEU A 961 -10.90 42.04 3.17
N PRO A 962 -11.85 41.09 3.33
CA PRO A 962 -12.72 41.06 4.48
C PRO A 962 -11.95 40.83 5.79
N PRO A 963 -12.53 41.20 6.95
CA PRO A 963 -11.95 40.92 8.26
C PRO A 963 -11.69 39.41 8.46
N LEU A 964 -10.55 39.08 9.06
CA LEU A 964 -10.11 37.70 9.26
C LEU A 964 -10.43 37.21 10.70
N PRO A 965 -10.72 35.91 10.89
CA PRO A 965 -11.05 35.37 12.21
C PRO A 965 -9.80 35.12 13.06
N TYR A 966 -9.97 35.10 14.39
CA TYR A 966 -8.89 34.75 15.33
C TYR A 966 -8.46 33.27 15.26
N SER A 967 -9.27 32.40 14.63
CA SER A 967 -8.97 30.98 14.42
C SER A 967 -7.93 30.69 13.34
N LEU A 968 -7.55 31.72 12.55
CA LEU A 968 -6.60 31.59 11.45
C LEU A 968 -5.21 31.19 11.93
N LYS A 969 -4.63 30.13 11.35
CA LYS A 969 -3.29 29.62 11.67
C LYS A 969 -2.24 29.97 10.62
N GLN A 970 -2.65 30.10 9.36
CA GLN A 970 -1.79 30.39 8.22
C GLN A 970 -2.46 31.39 7.29
N LEU A 971 -1.72 32.45 6.94
CA LEU A 971 -2.12 33.48 5.99
C LEU A 971 -1.04 33.65 4.92
N ASP A 972 -1.35 33.26 3.69
CA ASP A 972 -0.47 33.42 2.54
C ASP A 972 -1.09 34.39 1.53
N LEU A 973 -0.45 35.54 1.34
CA LEU A 973 -0.87 36.59 0.42
C LEU A 973 0.23 36.81 -0.61
N SER A 974 -0.06 36.61 -1.89
CA SER A 974 0.97 36.74 -2.93
C SER A 974 0.44 37.36 -4.22
N LYS A 975 1.21 38.28 -4.83
CA LYS A 975 0.84 38.97 -6.07
C LYS A 975 -0.53 39.68 -5.97
N LEU A 976 -0.69 40.56 -4.97
CA LEU A 976 -1.96 41.26 -4.72
C LEU A 976 -1.81 42.78 -4.82
N GLY A 977 -2.90 43.45 -5.22
CA GLY A 977 -3.00 44.91 -5.31
C GLY A 977 -3.27 45.63 -3.99
N LEU A 978 -3.20 44.94 -2.86
CA LEU A 978 -3.60 45.45 -1.54
C LEU A 978 -2.82 46.70 -1.14
N THR A 979 -3.52 47.71 -0.64
CA THR A 979 -2.90 48.90 -0.03
C THR A 979 -2.65 48.74 1.47
N GLU A 980 -3.48 47.92 2.12
CA GLU A 980 -3.49 47.63 3.55
C GLU A 980 -3.85 46.16 3.78
N LEU A 981 -3.41 45.57 4.90
CA LEU A 981 -3.82 44.24 5.33
C LEU A 981 -5.22 44.26 5.98
N PRO A 982 -5.99 43.16 5.91
CA PRO A 982 -7.30 43.07 6.57
C PRO A 982 -7.16 43.18 8.09
N THR A 983 -8.20 43.66 8.78
CA THR A 983 -8.26 43.66 10.25
C THR A 983 -8.70 42.28 10.79
N LEU A 984 -8.48 42.02 12.08
CA LEU A 984 -9.09 40.86 12.73
C LEU A 984 -10.52 41.18 13.19
N GLN A 985 -11.44 40.27 12.93
CA GLN A 985 -12.85 40.42 13.26
C GLN A 985 -13.07 40.37 14.78
N ILE A 986 -13.52 41.48 15.38
CA ILE A 986 -13.86 41.57 16.80
C ILE A 986 -15.30 41.08 16.98
N ASP A 987 -15.49 39.97 17.70
CA ASP A 987 -16.81 39.45 18.01
C ASP A 987 -17.53 40.35 19.02
N GLY A 988 -18.81 40.66 18.76
CA GLY A 988 -19.58 41.70 19.45
C GLY A 988 -19.77 41.46 20.95
N ASP A 989 -19.66 40.20 21.42
CA ASP A 989 -20.05 39.79 22.77
C ASP A 989 -18.89 39.45 23.72
N THR A 990 -17.62 39.40 23.27
CA THR A 990 -16.49 39.00 24.16
C THR A 990 -15.21 39.82 23.94
N ARG A 991 -15.23 41.08 24.39
CA ARG A 991 -14.07 41.99 24.30
C ARG A 991 -12.84 41.63 25.15
N SER A 992 -12.85 40.57 25.97
CA SER A 992 -11.87 40.45 27.05
C SER A 992 -10.79 39.36 26.95
N ASN A 993 -10.75 38.44 25.98
CA ASN A 993 -9.68 37.41 25.97
C ASN A 993 -9.39 36.68 24.63
N MET A 994 -9.75 37.21 23.45
CA MET A 994 -9.46 36.53 22.19
C MET A 994 -8.00 36.74 21.74
N THR A 995 -7.24 35.65 21.64
CA THR A 995 -5.87 35.64 21.12
C THR A 995 -5.84 34.99 19.75
N SER A 996 -5.07 35.57 18.82
CA SER A 996 -4.94 35.01 17.48
C SER A 996 -4.15 33.70 17.50
N LEU A 997 -4.59 32.71 16.72
CA LEU A 997 -3.89 31.44 16.52
C LEU A 997 -2.89 31.48 15.35
N LEU A 998 -2.65 32.67 14.76
CA LEU A 998 -1.81 32.82 13.56
C LEU A 998 -0.36 32.44 13.88
N SER A 999 0.12 31.40 13.20
CA SER A 999 1.47 30.85 13.36
C SER A 999 2.39 31.24 12.20
N VAL A 1000 1.84 31.42 11.00
CA VAL A 1000 2.57 31.68 9.76
C VAL A 1000 1.91 32.82 8.99
N LEU A 1001 2.71 33.83 8.65
CA LEU A 1001 2.32 34.95 7.80
C LEU A 1001 3.30 35.10 6.64
N HIS A 1002 2.84 34.90 5.41
CA HIS A 1002 3.63 35.15 4.22
C HIS A 1002 2.96 36.21 3.33
N ILE A 1003 3.73 37.22 2.96
CA ILE A 1003 3.32 38.31 2.07
C ILE A 1003 4.38 38.42 0.97
N ASN A 1004 4.01 38.13 -0.28
CA ASN A 1004 4.96 38.10 -1.38
C ASN A 1004 4.46 38.91 -2.58
N ASN A 1005 5.26 39.83 -3.11
CA ASN A 1005 4.93 40.61 -4.30
C ASN A 1005 3.58 41.35 -4.18
N CYS A 1006 3.35 42.04 -3.06
CA CYS A 1006 2.22 42.96 -2.88
C CYS A 1006 2.72 44.41 -3.06
N PRO A 1007 2.86 44.91 -4.31
CA PRO A 1007 3.63 46.12 -4.58
C PRO A 1007 3.02 47.39 -3.98
N ASN A 1008 1.70 47.45 -3.81
CA ASN A 1008 0.98 48.65 -3.33
C ASN A 1008 0.87 48.73 -1.79
N LEU A 1009 1.31 47.70 -1.07
CA LEU A 1009 1.14 47.60 0.38
C LEU A 1009 2.07 48.60 1.08
N ARG A 1010 1.49 49.57 1.80
CA ARG A 1010 2.26 50.67 2.41
C ARG A 1010 2.63 50.47 3.88
N SER A 1011 1.79 49.77 4.64
CA SER A 1011 1.96 49.57 6.09
C SER A 1011 1.30 48.28 6.56
N LEU A 1012 1.83 47.70 7.64
CA LEU A 1012 1.26 46.55 8.36
C LEU A 1012 0.55 46.95 9.67
N GLN A 1013 0.52 48.24 10.00
CA GLN A 1013 0.13 48.73 11.34
C GLN A 1013 -1.25 48.25 11.78
N GLY A 1014 -2.27 48.33 10.90
CA GLY A 1014 -3.65 47.95 11.25
C GLY A 1014 -3.85 46.45 11.52
N PHE A 1015 -3.00 45.57 10.96
CA PHE A 1015 -3.06 44.14 11.24
C PHE A 1015 -2.31 43.78 12.53
N LEU A 1016 -1.18 44.44 12.75
CA LEU A 1016 -0.28 44.17 13.89
C LEU A 1016 -0.65 44.92 15.18
N THR A 1017 -1.72 45.71 15.22
CA THR A 1017 -2.29 46.25 16.46
C THR A 1017 -2.91 45.17 17.36
N HIS A 1018 -3.13 43.96 16.83
CA HIS A 1018 -3.67 42.81 17.58
C HIS A 1018 -2.54 41.97 18.21
N HIS A 1019 -2.88 41.18 19.22
CA HIS A 1019 -1.94 40.31 19.92
C HIS A 1019 -1.82 38.93 19.25
N PHE A 1020 -0.60 38.55 18.84
CA PHE A 1020 -0.28 37.29 18.16
C PHE A 1020 0.68 36.43 19.00
N PRO A 1021 0.20 35.72 20.04
CA PRO A 1021 1.08 35.01 20.97
C PRO A 1021 1.75 33.77 20.38
N VAL A 1022 1.29 33.25 19.25
CA VAL A 1022 1.79 31.98 18.67
C VAL A 1022 2.45 32.14 17.29
N ILE A 1023 2.64 33.38 16.81
CA ILE A 1023 3.27 33.63 15.51
C ILE A 1023 4.73 33.20 15.53
N LYS A 1024 5.11 32.31 14.61
CA LYS A 1024 6.46 31.72 14.53
C LYS A 1024 7.25 32.21 13.33
N SER A 1025 6.57 32.47 12.20
CA SER A 1025 7.21 32.86 10.95
C SER A 1025 6.50 34.04 10.29
N ILE A 1026 7.27 35.07 9.97
CA ILE A 1026 6.84 36.20 9.14
C ILE A 1026 7.79 36.30 7.95
N GLN A 1027 7.26 36.16 6.74
CA GLN A 1027 8.01 36.38 5.50
C GLN A 1027 7.36 37.47 4.66
N ILE A 1028 8.11 38.50 4.34
CA ILE A 1028 7.70 39.63 3.50
C ILE A 1028 8.68 39.72 2.33
N CYS A 1029 8.19 39.61 1.11
CA CYS A 1029 9.03 39.65 -0.09
C CYS A 1029 8.43 40.58 -1.13
N ALA A 1030 9.24 41.37 -1.84
CA ALA A 1030 8.86 42.16 -3.01
C ALA A 1030 7.68 43.15 -2.78
N CYS A 1031 7.54 43.71 -1.57
CA CYS A 1031 6.55 44.74 -1.26
C CYS A 1031 7.16 46.14 -1.44
N LYS A 1032 7.11 46.66 -2.68
CA LYS A 1032 7.91 47.83 -3.09
C LYS A 1032 7.51 49.15 -2.42
N GLU A 1033 6.22 49.35 -2.15
CA GLU A 1033 5.71 50.57 -1.48
C GLU A 1033 5.68 50.46 0.04
N LEU A 1034 6.16 49.37 0.64
CA LEU A 1034 6.13 49.18 2.08
C LEU A 1034 7.12 50.15 2.74
N VAL A 1035 6.61 51.14 3.47
CA VAL A 1035 7.42 52.23 4.04
C VAL A 1035 7.78 51.97 5.50
N TRP A 1036 6.90 51.29 6.26
CA TRP A 1036 7.04 51.23 7.72
C TRP A 1036 6.57 49.91 8.34
N LEU A 1037 7.27 49.49 9.40
CA LEU A 1037 6.88 48.41 10.30
C LEU A 1037 6.57 48.97 11.69
N PRO A 1038 5.48 48.53 12.37
CA PRO A 1038 5.14 49.01 13.69
C PRO A 1038 6.13 48.60 14.78
N ALA A 1039 7.05 49.51 15.08
CA ALA A 1039 8.17 49.32 16.01
C ALA A 1039 7.77 48.82 17.40
N LYS A 1040 6.64 49.33 17.96
CA LYS A 1040 6.15 48.93 19.28
C LYS A 1040 5.55 47.51 19.26
N ASN A 1041 4.81 47.16 18.22
CA ASN A 1041 4.06 45.91 18.13
C ASN A 1041 4.95 44.70 17.79
N PHE A 1042 6.02 44.88 17.02
CA PHE A 1042 6.93 43.78 16.69
C PHE A 1042 7.63 43.18 17.91
N LYS A 1043 8.02 44.01 18.88
CA LYS A 1043 8.63 43.55 20.13
C LYS A 1043 7.70 42.63 20.94
N GLU A 1044 6.39 42.78 20.80
CA GLU A 1044 5.38 41.99 21.52
C GLU A 1044 5.18 40.59 20.91
N LEU A 1045 5.75 40.31 19.73
CA LEU A 1045 5.69 39.01 19.06
C LEU A 1045 6.67 38.01 19.68
N THR A 1046 6.47 37.67 20.94
CA THR A 1046 7.41 36.90 21.79
C THR A 1046 7.63 35.44 21.36
N SER A 1047 6.83 34.92 20.43
CA SER A 1047 6.99 33.58 19.84
C SER A 1047 7.63 33.57 18.46
N LEU A 1048 7.97 34.74 17.90
CA LEU A 1048 8.49 34.85 16.53
C LEU A 1048 9.90 34.25 16.45
N GLU A 1049 10.05 33.17 15.67
CA GLU A 1049 11.33 32.46 15.48
C GLU A 1049 12.00 32.83 14.16
N GLU A 1050 11.25 33.13 13.11
CA GLU A 1050 11.76 33.48 11.78
C GLU A 1050 11.16 34.80 11.28
N LEU A 1051 12.05 35.74 10.92
CA LEU A 1051 11.70 36.97 10.23
C LEU A 1051 12.54 37.09 8.96
N SER A 1052 11.87 37.10 7.81
CA SER A 1052 12.50 37.28 6.50
C SER A 1052 11.87 38.44 5.75
N ILE A 1053 12.64 39.47 5.44
CA ILE A 1053 12.20 40.64 4.67
C ILE A 1053 13.12 40.78 3.44
N LYS A 1054 12.54 40.73 2.25
CA LYS A 1054 13.29 40.74 0.99
C LYS A 1054 12.69 41.71 -0.01
N ARG A 1055 13.53 42.43 -0.78
CA ARG A 1055 13.13 43.30 -1.90
C ARG A 1055 12.05 44.33 -1.50
N CYS A 1056 12.23 44.99 -0.35
CA CYS A 1056 11.34 46.02 0.20
C CYS A 1056 12.10 47.35 0.36
N PRO A 1057 12.43 48.06 -0.74
CA PRO A 1057 13.42 49.15 -0.73
C PRO A 1057 13.00 50.43 0.02
N LYS A 1058 11.71 50.63 0.34
CA LYS A 1058 11.24 51.84 1.06
C LYS A 1058 11.14 51.68 2.58
N LEU A 1059 11.33 50.47 3.11
CA LEU A 1059 10.93 50.05 4.48
C LEU A 1059 11.58 50.84 5.63
N MET A 1060 12.62 51.62 5.35
CA MET A 1060 13.46 52.26 6.36
C MET A 1060 13.90 53.68 5.97
N THR A 1061 13.20 54.31 5.02
CA THR A 1061 13.67 55.54 4.36
C THR A 1061 13.18 56.87 4.96
N GLN A 1062 12.27 56.87 5.96
CA GLN A 1062 11.50 58.09 6.28
C GLN A 1062 11.33 58.53 7.75
N ASP A 1063 11.83 57.83 8.79
CA ASP A 1063 11.50 58.18 10.19
C ASP A 1063 12.72 58.29 11.14
N GLU A 1064 12.88 59.44 11.81
CA GLU A 1064 13.88 59.67 12.87
C GLU A 1064 13.39 59.27 14.28
N GLU A 1065 12.08 59.04 14.48
CA GLU A 1065 11.46 58.84 15.80
C GLU A 1065 11.05 57.38 16.11
N SER A 1066 10.97 56.48 15.13
CA SER A 1066 10.46 55.10 15.32
C SER A 1066 11.55 54.02 15.19
N ARG A 1067 12.37 53.86 16.24
CA ARG A 1067 13.40 52.80 16.30
C ARG A 1067 12.74 51.40 16.36
N LEU A 1068 12.75 50.65 15.25
CA LEU A 1068 12.26 49.25 15.21
C LEU A 1068 13.08 48.36 16.16
N VAL A 1069 12.41 47.72 17.11
CA VAL A 1069 13.00 46.74 18.04
C VAL A 1069 12.36 45.38 17.77
N LEU A 1070 13.20 44.38 17.52
CA LEU A 1070 12.76 43.01 17.26
C LEU A 1070 12.70 42.17 18.56
N PRO A 1071 11.85 41.13 18.62
CA PRO A 1071 11.74 40.25 19.79
C PRO A 1071 12.95 39.32 19.92
N SER A 1072 13.38 39.05 21.16
CA SER A 1072 14.55 38.21 21.47
C SER A 1072 14.37 36.72 21.13
N SER A 1073 13.16 36.30 20.74
CA SER A 1073 12.81 34.94 20.34
C SER A 1073 13.28 34.57 18.93
N ILE A 1074 13.66 35.55 18.10
CA ILE A 1074 14.06 35.31 16.71
C ILE A 1074 15.31 34.43 16.66
N LYS A 1075 15.22 33.32 15.93
CA LYS A 1075 16.31 32.38 15.63
C LYS A 1075 16.92 32.62 14.25
N LYS A 1076 16.13 33.12 13.30
CA LYS A 1076 16.57 33.42 11.93
C LYS A 1076 16.08 34.80 11.50
N LEU A 1077 17.02 35.67 11.13
CA LEU A 1077 16.77 37.00 10.58
C LEU A 1077 17.39 37.10 9.19
N GLU A 1078 16.57 37.39 8.19
CA GLU A 1078 17.01 37.58 6.81
C GLU A 1078 16.50 38.93 6.29
N LEU A 1079 17.41 39.80 5.88
CA LEU A 1079 17.15 41.12 5.31
C LEU A 1079 17.80 41.19 3.94
N GLN A 1080 17.03 41.42 2.88
CA GLN A 1080 17.56 41.57 1.53
C GLN A 1080 16.95 42.82 0.88
N ASN A 1081 17.76 43.80 0.45
CA ASN A 1081 17.28 44.99 -0.27
C ASN A 1081 16.10 45.68 0.45
N CYS A 1082 16.34 46.13 1.69
CA CYS A 1082 15.33 46.68 2.62
C CYS A 1082 15.41 48.22 2.78
N GLY A 1083 16.00 48.93 1.82
CA GLY A 1083 16.25 50.37 1.91
C GLY A 1083 17.48 50.74 2.74
N ASP A 1084 17.54 51.97 3.24
CA ASP A 1084 18.65 52.43 4.09
C ASP A 1084 18.54 51.85 5.51
N LEU A 1085 19.32 50.80 5.77
CA LEU A 1085 19.40 50.14 7.08
C LEU A 1085 20.40 50.78 8.04
N SER A 1086 21.22 51.75 7.61
CA SER A 1086 22.39 52.24 8.36
C SER A 1086 22.04 52.71 9.79
N LYS A 1087 20.93 53.45 9.94
CA LYS A 1087 20.46 53.98 11.23
C LYS A 1087 19.64 52.96 12.06
N SER A 1088 18.97 52.02 11.40
CA SER A 1088 18.02 51.09 12.04
C SER A 1088 18.63 49.75 12.45
N LEU A 1089 19.62 49.27 11.70
CA LEU A 1089 20.28 47.98 11.90
C LEU A 1089 20.80 47.76 13.34
N PRO A 1090 21.43 48.75 14.01
CA PRO A 1090 21.87 48.55 15.40
C PRO A 1090 20.74 48.26 16.37
N ASN A 1091 19.56 48.86 16.16
CA ASN A 1091 18.40 48.64 17.02
C ASN A 1091 17.70 47.30 16.70
N CYS A 1092 17.69 46.88 15.43
CA CYS A 1092 17.13 45.60 15.02
C CYS A 1092 17.90 44.41 15.61
N LEU A 1093 19.22 44.52 15.76
CA LEU A 1093 20.08 43.45 16.27
C LEU A 1093 20.18 43.39 17.80
N ARG A 1094 19.72 44.44 18.50
CA ARG A 1094 19.86 44.57 19.96
C ARG A 1094 19.05 43.51 20.71
N ASN A 1095 19.65 42.88 21.71
CA ASN A 1095 19.03 41.84 22.56
C ASN A 1095 18.49 40.60 21.82
N LEU A 1096 18.96 40.28 20.60
CA LEU A 1096 18.58 39.06 19.89
C LEU A 1096 19.36 37.82 20.34
N SER A 1097 19.23 37.45 21.62
CA SER A 1097 20.03 36.39 22.24
C SER A 1097 19.78 34.98 21.67
N SER A 1098 18.63 34.75 21.03
CA SER A 1098 18.28 33.44 20.44
C SER A 1098 18.68 33.30 18.96
N LEU A 1099 19.27 34.35 18.36
CA LEU A 1099 19.54 34.40 16.93
C LEU A 1099 20.65 33.43 16.54
N THR A 1100 20.32 32.44 15.70
CA THR A 1100 21.26 31.42 15.21
C THR A 1100 21.74 31.69 13.78
N LYS A 1101 20.94 32.41 12.98
CA LYS A 1101 21.27 32.75 11.60
C LYS A 1101 20.91 34.19 11.29
N LEU A 1102 21.89 34.96 10.81
CA LEU A 1102 21.74 36.33 10.32
C LEU A 1102 22.18 36.40 8.87
N SER A 1103 21.33 36.92 8.00
CA SER A 1103 21.63 37.13 6.59
C SER A 1103 21.25 38.55 6.19
N ILE A 1104 22.20 39.32 5.67
CA ILE A 1104 22.00 40.68 5.16
C ILE A 1104 22.48 40.70 3.71
N LYS A 1105 21.59 40.96 2.76
CA LYS A 1105 21.89 40.89 1.32
C LYS A 1105 21.46 42.16 0.59
N GLU A 1106 22.19 42.61 -0.42
CA GLU A 1106 21.79 43.74 -1.28
C GLU A 1106 21.38 45.01 -0.47
N CYS A 1107 22.00 45.26 0.69
CA CYS A 1107 21.67 46.40 1.56
C CYS A 1107 22.74 47.49 1.40
N LEU A 1108 22.59 48.30 0.35
CA LEU A 1108 23.66 49.12 -0.22
C LEU A 1108 24.28 50.15 0.75
N HIS A 1109 23.50 50.75 1.65
CA HIS A 1109 23.96 51.81 2.57
C HIS A 1109 24.53 51.31 3.92
N VAL A 1110 24.72 49.99 4.08
CA VAL A 1110 25.29 49.44 5.32
C VAL A 1110 26.80 49.60 5.29
N ALA A 1111 27.31 50.71 5.86
CA ALA A 1111 28.74 51.02 5.87
C ALA A 1111 29.57 50.17 6.83
N SER A 1112 28.98 49.70 7.93
CA SER A 1112 29.63 48.84 8.94
C SER A 1112 28.61 48.07 9.76
N LEU A 1113 28.96 46.88 10.24
CA LEU A 1113 28.17 46.23 11.30
C LEU A 1113 28.49 46.84 12.67
N PRO A 1114 27.47 47.10 13.51
CA PRO A 1114 27.68 47.77 14.80
C PRO A 1114 28.25 46.79 15.84
N ARG A 1115 29.38 47.13 16.46
CA ARG A 1115 30.04 46.28 17.45
C ARG A 1115 29.17 46.02 18.70
N GLU A 1116 28.50 47.04 19.24
CA GLU A 1116 27.74 46.93 20.50
C GLU A 1116 26.58 45.91 20.44
N PRO A 1117 25.69 45.89 19.42
CA PRO A 1117 24.60 44.91 19.33
C PRO A 1117 25.06 43.48 19.01
N LEU A 1118 26.22 43.31 18.35
CA LEU A 1118 26.77 41.98 18.05
C LEU A 1118 27.15 41.21 19.33
N ILE A 1119 27.44 41.90 20.43
CA ILE A 1119 27.73 41.30 21.74
C ILE A 1119 26.54 40.48 22.26
N ASP A 1120 25.32 40.89 21.91
CA ASP A 1120 24.09 40.23 22.36
C ASP A 1120 23.82 38.91 21.63
N LEU A 1121 24.45 38.67 20.46
CA LEU A 1121 24.18 37.55 19.55
C LEU A 1121 24.96 36.27 19.94
N LYS A 1122 24.77 35.81 21.18
CA LYS A 1122 25.56 34.71 21.78
C LYS A 1122 25.38 33.36 21.10
N GLU A 1123 24.22 33.11 20.48
CA GLU A 1123 23.87 31.84 19.83
C GLU A 1123 24.08 31.86 18.31
N LEU A 1124 24.68 32.92 17.76
CA LEU A 1124 24.78 33.10 16.30
C LEU A 1124 25.75 32.09 15.70
N GLU A 1125 25.23 31.14 14.93
CA GLU A 1125 25.99 30.08 14.28
C GLU A 1125 26.33 30.41 12.82
N GLY A 1126 25.52 31.21 12.14
CA GLY A 1126 25.72 31.57 10.74
C GLY A 1126 25.52 33.05 10.45
N LEU A 1127 26.50 33.68 9.81
CA LEU A 1127 26.46 35.06 9.35
C LEU A 1127 26.71 35.11 7.84
N SER A 1128 25.77 35.67 7.08
CA SER A 1128 25.93 35.95 5.65
C SER A 1128 25.75 37.43 5.35
N ILE A 1129 26.70 38.04 4.65
CA ILE A 1129 26.62 39.42 4.16
C ILE A 1129 26.93 39.41 2.66
N GLU A 1130 25.97 39.74 1.81
CA GLU A 1130 26.14 39.57 0.36
C GLU A 1130 25.71 40.85 -0.38
N TYR A 1131 26.48 41.32 -1.35
CA TYR A 1131 26.15 42.48 -2.20
C TYR A 1131 25.85 43.77 -1.41
N CYS A 1132 26.55 44.01 -0.29
CA CYS A 1132 26.45 45.24 0.50
C CYS A 1132 27.56 46.21 0.08
N GLU A 1133 27.30 47.02 -0.95
CA GLU A 1133 28.34 47.81 -1.62
C GLU A 1133 29.12 48.73 -0.68
N GLU A 1134 28.47 49.58 0.14
CA GLU A 1134 29.17 50.55 0.99
C GLU A 1134 29.88 49.94 2.23
N LEU A 1135 29.84 48.62 2.42
CA LEU A 1135 30.43 47.96 3.59
C LEU A 1135 31.95 48.12 3.59
N ARG A 1136 32.49 48.90 4.54
CA ARG A 1136 33.94 49.19 4.63
C ARG A 1136 34.67 48.33 5.66
N SER A 1137 33.99 47.95 6.73
CA SER A 1137 34.55 47.13 7.81
C SER A 1137 33.48 46.33 8.54
N ILE A 1138 33.89 45.21 9.14
CA ILE A 1138 33.06 44.41 10.03
C ILE A 1138 33.70 44.40 11.42
N GLU A 1139 33.43 45.43 12.21
CA GLU A 1139 33.92 45.54 13.59
C GLU A 1139 33.11 44.62 14.52
N GLY A 1140 33.78 43.94 15.46
CA GLY A 1140 33.10 43.10 16.45
C GLY A 1140 32.89 41.62 16.08
N LEU A 1141 33.40 41.14 14.94
CA LEU A 1141 33.36 39.71 14.58
C LEU A 1141 33.95 38.80 15.67
N GLY A 1142 35.01 39.26 16.35
CA GLY A 1142 35.69 38.49 17.40
C GLY A 1142 34.83 38.21 18.64
N VAL A 1143 33.69 38.88 18.80
CA VAL A 1143 32.76 38.66 19.92
C VAL A 1143 31.81 37.47 19.68
N LEU A 1144 31.65 37.02 18.44
CA LEU A 1144 30.69 35.98 18.04
C LEU A 1144 31.23 34.55 18.24
N LYS A 1145 31.43 34.14 19.50
CA LYS A 1145 32.10 32.86 19.85
C LYS A 1145 31.42 31.58 19.33
N SER A 1146 30.12 31.63 19.05
CA SER A 1146 29.33 30.48 18.56
C SER A 1146 29.29 30.36 17.04
N LEU A 1147 29.94 31.28 16.31
CA LEU A 1147 29.87 31.34 14.85
C LEU A 1147 30.54 30.12 14.21
N LYS A 1148 29.79 29.37 13.39
CA LYS A 1148 30.22 28.17 12.67
C LYS A 1148 30.41 28.40 11.18
N SER A 1149 29.67 29.33 10.57
CA SER A 1149 29.80 29.70 9.17
C SER A 1149 29.78 31.22 8.96
N LEU A 1150 30.74 31.73 8.18
CA LEU A 1150 30.79 33.11 7.73
C LEU A 1150 30.83 33.15 6.20
N THR A 1151 29.96 33.95 5.60
CA THR A 1151 29.91 34.16 4.15
C THR A 1151 29.86 35.65 3.86
N ILE A 1152 30.78 36.13 3.03
CA ILE A 1152 30.83 37.51 2.55
C ILE A 1152 31.01 37.48 1.03
N ILE A 1153 30.09 38.06 0.29
CA ILE A 1153 30.10 38.01 -1.19
C ILE A 1153 29.81 39.41 -1.74
N GLY A 1154 30.49 39.87 -2.78
CA GLY A 1154 30.14 41.10 -3.50
C GLY A 1154 30.17 42.36 -2.63
N CYS A 1155 31.18 42.51 -1.76
CA CYS A 1155 31.34 43.68 -0.88
C CYS A 1155 32.64 44.43 -1.25
N PRO A 1156 32.64 45.20 -2.36
CA PRO A 1156 33.88 45.68 -2.99
C PRO A 1156 34.65 46.70 -2.16
N TYR A 1157 34.01 47.51 -1.31
CA TYR A 1157 34.69 48.50 -0.46
C TYR A 1157 35.19 47.95 0.88
N LEU A 1158 35.06 46.64 1.12
CA LEU A 1158 35.46 46.02 2.37
C LEU A 1158 36.98 46.02 2.50
N ALA A 1159 37.52 46.91 3.34
CA ALA A 1159 38.96 47.09 3.50
C ALA A 1159 39.57 46.20 4.59
N SER A 1160 38.78 45.80 5.60
CA SER A 1160 39.25 44.96 6.70
C SER A 1160 38.17 44.00 7.22
N LEU A 1161 38.59 42.77 7.54
CA LEU A 1161 37.72 41.71 8.04
C LEU A 1161 38.06 41.25 9.46
N LEU A 1162 39.35 41.08 9.78
CA LEU A 1162 39.84 40.46 11.02
C LEU A 1162 40.90 41.33 11.71
N SER A 1163 40.69 42.65 11.78
CA SER A 1163 41.67 43.62 12.29
C SER A 1163 41.77 43.71 13.82
N GLU A 1164 41.06 42.87 14.58
CA GLU A 1164 41.09 42.90 16.05
C GLU A 1164 42.26 42.04 16.61
N PRO A 1165 43.05 42.55 17.58
CA PRO A 1165 44.26 41.86 18.07
C PRO A 1165 44.01 40.59 18.90
N GLN A 1166 42.74 40.20 19.15
CA GLN A 1166 42.34 39.02 19.94
C GLN A 1166 41.03 38.39 19.40
N ILE A 1167 41.06 37.78 18.21
CA ILE A 1167 39.89 37.10 17.62
C ILE A 1167 39.82 35.64 18.07
N GLU A 1168 38.83 35.30 18.89
CA GLU A 1168 38.57 33.93 19.40
C GLU A 1168 37.32 33.29 18.73
N LEU A 1169 37.38 33.03 17.43
CA LEU A 1169 36.32 32.31 16.69
C LEU A 1169 36.56 30.80 16.69
N GLU A 1170 36.56 30.19 17.88
CA GLU A 1170 36.95 28.78 18.08
C GLU A 1170 36.02 27.76 17.41
N GLN A 1171 34.78 28.14 17.08
CA GLN A 1171 33.80 27.24 16.48
C GLN A 1171 33.65 27.39 14.97
N LEU A 1172 34.36 28.33 14.33
CA LEU A 1172 34.19 28.64 12.92
C LEU A 1172 34.73 27.51 12.05
N LYS A 1173 33.85 26.86 11.29
CA LYS A 1173 34.15 25.70 10.45
C LYS A 1173 34.20 26.04 8.96
N SER A 1174 33.47 27.05 8.52
CA SER A 1174 33.39 27.45 7.12
C SER A 1174 33.49 28.96 6.96
N MET A 1175 34.30 29.39 6.00
CA MET A 1175 34.44 30.80 5.61
C MET A 1175 34.44 30.91 4.09
N SER A 1176 33.59 31.77 3.53
CA SER A 1176 33.58 32.15 2.09
C SER A 1176 33.74 33.67 1.98
N ILE A 1177 34.66 34.11 1.13
CA ILE A 1177 34.89 35.53 0.80
C ILE A 1177 34.96 35.64 -0.71
N GLU A 1178 34.03 36.34 -1.33
CA GLU A 1178 33.92 36.41 -2.78
C GLU A 1178 33.73 37.88 -3.20
N ASP A 1179 34.37 38.31 -4.29
CA ASP A 1179 34.20 39.64 -4.92
C ASP A 1179 34.34 40.81 -3.90
N CYS A 1180 35.44 40.82 -3.15
CA CYS A 1180 35.77 41.85 -2.14
C CYS A 1180 37.02 42.64 -2.55
N ASP A 1181 36.89 43.54 -3.52
CA ASP A 1181 38.01 44.14 -4.26
C ASP A 1181 39.00 44.97 -3.43
N GLU A 1182 38.55 45.78 -2.47
CA GLU A 1182 39.43 46.62 -1.63
C GLU A 1182 40.08 45.85 -0.47
N LEU A 1183 39.80 44.55 -0.32
CA LEU A 1183 40.37 43.73 0.74
C LEU A 1183 41.84 43.42 0.44
N ARG A 1184 42.76 44.20 1.00
CA ARG A 1184 44.21 44.06 0.70
C ARG A 1184 44.91 42.92 1.43
N SER A 1185 44.41 42.55 2.60
CA SER A 1185 44.99 41.48 3.42
C SER A 1185 44.01 40.87 4.39
N ILE A 1186 44.12 39.56 4.63
CA ILE A 1186 43.41 38.84 5.69
C ILE A 1186 44.41 38.54 6.82
N GLU A 1187 44.41 39.38 7.84
CA GLU A 1187 45.21 39.20 9.05
C GLU A 1187 44.47 38.30 10.07
N GLY A 1188 45.18 37.64 10.98
CA GLY A 1188 44.55 36.86 12.05
C GLY A 1188 43.93 35.51 11.65
N LEU A 1189 43.97 35.11 10.37
CA LEU A 1189 43.42 33.83 9.88
C LEU A 1189 43.98 32.62 10.65
N GLY A 1190 45.26 32.66 11.01
CA GLY A 1190 45.92 31.57 11.75
C GLY A 1190 45.36 31.28 13.16
N MET A 1191 44.49 32.15 13.69
CA MET A 1191 43.79 31.92 14.95
C MET A 1191 42.57 31.00 14.80
N LEU A 1192 42.08 30.77 13.58
CA LEU A 1192 40.87 29.99 13.27
C LEU A 1192 41.13 28.48 13.19
N LYS A 1193 41.59 27.88 14.30
CA LYS A 1193 42.06 26.48 14.33
C LYS A 1193 41.00 25.43 13.98
N ALA A 1194 39.71 25.74 14.11
CA ALA A 1194 38.60 24.84 13.80
C ALA A 1194 38.11 24.92 12.35
N LEU A 1195 38.65 25.84 11.54
CA LEU A 1195 38.23 26.07 10.16
C LEU A 1195 38.49 24.83 9.30
N LYS A 1196 37.45 24.31 8.65
CA LYS A 1196 37.50 23.13 7.79
C LYS A 1196 37.40 23.47 6.31
N SER A 1197 36.69 24.53 5.95
CA SER A 1197 36.52 24.99 4.57
C SER A 1197 36.81 26.47 4.47
N LEU A 1198 37.64 26.84 3.51
CA LEU A 1198 37.93 28.22 3.15
C LEU A 1198 37.80 28.39 1.63
N THR A 1199 36.98 29.34 1.21
CA THR A 1199 36.80 29.72 -0.19
C THR A 1199 37.09 31.21 -0.33
N ILE A 1200 37.94 31.57 -1.28
CA ILE A 1200 38.26 32.96 -1.64
C ILE A 1200 38.18 33.07 -3.17
N THR A 1201 37.27 33.91 -3.68
CA THR A 1201 37.08 34.05 -5.14
C THR A 1201 36.98 35.52 -5.52
N GLY A 1202 37.53 35.92 -6.68
CA GLY A 1202 37.30 37.26 -7.26
C GLY A 1202 37.77 38.44 -6.40
N CYS A 1203 38.71 38.26 -5.48
CA CYS A 1203 39.23 39.33 -4.62
C CYS A 1203 40.48 39.97 -5.26
N GLU A 1204 40.29 40.98 -6.13
CA GLU A 1204 41.35 41.47 -7.03
C GLU A 1204 42.59 42.06 -6.33
N ASN A 1205 42.43 42.90 -5.29
CA ASN A 1205 43.57 43.55 -4.63
C ASN A 1205 44.10 42.80 -3.39
N LEU A 1206 43.67 41.56 -3.17
CA LEU A 1206 44.12 40.77 -2.02
C LEU A 1206 45.57 40.32 -2.23
N ARG A 1207 46.50 40.91 -1.48
CA ARG A 1207 47.96 40.69 -1.63
C ARG A 1207 48.53 39.68 -0.65
N SER A 1208 47.97 39.60 0.56
CA SER A 1208 48.56 38.82 1.65
C SER A 1208 47.52 38.15 2.52
N ILE A 1209 47.71 36.84 2.76
CA ILE A 1209 46.92 36.04 3.71
C ILE A 1209 47.91 35.49 4.75
N THR A 1210 47.79 35.91 6.01
CA THR A 1210 48.77 35.57 7.05
C THR A 1210 48.26 34.47 7.99
N GLY A 1211 49.16 33.59 8.46
CA GLY A 1211 48.82 32.55 9.44
C GLY A 1211 48.23 31.26 8.86
N PHE A 1212 48.23 31.08 7.54
CA PHE A 1212 47.64 29.92 6.86
C PHE A 1212 48.16 28.55 7.33
N HIS A 1213 49.47 28.45 7.64
CA HIS A 1213 50.11 27.24 8.17
C HIS A 1213 49.58 26.79 9.54
N ALA A 1214 48.91 27.66 10.30
CA ALA A 1214 48.37 27.36 11.62
C ALA A 1214 46.96 26.75 11.59
N LEU A 1215 46.34 26.63 10.41
CA LEU A 1215 44.98 26.08 10.21
C LEU A 1215 44.97 24.54 10.24
N SER A 1216 45.19 23.95 11.42
CA SER A 1216 45.37 22.49 11.58
C SER A 1216 44.16 21.62 11.24
N SER A 1217 42.97 22.21 11.06
CA SER A 1217 41.72 21.48 10.76
C SER A 1217 41.22 21.69 9.33
N LEU A 1218 41.92 22.49 8.51
CA LEU A 1218 41.47 22.87 7.17
C LEU A 1218 41.50 21.65 6.25
N GLN A 1219 40.37 21.30 5.65
CA GLN A 1219 40.16 20.15 4.76
C GLN A 1219 39.92 20.59 3.31
N SER A 1220 39.23 21.71 3.09
CA SER A 1220 38.93 22.21 1.75
C SER A 1220 39.44 23.64 1.58
N LEU A 1221 40.13 23.89 0.48
CA LEU A 1221 40.58 25.22 0.07
C LEU A 1221 40.23 25.46 -1.40
N SER A 1222 39.47 26.52 -1.67
CA SER A 1222 39.29 27.10 -3.01
C SER A 1222 39.89 28.50 -3.05
N ILE A 1223 40.76 28.79 -4.01
CA ILE A 1223 41.22 30.14 -4.31
C ILE A 1223 41.13 30.38 -5.81
N GLU A 1224 40.26 31.28 -6.25
CA GLU A 1224 39.95 31.49 -7.66
C GLU A 1224 39.97 32.98 -7.99
N GLU A 1225 40.43 33.37 -9.18
CA GLU A 1225 40.37 34.77 -9.65
C GLU A 1225 41.00 35.79 -8.65
N CYS A 1226 42.13 35.42 -8.03
CA CYS A 1226 42.87 36.24 -7.06
C CYS A 1226 44.30 36.51 -7.56
N PRO A 1227 44.52 37.51 -8.43
CA PRO A 1227 45.77 37.68 -9.17
C PRO A 1227 46.93 38.28 -8.34
N GLU A 1228 46.65 38.98 -7.24
CA GLU A 1228 47.68 39.67 -6.43
C GLU A 1228 48.25 38.82 -5.27
N ILE A 1229 47.68 37.64 -4.99
CA ILE A 1229 48.17 36.76 -3.92
C ILE A 1229 49.42 36.01 -4.42
N GLU A 1230 50.62 36.49 -4.09
CA GLU A 1230 51.86 35.84 -4.55
C GLU A 1230 52.13 34.48 -3.87
N SER A 1231 51.73 34.31 -2.61
CA SER A 1231 51.88 33.07 -1.83
C SER A 1231 50.96 33.07 -0.62
N VAL A 1232 50.34 31.92 -0.31
CA VAL A 1232 49.49 31.75 0.89
C VAL A 1232 50.26 31.31 2.13
N SER A 1233 51.50 30.81 2.00
CA SER A 1233 52.35 30.44 3.15
C SER A 1233 53.80 30.17 2.73
N SER A 1234 54.77 30.87 3.32
CA SER A 1234 56.21 30.53 3.16
C SER A 1234 56.61 29.25 3.91
N LYS A 1235 55.76 28.75 4.83
CA LYS A 1235 56.01 27.59 5.70
C LYS A 1235 55.28 26.31 5.25
N GLY A 1236 54.59 26.32 4.10
CA GLY A 1236 53.80 25.20 3.57
C GLY A 1236 52.30 25.26 3.93
N LEU A 1237 51.50 24.41 3.28
CA LEU A 1237 50.06 24.26 3.51
C LEU A 1237 49.76 23.28 4.67
N PRO A 1238 48.59 23.36 5.32
CA PRO A 1238 48.21 22.45 6.39
C PRO A 1238 48.14 20.99 5.95
N ALA A 1239 48.67 20.08 6.77
CA ALA A 1239 48.65 18.63 6.51
C ALA A 1239 47.23 18.02 6.53
N SER A 1240 46.25 18.71 7.09
CA SER A 1240 44.84 18.29 7.16
C SER A 1240 44.06 18.51 5.86
N LEU A 1241 44.60 19.29 4.92
CA LEU A 1241 43.91 19.64 3.67
C LEU A 1241 43.58 18.35 2.91
N THR A 1242 42.52 18.25 2.15
CA THR A 1242 42.22 17.07 1.31
C THR A 1242 41.76 17.51 -0.08
N ASN A 1243 40.98 18.59 -0.13
CA ASN A 1243 40.48 19.18 -1.35
C ASN A 1243 41.18 20.52 -1.59
N LEU A 1244 41.78 20.67 -2.77
CA LEU A 1244 42.45 21.88 -3.20
C LEU A 1244 42.02 22.22 -4.62
N TYR A 1245 41.33 23.34 -4.75
CA TYR A 1245 40.92 23.91 -6.02
C TYR A 1245 41.52 25.31 -6.17
N PHE A 1246 42.00 25.61 -7.38
CA PHE A 1246 42.52 26.93 -7.72
C PHE A 1246 42.48 27.15 -9.24
N SER A 1247 42.19 28.38 -9.63
CA SER A 1247 42.20 28.85 -11.03
C SER A 1247 42.44 30.36 -11.08
N ASP A 1248 43.05 30.84 -12.15
CA ASP A 1248 43.22 32.28 -12.43
C ASP A 1248 43.85 33.07 -11.26
N CYS A 1249 44.84 32.45 -10.61
CA CYS A 1249 45.60 33.01 -9.49
C CYS A 1249 46.97 33.53 -9.94
N HIS A 1250 47.69 34.27 -9.08
CA HIS A 1250 49.07 34.68 -9.38
C HIS A 1250 49.95 33.47 -9.80
N PRO A 1251 50.78 33.57 -10.86
CA PRO A 1251 51.56 32.43 -11.36
C PRO A 1251 52.48 31.77 -10.32
N MET A 1252 53.01 32.55 -9.36
CA MET A 1252 53.84 32.00 -8.27
C MET A 1252 53.01 31.18 -7.27
N LEU A 1253 51.78 31.61 -6.97
CA LEU A 1253 50.86 30.88 -6.11
C LEU A 1253 50.39 29.61 -6.80
N GLU A 1254 50.02 29.66 -8.09
CA GLU A 1254 49.67 28.47 -8.84
C GLU A 1254 50.81 27.43 -8.83
N LYS A 1255 52.04 27.87 -9.05
CA LYS A 1255 53.22 26.99 -8.99
C LYS A 1255 53.37 26.37 -7.60
N GLN A 1256 53.16 27.15 -6.54
CA GLN A 1256 53.20 26.67 -5.15
C GLN A 1256 52.09 25.65 -4.84
N LEU A 1257 50.86 25.91 -5.27
CA LEU A 1257 49.69 25.04 -5.06
C LEU A 1257 49.75 23.77 -5.92
N ARG A 1258 50.18 23.86 -7.20
CA ARG A 1258 50.45 22.71 -8.08
C ARG A 1258 51.53 21.80 -7.49
N HIS A 1259 52.64 22.36 -7.03
CA HIS A 1259 53.71 21.59 -6.38
C HIS A 1259 53.19 20.81 -5.16
N HIS A 1260 52.30 21.40 -4.35
CA HIS A 1260 51.68 20.71 -3.23
C HIS A 1260 50.69 19.61 -3.66
N LYS A 1261 49.87 19.87 -4.69
CA LYS A 1261 48.93 18.89 -5.28
C LYS A 1261 49.67 17.68 -5.87
N GLU A 1262 50.77 17.91 -6.58
CA GLU A 1262 51.66 16.87 -7.15
C GLU A 1262 52.39 16.08 -6.06
N LYS A 1263 52.95 16.76 -5.04
CA LYS A 1263 53.64 16.11 -3.92
C LYS A 1263 52.72 15.15 -3.16
N ARG A 1264 51.42 15.46 -3.07
CA ARG A 1264 50.40 14.59 -2.46
C ARG A 1264 49.89 13.47 -3.35
N ASN A 1265 49.70 13.73 -4.65
CA ASN A 1265 49.34 12.66 -5.59
C ASN A 1265 50.46 11.61 -5.70
N ASN A 1266 51.72 11.99 -5.43
CA ASN A 1266 52.86 11.06 -5.33
C ASN A 1266 53.02 10.38 -3.96
N THR A 1267 52.12 10.62 -2.99
CA THR A 1267 52.09 9.96 -1.67
C THR A 1267 50.88 9.02 -1.48
N ILE A 1268 50.20 8.64 -2.57
CA ILE A 1268 49.15 7.61 -2.61
C ILE A 1268 49.66 6.40 -3.40
#